data_AF-Q8WWZ4-F1
#
_entry.id   AF-Q8WWZ4-F1
#
_cell.length_a   1.000
_cell.length_b   1.000
_cell.length_c   1.000
_cell.angle_alpha   90.00
_cell.angle_beta   90.00
_cell.angle_gamma   90.00
#
_symmetry.space_group_name_H-M   'P 1'
#
loop_
_entity.id
_entity.type
_entity.pdbx_description
1 polymer ?
#
loop_
_entity_poly.entity_id
_entity_poly.type
_entity_poly.pdbx_seq_one_letter_code
_entity_poly.pdbx_strand_id
1 'polypeptide(L)'
;MNKMALASFMKGRTVIGTPDEETMDIELPKKYHEMVGVIFSDTFSYRLKFNWGYRIPVIKEHSEYTEHCWAMHGEIFCYLAKYWLKGFVAFQAAINAAIIEVTTNHSVMEELTSVIGINMKIPPFISKGEIMNEWFHFTCLVSFSSFIYFASLNVARERGKFKKLMTVMGLRESAFWLSWGLTYICFIFIMSIFMALVITSIPIVFHTGFMVIFTLYSLYGLSLIALAFLMSVLIRKPMLAGLAGFLFTVFWGCLGFTVLYRQLPLSLGWVLSLLSPFAFTAGMAQITHLDNYLSGVIFPDPSGDSYKMIATFFILAFDTLFYLIFTLYFERVLPDKDGHGDSPLFFLKSSFWSKHQNTHHEIFENEINPEHSSDDSFEPVSPEFHGKEAIRIRNVIKEYNGKTGKVEALQGIFFDIYEGQITAILGHNGAGKSTLLNILSGLSVSTEGSATIYNTQLSEITDMEEIRKNIGFCPQFNFQFDFLTVRENLRVFAKIKGIQPKEVEQEVKRIIMELDMQSIQDIIAKKLSGGQKRKLTLGIAILGDPQVLLLDEPTAGLDPFSRHRVWSLLKEHKVDRLILFSTQFMDEADILADRKVFLSNGKLKCAGSSLFLKRKWGIGYHLSLHRNEMCDTEKITSLIKQHIPDAKLTTESEEKLVYSLPLEKTNKFPDLYSDLDKCSDQGIRNYAVSVTSLNEVFLNLEGKSAIDEPDFDIGKQEKIHVTRNTGDESEMEQVLCSLPETRKAVSSAALWRRQIYAVATLRFLKLRRERRALLCLLLVLGIAFIPIILEKIMYKVTRETHCWEFSPSMYFLSLEQIPKTPLTSLLIVNNTGSNIEDLVHSLKCQDIVLEIDDFRNRNGSDDPSYNGAIIVSGDQKDYRFSVACNTKKLNCFPVLMGIVSNALMGIFNFTELIQMESTSFSRDDIVLDLGFIDGSIFLLLITNCVSPFIGMSSISDYKKNVQSQLWISGLWPSAYWCGQALVDIPLYFLILFSIHLIYYFIFLGFQLSWELMFVLVVCIIGCAVSLIFLTYVLSFIFRKWRKNNGFWSFGFFIILICVSTIMVSTQYEKLNLILCMIFIPSFTLLGYVMLLIQLDFMRNLDSLDNRINEVNKTILLTTLIPYLQSVIFLFVIRCLEMKYGNEIMNKDPVFRISPRSRETHPNPEEPEEEDEDVQAERVQAANALTAPNLEEEPVITASCLHKEYYETKKSCFSTRKKKIAIRNVSFCVKKGEVLGLLGHNGAGKSTSIKMITGCTKPTAGVVVLQGSRASVRQQHDNSLKFLGYCPQENSLWPKLTMKEHLELYAAVKGLGKEDAALSISRLVEALKLQEQLKAPVKTLSEGIKRKLCFVLSILGNPSVVLLDEPFTGMDPEGQQQMWQILQATVKNKERGTLLTTHYMSEAEAVCDRMAMMVSGTLRCIGSIQHLKNKFGRDYLLEIKMKEPTQVEALHTEILKLFPQAAWQERYSSLMAYKLPVEDVHPLSRAFFKLEAMKQTFNLEEYSLSQATLEQVFLELCKEQELGNVDDKIDTTVEWKLLPQEDP
;
A
#
# COMPACT_ATOMS: atom_id res chain seq x y z
N MET A 1 54.87 -10.12 54.17
CA MET A 1 55.58 -9.72 52.93
C MET A 1 57.09 -10.01 52.93
N ASN A 2 57.89 -9.61 53.93
CA ASN A 2 59.35 -9.85 53.90
C ASN A 2 59.74 -11.34 53.78
N LYS A 3 59.02 -12.24 54.46
CA LYS A 3 59.21 -13.71 54.33
C LYS A 3 58.91 -14.22 52.92
N MET A 4 57.83 -13.73 52.31
CA MET A 4 57.45 -14.06 50.93
C MET A 4 58.50 -13.58 49.91
N ALA A 5 59.16 -12.44 50.15
CA ALA A 5 60.19 -11.91 49.25
C ALA A 5 61.43 -12.82 49.13
N LEU A 6 61.60 -13.79 50.03
CA LEU A 6 62.66 -14.80 49.97
C LEU A 6 62.35 -15.93 48.97
N ALA A 7 61.11 -16.04 48.48
CA ALA A 7 60.74 -17.04 47.49
C ALA A 7 61.48 -16.83 46.16
N SER A 8 61.87 -17.93 45.50
CA SER A 8 62.72 -17.91 44.30
C SER A 8 62.15 -17.06 43.15
N PHE A 9 60.82 -17.04 42.98
CA PHE A 9 60.14 -16.27 41.92
C PHE A 9 60.03 -14.76 42.21
N MET A 10 60.33 -14.32 43.44
CA MET A 10 60.35 -12.91 43.84
C MET A 10 61.73 -12.26 43.66
N LYS A 11 62.76 -13.02 43.29
CA LYS A 11 64.12 -12.51 43.09
C LYS A 11 64.14 -11.43 42.00
N GLY A 12 64.50 -10.20 42.38
CA GLY A 12 64.52 -9.03 41.49
C GLY A 12 63.22 -8.24 41.40
N ARG A 13 62.16 -8.62 42.16
CA ARG A 13 60.90 -7.87 42.25
C ARG A 13 60.90 -6.95 43.47
N THR A 14 60.40 -5.73 43.32
CA THR A 14 60.30 -4.73 44.40
C THR A 14 58.94 -4.80 45.09
N VAL A 15 58.92 -4.78 46.43
CA VAL A 15 57.69 -4.68 47.23
C VAL A 15 57.51 -3.22 47.67
N ILE A 16 56.34 -2.64 47.39
CA ILE A 16 56.00 -1.26 47.73
C ILE A 16 54.78 -1.32 48.66
N GLY A 17 54.85 -0.66 49.81
CA GLY A 17 53.71 -0.49 50.72
C GLY A 17 52.98 0.82 50.42
N THR A 18 51.66 0.75 50.23
CA THR A 18 50.78 1.91 50.08
C THR A 18 49.91 2.08 51.33
N PRO A 19 49.48 3.31 51.67
CA PRO A 19 48.69 3.57 52.88
C PRO A 19 47.24 3.07 52.78
N ASP A 20 46.66 3.04 51.58
CA ASP A 20 45.30 2.57 51.31
C ASP A 20 45.17 1.99 49.88
N GLU A 21 44.02 1.38 49.62
CA GLU A 21 43.69 0.76 48.32
C GLU A 21 43.49 1.80 47.20
N GLU A 22 42.99 2.99 47.53
CA GLU A 22 42.72 4.05 46.55
C GLU A 22 44.02 4.62 45.96
N THR A 23 45.04 4.82 46.80
CA THR A 23 46.38 5.25 46.40
C THR A 23 47.07 4.21 45.51
N MET A 24 46.87 2.91 45.81
CA MET A 24 47.38 1.81 44.99
C MET A 24 46.73 1.76 43.60
N ASP A 25 45.42 2.04 43.51
CA ASP A 25 44.68 2.06 42.25
C ASP A 25 45.00 3.30 41.39
N ILE A 26 45.29 4.45 42.00
CA ILE A 26 45.58 5.71 41.30
C ILE A 26 47.00 5.76 40.72
N GLU A 27 48.03 5.32 41.47
CA GLU A 27 49.42 5.64 41.12
C GLU A 27 50.08 4.70 40.09
N LEU A 28 49.64 3.44 39.96
CA LEU A 28 50.48 2.40 39.36
C LEU A 28 49.98 1.60 38.13
N PRO A 29 48.69 1.47 37.79
CA PRO A 29 48.26 0.60 36.67
C PRO A 29 48.72 1.07 35.28
N LYS A 30 49.01 2.36 35.08
CA LYS A 30 49.26 2.94 33.75
C LYS A 30 50.62 2.55 33.13
N LYS A 31 51.56 1.97 33.88
CA LYS A 31 52.94 1.74 33.39
C LYS A 31 53.42 0.28 33.32
N TYR A 32 52.83 -0.68 34.04
CA TYR A 32 53.42 -2.03 34.13
C TYR A 32 52.38 -3.17 34.12
N HIS A 33 52.48 -4.06 33.14
CA HIS A 33 51.59 -5.23 32.99
C HIS A 33 51.80 -6.35 34.04
N GLU A 34 52.87 -6.30 34.84
CA GLU A 34 53.24 -7.38 35.77
C GLU A 34 52.91 -7.13 37.26
N MET A 35 52.24 -6.03 37.59
CA MET A 35 51.97 -5.67 38.98
C MET A 35 50.90 -6.58 39.63
N VAL A 36 51.09 -6.87 40.92
CA VAL A 36 50.16 -7.62 41.78
C VAL A 36 49.92 -6.80 43.04
N GLY A 37 48.66 -6.47 43.32
CA GLY A 37 48.24 -5.85 44.58
C GLY A 37 47.93 -6.91 45.63
N VAL A 38 48.35 -6.69 46.87
CA VAL A 38 48.01 -7.57 48.00
C VAL A 38 47.46 -6.70 49.12
N ILE A 39 46.19 -6.91 49.48
CA ILE A 39 45.47 -6.16 50.50
C ILE A 39 45.19 -7.13 51.64
N PHE A 40 45.66 -6.82 52.85
CA PHE A 40 45.33 -7.63 54.03
C PHE A 40 44.12 -6.99 54.72
N SER A 41 43.04 -7.77 54.88
CA SER A 41 41.86 -7.36 55.66
C SER A 41 42.11 -7.61 57.15
N ASP A 42 42.73 -8.76 57.47
CA ASP A 42 43.24 -9.11 58.79
C ASP A 42 44.48 -10.04 58.64
N THR A 43 44.91 -10.69 59.73
CA THR A 43 46.10 -11.57 59.72
C THR A 43 45.92 -12.84 58.86
N PHE A 44 44.69 -13.34 58.73
CA PHE A 44 44.36 -14.60 58.05
C PHE A 44 43.56 -14.38 56.76
N SER A 45 43.06 -13.17 56.51
CA SER A 45 42.26 -12.80 55.35
C SER A 45 42.99 -11.76 54.49
N TYR A 46 43.25 -12.12 53.22
CA TYR A 46 43.87 -11.22 52.26
C TYR A 46 43.23 -11.32 50.88
N ARG A 47 43.35 -10.22 50.13
CA ARG A 47 42.82 -10.04 48.78
C ARG A 47 43.95 -9.77 47.78
N LEU A 48 43.97 -10.52 46.68
CA LEU A 48 44.91 -10.32 45.58
C LEU A 48 44.27 -9.54 44.44
N LYS A 49 44.91 -8.45 44.01
CA LYS A 49 44.55 -7.65 42.82
C LYS A 49 45.48 -7.96 41.65
N PHE A 50 44.92 -8.35 40.51
CA PHE A 50 45.68 -8.59 39.27
C PHE A 50 45.13 -7.81 38.09
N ASN A 51 45.97 -7.58 37.07
CA ASN A 51 45.50 -6.95 35.83
C ASN A 51 44.60 -7.93 35.05
N TRP A 52 43.40 -7.47 34.64
CA TRP A 52 42.38 -8.33 34.03
C TRP A 52 42.94 -9.08 32.82
N GLY A 53 42.81 -10.41 32.81
CA GLY A 53 43.25 -11.25 31.71
C GLY A 53 44.75 -11.57 31.64
N TYR A 54 45.59 -11.12 32.58
CA TYR A 54 47.01 -11.52 32.60
C TYR A 54 47.26 -12.79 33.42
N ARG A 55 47.05 -12.74 34.75
CA ARG A 55 47.26 -13.89 35.66
C ARG A 55 45.97 -14.62 36.06
N ILE A 56 44.82 -14.02 35.74
CA ILE A 56 43.49 -14.57 35.99
C ILE A 56 42.81 -14.87 34.63
N PRO A 57 41.99 -15.93 34.52
CA PRO A 57 41.12 -16.15 33.37
C PRO A 57 40.19 -14.97 33.06
N VAL A 58 39.85 -14.76 31.79
CA VAL A 58 38.96 -13.66 31.36
C VAL A 58 37.47 -14.03 31.56
N ILE A 59 37.18 -15.31 31.77
CA ILE A 59 35.84 -15.90 31.71
C ILE A 59 35.32 -16.18 33.13
N LYS A 60 34.03 -15.92 33.38
CA LYS A 60 33.34 -16.28 34.62
C LYS A 60 33.00 -17.77 34.62
N GLU A 61 33.16 -18.43 35.76
CA GLU A 61 32.62 -19.78 35.99
C GLU A 61 31.12 -19.69 36.32
N HIS A 62 30.31 -19.32 35.32
CA HIS A 62 28.87 -19.13 35.50
C HIS A 62 28.10 -19.94 34.44
N SER A 63 28.37 -21.25 34.38
CA SER A 63 27.41 -22.28 33.95
C SER A 63 28.11 -23.64 33.91
N GLU A 64 27.34 -24.73 34.01
CA GLU A 64 27.81 -26.08 33.65
C GLU A 64 28.11 -26.24 32.14
N TYR A 65 27.91 -25.17 31.35
CA TYR A 65 27.82 -25.21 29.89
C TYR A 65 28.99 -24.51 29.16
N THR A 66 29.84 -23.76 29.86
CA THR A 66 31.02 -23.11 29.28
C THR A 66 32.23 -24.05 29.27
N GLU A 67 32.70 -24.46 28.10
CA GLU A 67 33.91 -25.28 27.97
C GLU A 67 35.17 -24.42 28.15
N HIS A 68 35.97 -24.72 29.18
CA HIS A 68 37.18 -23.95 29.51
C HIS A 68 38.45 -24.44 28.81
N CYS A 69 38.34 -25.55 28.07
CA CYS A 69 39.45 -26.18 27.37
C CYS A 69 39.13 -26.30 25.88
N TRP A 70 40.11 -26.07 25.03
CA TRP A 70 40.01 -26.31 23.59
C TRP A 70 41.32 -26.83 23.04
N ALA A 71 41.24 -27.57 21.92
CA ALA A 71 42.42 -28.00 21.19
C ALA A 71 42.78 -26.96 20.12
N MET A 72 44.03 -26.50 20.12
CA MET A 72 44.55 -25.61 19.08
C MET A 72 45.89 -26.18 18.60
N HIS A 73 45.99 -26.55 17.32
CA HIS A 73 47.21 -27.12 16.72
C HIS A 73 47.80 -28.36 17.42
N GLY A 74 46.96 -29.20 18.03
CA GLY A 74 47.39 -30.43 18.70
C GLY A 74 47.77 -30.27 20.18
N GLU A 75 47.80 -29.05 20.71
CA GLU A 75 47.94 -28.78 22.14
C GLU A 75 46.59 -28.40 22.76
N ILE A 76 46.29 -28.94 23.94
CA ILE A 76 45.06 -28.65 24.68
C ILE A 76 45.33 -27.44 25.58
N PHE A 77 44.67 -26.33 25.30
CA PHE A 77 44.71 -25.14 26.13
C PHE A 77 43.50 -25.12 27.06
N CYS A 78 43.75 -25.03 28.36
CA CYS A 78 42.72 -24.90 29.39
C CYS A 78 42.89 -23.58 30.14
N TYR A 79 41.82 -22.79 30.29
CA TYR A 79 41.85 -21.56 31.09
C TYR A 79 42.23 -21.83 32.55
N LEU A 80 41.85 -22.99 33.11
CA LEU A 80 42.25 -23.45 34.43
C LEU A 80 43.79 -23.46 34.61
N ALA A 81 44.54 -23.90 33.59
CA ALA A 81 46.00 -23.99 33.64
C ALA A 81 46.67 -22.60 33.74
N LYS A 82 45.96 -21.53 33.42
CA LYS A 82 46.46 -20.15 33.50
C LYS A 82 46.81 -19.76 34.94
N TYR A 83 46.06 -20.25 35.93
CA TYR A 83 46.36 -20.01 37.35
C TYR A 83 47.75 -20.54 37.75
N TRP A 84 48.17 -21.66 37.16
CA TRP A 84 49.50 -22.24 37.37
C TRP A 84 50.56 -21.55 36.49
N LEU A 85 50.35 -21.50 35.16
CA LEU A 85 51.32 -20.99 34.18
C LEU A 85 51.67 -19.51 34.36
N LYS A 86 50.72 -18.70 34.84
CA LYS A 86 50.92 -17.26 35.09
C LYS A 86 51.26 -16.95 36.55
N GLY A 87 51.47 -17.98 37.37
CA GLY A 87 51.99 -17.89 38.73
C GLY A 87 51.02 -17.33 39.77
N PHE A 88 49.71 -17.39 39.56
CA PHE A 88 48.74 -16.99 40.59
C PHE A 88 48.83 -17.90 41.81
N VAL A 89 48.82 -19.23 41.60
CA VAL A 89 48.89 -20.21 42.70
C VAL A 89 50.23 -20.13 43.42
N ALA A 90 51.32 -19.82 42.71
CA ALA A 90 52.63 -19.60 43.33
C ALA A 90 52.63 -18.38 44.28
N PHE A 91 51.93 -17.30 43.92
CA PHE A 91 51.74 -16.14 44.80
C PHE A 91 50.91 -16.52 46.04
N GLN A 92 49.78 -17.21 45.85
CA GLN A 92 48.93 -17.70 46.94
C GLN A 92 49.70 -18.62 47.89
N ALA A 93 50.45 -19.59 47.34
CA ALA A 93 51.27 -20.54 48.09
C ALA A 93 52.30 -19.84 48.98
N ALA A 94 53.03 -18.87 48.42
CA ALA A 94 54.07 -18.14 49.15
C ALA A 94 53.50 -17.21 50.23
N ILE A 95 52.33 -16.60 50.00
CA ILE A 95 51.66 -15.77 51.01
C ILE A 95 51.12 -16.66 52.13
N ASN A 96 50.42 -17.74 51.79
CA ASN A 96 49.91 -18.69 52.78
C ASN A 96 51.05 -19.30 53.61
N ALA A 97 52.15 -19.71 52.98
CA ALA A 97 53.33 -20.22 53.67
C ALA A 97 53.95 -19.18 54.61
N ALA A 98 54.01 -17.91 54.19
CA ALA A 98 54.51 -16.83 55.03
C ALA A 98 53.57 -16.52 56.21
N ILE A 99 52.24 -16.63 56.04
CA ILE A 99 51.27 -16.50 57.14
C ILE A 99 51.48 -17.65 58.13
N ILE A 100 51.55 -18.90 57.65
CA ILE A 100 51.79 -20.08 58.49
C ILE A 100 53.12 -19.96 59.23
N GLU A 101 54.20 -19.54 58.57
CA GLU A 101 55.52 -19.37 59.20
C GLU A 101 55.50 -18.29 60.28
N VAL A 102 54.77 -17.20 60.08
CA VAL A 102 54.66 -16.11 61.05
C VAL A 102 53.79 -16.49 62.26
N THR A 103 52.73 -17.29 62.06
CA THR A 103 51.81 -17.67 63.14
C THR A 103 52.28 -18.90 63.92
N THR A 104 52.87 -19.89 63.24
CA THR A 104 53.27 -21.18 63.84
C THR A 104 54.76 -21.29 64.15
N ASN A 105 55.60 -20.36 63.68
CA ASN A 105 57.07 -20.46 63.66
C ASN A 105 57.63 -21.68 62.90
N HIS A 106 56.79 -22.41 62.14
CA HIS A 106 57.21 -23.51 61.25
C HIS A 106 57.25 -23.06 59.79
N SER A 107 58.40 -23.22 59.14
CA SER A 107 58.56 -22.89 57.72
C SER A 107 58.02 -24.00 56.83
N VAL A 108 56.88 -23.76 56.18
CA VAL A 108 56.26 -24.64 55.17
C VAL A 108 56.45 -24.12 53.72
N MET A 109 57.37 -23.18 53.51
CA MET A 109 57.57 -22.54 52.20
C MET A 109 57.95 -23.56 51.11
N GLU A 110 58.84 -24.50 51.40
CA GLU A 110 59.25 -25.53 50.44
C GLU A 110 58.12 -26.53 50.17
N GLU A 111 57.40 -26.96 51.21
CA GLU A 111 56.24 -27.86 51.08
C GLU A 111 55.16 -27.27 50.16
N LEU A 112 54.70 -26.05 50.44
CA LEU A 112 53.64 -25.40 49.65
C LEU A 112 54.09 -24.98 48.25
N THR A 113 55.35 -24.60 48.05
CA THR A 113 55.85 -24.26 46.70
C THR A 113 56.20 -25.49 45.85
N SER A 114 56.36 -26.66 46.47
CA SER A 114 56.59 -27.94 45.78
C SER A 114 55.32 -28.66 45.31
N VAL A 115 54.13 -28.15 45.65
CA VAL A 115 52.84 -28.74 45.28
C VAL A 115 52.69 -28.82 43.76
N ILE A 116 52.31 -30.00 43.26
CA ILE A 116 52.12 -30.26 41.83
C ILE A 116 50.64 -30.16 41.47
N GLY A 117 50.30 -29.39 40.44
CA GLY A 117 48.96 -29.32 39.86
C GLY A 117 48.77 -30.30 38.72
N ILE A 118 47.72 -31.12 38.77
CA ILE A 118 47.36 -32.14 37.77
C ILE A 118 45.97 -31.82 37.21
N ASN A 119 45.80 -31.92 35.89
CA ASN A 119 44.48 -31.86 35.28
C ASN A 119 43.89 -33.28 35.22
N MET A 120 42.67 -33.47 35.71
CA MET A 120 41.94 -34.73 35.55
C MET A 120 41.62 -35.01 34.08
N LYS A 121 41.37 -36.27 33.74
CA LYS A 121 41.11 -36.72 32.37
C LYS A 121 39.84 -36.10 31.80
N ILE A 122 39.95 -35.51 30.60
CA ILE A 122 38.82 -34.90 29.90
C ILE A 122 38.18 -35.94 28.96
N PRO A 123 36.86 -36.19 29.02
CA PRO A 123 36.17 -37.01 28.02
C PRO A 123 36.29 -36.34 26.63
N PRO A 124 36.27 -37.07 25.50
CA PRO A 124 36.31 -36.44 24.18
C PRO A 124 35.07 -35.56 23.96
N PHE A 125 35.30 -34.31 23.54
CA PHE A 125 34.24 -33.32 23.27
C PHE A 125 34.66 -32.45 22.08
N ILE A 126 33.69 -31.81 21.43
CA ILE A 126 33.94 -30.92 20.29
C ILE A 126 33.83 -29.47 20.75
N SER A 127 34.98 -28.83 20.96
CA SER A 127 35.05 -27.42 21.31
C SER A 127 34.50 -26.55 20.18
N LYS A 128 33.38 -25.85 20.45
CA LYS A 128 32.78 -24.86 19.56
C LYS A 128 32.66 -23.53 20.31
N GLY A 129 33.06 -22.44 19.67
CA GLY A 129 32.90 -21.10 20.26
C GLY A 129 31.44 -20.77 20.49
N GLU A 130 31.05 -20.46 21.73
CA GLU A 130 29.68 -20.17 22.14
C GLU A 130 29.00 -19.13 21.24
N ILE A 131 29.68 -18.01 20.99
CA ILE A 131 29.15 -16.90 20.20
C ILE A 131 28.80 -17.34 18.77
N MET A 132 29.63 -18.21 18.15
CA MET A 132 29.36 -18.70 16.80
C MET A 132 28.14 -19.62 16.77
N ASN A 133 27.97 -20.45 17.80
CA ASN A 133 26.85 -21.37 17.90
C ASN A 133 25.52 -20.63 18.12
N GLU A 134 25.54 -19.58 18.96
CA GLU A 134 24.37 -18.74 19.18
C GLU A 134 23.97 -17.94 17.95
N TRP A 135 24.96 -17.37 17.25
CA TRP A 135 24.71 -16.70 15.98
C TRP A 135 24.12 -17.67 14.95
N PHE A 136 24.59 -18.91 14.95
CA PHE A 136 24.03 -19.96 14.12
C PHE A 136 22.58 -20.28 14.51
N HIS A 137 22.27 -20.51 15.79
CA HIS A 137 20.89 -20.74 16.25
C HIS A 137 19.96 -19.56 15.94
N PHE A 138 20.43 -18.34 16.09
CA PHE A 138 19.66 -17.14 15.76
C PHE A 138 19.39 -17.07 14.25
N THR A 139 20.38 -17.41 13.43
CA THR A 139 20.22 -17.50 11.97
C THR A 139 19.21 -18.59 11.60
N CYS A 140 19.25 -19.74 12.28
CA CYS A 140 18.28 -20.82 12.14
C CYS A 140 16.85 -20.35 12.47
N LEU A 141 16.67 -19.62 13.58
CA LEU A 141 15.38 -19.04 13.99
C LEU A 141 14.80 -18.09 12.93
N VAL A 142 15.62 -17.20 12.38
CA VAL A 142 15.16 -16.15 11.47
C VAL A 142 14.98 -16.63 10.02
N SER A 143 15.44 -17.84 9.68
CA SER A 143 15.43 -18.41 8.32
C SER A 143 14.06 -18.33 7.61
N PHE A 144 12.96 -18.64 8.29
CA PHE A 144 11.60 -18.58 7.72
C PHE A 144 10.96 -17.19 7.78
N SER A 145 11.52 -16.25 8.55
CA SER A 145 10.87 -14.99 8.91
C SER A 145 10.49 -14.13 7.70
N SER A 146 11.34 -14.07 6.67
CA SER A 146 11.10 -13.29 5.45
C SER A 146 9.95 -13.87 4.63
N PHE A 147 9.88 -15.20 4.54
CA PHE A 147 8.82 -15.91 3.83
C PHE A 147 7.48 -15.76 4.53
N ILE A 148 7.48 -15.91 5.86
CA ILE A 148 6.28 -15.78 6.70
C ILE A 148 5.76 -14.34 6.73
N TYR A 149 6.66 -13.34 6.74
CA TYR A 149 6.29 -11.94 6.56
C TYR A 149 5.59 -11.71 5.21
N PHE A 150 6.10 -12.29 4.13
CA PHE A 150 5.48 -12.16 2.81
C PHE A 150 4.13 -12.88 2.73
N ALA A 151 4.04 -14.09 3.28
CA ALA A 151 2.81 -14.87 3.35
C ALA A 151 1.70 -14.13 4.09
N SER A 152 1.98 -13.66 5.31
CA SER A 152 1.03 -12.89 6.12
C SER A 152 0.57 -11.60 5.43
N LEU A 153 1.48 -10.89 4.75
CA LEU A 153 1.15 -9.66 4.02
C LEU A 153 0.16 -9.90 2.87
N ASN A 154 0.37 -10.97 2.09
CA ASN A 154 -0.48 -11.26 0.94
C ASN A 154 -1.81 -11.86 1.36
N VAL A 155 -1.81 -12.82 2.29
CA VAL A 155 -3.03 -13.43 2.83
C VAL A 155 -3.92 -12.36 3.46
N ALA A 156 -3.37 -11.49 4.31
CA ALA A 156 -4.14 -10.40 4.92
C ALA A 156 -4.67 -9.39 3.89
N ARG A 157 -3.92 -9.12 2.82
CA ARG A 157 -4.35 -8.18 1.75
C ARG A 157 -5.51 -8.75 0.94
N GLU A 158 -5.38 -10.01 0.50
CA GLU A 158 -6.40 -10.69 -0.31
C GLU A 158 -7.66 -10.96 0.52
N ARG A 159 -7.50 -11.38 1.79
CA ARG A 159 -8.61 -11.52 2.75
C ARG A 159 -9.41 -10.22 2.87
N GLY A 160 -8.73 -9.11 3.13
CA GLY A 160 -9.40 -7.82 3.35
C GLY A 160 -9.96 -7.16 2.08
N LYS A 161 -9.58 -7.62 0.88
CA LYS A 161 -10.02 -7.03 -0.40
C LYS A 161 -11.12 -7.86 -1.07
N PHE A 162 -10.97 -9.18 -1.08
CA PHE A 162 -11.73 -10.04 -2.00
C PHE A 162 -12.44 -11.23 -1.36
N LYS A 163 -12.03 -11.69 -0.16
CA LYS A 163 -12.60 -12.93 0.42
C LYS A 163 -14.13 -12.90 0.48
N LYS A 164 -14.73 -11.86 1.08
CA LYS A 164 -16.18 -11.70 1.17
C LYS A 164 -16.89 -11.79 -0.18
N LEU A 165 -16.35 -11.10 -1.19
CA LEU A 165 -16.95 -11.07 -2.51
C LEU A 165 -16.81 -12.42 -3.23
N MET A 166 -15.67 -13.11 -3.07
CA MET A 166 -15.51 -14.48 -3.56
C MET A 166 -16.49 -15.45 -2.87
N THR A 167 -16.76 -15.25 -1.57
CA THR A 167 -17.75 -16.05 -0.84
C THR A 167 -19.16 -15.85 -1.40
N VAL A 168 -19.54 -14.59 -1.71
CA VAL A 168 -20.83 -14.29 -2.36
C VAL A 168 -20.94 -14.94 -3.74
N MET A 169 -19.83 -15.09 -4.46
CA MET A 169 -19.78 -15.79 -5.76
C MET A 169 -19.66 -17.32 -5.66
N GLY A 170 -19.81 -17.90 -4.46
CA GLY A 170 -19.85 -19.35 -4.25
C GLY A 170 -18.60 -19.99 -3.66
N LEU A 171 -17.56 -19.22 -3.28
CA LEU A 171 -16.37 -19.77 -2.63
C LEU A 171 -16.68 -20.22 -1.19
N ARG A 172 -16.44 -21.49 -0.87
CA ARG A 172 -16.43 -21.97 0.52
C ARG A 172 -15.27 -21.37 1.31
N GLU A 173 -15.54 -20.92 2.54
CA GLU A 173 -14.53 -20.26 3.38
C GLU A 173 -13.33 -21.14 3.69
N SER A 174 -13.54 -22.46 3.85
CA SER A 174 -12.48 -23.43 4.12
C SER A 174 -11.52 -23.57 2.94
N ALA A 175 -12.03 -23.53 1.70
CA ALA A 175 -11.22 -23.65 0.49
C ALA A 175 -10.19 -22.52 0.36
N PHE A 176 -10.51 -21.31 0.84
CA PHE A 176 -9.59 -20.18 0.87
C PHE A 176 -8.34 -20.51 1.70
N TRP A 177 -8.52 -20.92 2.96
CA TRP A 177 -7.40 -21.23 3.86
C TRP A 177 -6.61 -22.46 3.42
N LEU A 178 -7.30 -23.48 2.91
CA LEU A 178 -6.68 -24.71 2.43
C LEU A 178 -5.78 -24.45 1.21
N SER A 179 -6.21 -23.60 0.28
CA SER A 179 -5.43 -23.22 -0.90
C SER A 179 -4.12 -22.49 -0.53
N TRP A 180 -4.22 -21.48 0.35
CA TRP A 180 -3.04 -20.78 0.85
C TRP A 180 -2.14 -21.70 1.69
N GLY A 181 -2.73 -22.54 2.54
CA GLY A 181 -2.03 -23.54 3.34
C GLY A 181 -1.20 -24.47 2.46
N LEU A 182 -1.83 -25.16 1.51
CA LEU A 182 -1.15 -26.12 0.62
C LEU A 182 -0.02 -25.47 -0.18
N THR A 183 -0.25 -24.28 -0.74
CA THR A 183 0.77 -23.58 -1.52
C THR A 183 2.01 -23.32 -0.68
N TYR A 184 1.85 -22.84 0.56
CA TYR A 184 2.96 -22.52 1.44
C TYR A 184 3.59 -23.76 2.11
N ILE A 185 2.82 -24.82 2.34
CA ILE A 185 3.34 -26.11 2.83
C ILE A 185 4.42 -26.65 1.87
N CYS A 186 4.16 -26.62 0.56
CA CYS A 186 5.15 -27.04 -0.45
C CYS A 186 6.47 -26.26 -0.34
N PHE A 187 6.40 -24.93 -0.20
CA PHE A 187 7.60 -24.10 -0.05
C PHE A 187 8.34 -24.39 1.25
N ILE A 188 7.62 -24.64 2.34
CA ILE A 188 8.24 -24.98 3.62
C ILE A 188 8.99 -26.30 3.53
N PHE A 189 8.42 -27.33 2.91
CA PHE A 189 9.16 -28.58 2.74
C PHE A 189 10.45 -28.39 1.91
N ILE A 190 10.41 -27.61 0.83
CA ILE A 190 11.61 -27.32 0.02
C ILE A 190 12.67 -26.59 0.86
N MET A 191 12.27 -25.56 1.61
CA MET A 191 13.19 -24.81 2.47
C MET A 191 13.72 -25.65 3.63
N SER A 192 12.90 -26.50 4.25
CA SER A 192 13.30 -27.42 5.31
C SER A 192 14.32 -28.44 4.82
N ILE A 193 14.16 -28.98 3.60
CA ILE A 193 15.15 -29.87 2.98
C ILE A 193 16.47 -29.13 2.77
N PHE A 194 16.42 -27.92 2.21
CA PHE A 194 17.62 -27.12 1.98
C PHE A 194 18.35 -26.78 3.29
N MET A 195 17.62 -26.34 4.31
CA MET A 195 18.21 -26.04 5.62
C MET A 195 18.78 -27.30 6.28
N ALA A 196 18.08 -28.44 6.21
CA ALA A 196 18.59 -29.70 6.74
C ALA A 196 19.88 -30.15 6.02
N LEU A 197 19.97 -29.98 4.69
CA LEU A 197 21.19 -30.26 3.93
C LEU A 197 22.34 -29.34 4.32
N VAL A 198 22.09 -28.03 4.46
CA VAL A 198 23.12 -27.06 4.85
C VAL A 198 23.64 -27.37 6.25
N ILE A 199 22.76 -27.63 7.21
CA ILE A 199 23.15 -27.90 8.60
C ILE A 199 23.93 -29.21 8.73
N THR A 200 23.58 -30.24 7.95
CA THR A 200 24.29 -31.52 7.95
C THR A 200 25.60 -31.49 7.15
N SER A 201 25.76 -30.55 6.20
CA SER A 201 26.98 -30.42 5.40
C SER A 201 28.05 -29.57 6.07
N ILE A 202 27.64 -28.61 6.91
CA ILE A 202 28.58 -27.78 7.67
C ILE A 202 28.99 -28.56 8.93
N PRO A 203 30.28 -28.56 9.34
CA PRO A 203 30.77 -29.25 10.55
C PRO A 203 30.28 -28.61 11.88
N ILE A 204 29.05 -28.08 11.91
CA ILE A 204 28.39 -27.57 13.11
C ILE A 204 27.60 -28.68 13.81
N VAL A 205 27.08 -29.69 13.10
CA VAL A 205 26.35 -30.82 13.69
C VAL A 205 26.89 -32.12 13.11
N PHE A 206 27.58 -32.94 13.91
CA PHE A 206 28.35 -34.10 13.42
C PHE A 206 27.60 -35.42 13.49
N HIS A 207 26.78 -35.63 14.52
CA HIS A 207 26.18 -36.94 14.80
C HIS A 207 24.64 -36.95 14.70
N THR A 208 24.00 -35.79 14.67
CA THR A 208 22.54 -35.73 14.54
C THR A 208 22.09 -36.07 13.11
N GLY A 209 21.13 -36.98 12.97
CA GLY A 209 20.65 -37.44 11.67
C GLY A 209 19.88 -36.36 10.89
N PHE A 210 20.04 -36.36 9.56
CA PHE A 210 19.31 -35.48 8.63
C PHE A 210 17.80 -35.46 8.88
N MET A 211 17.19 -36.62 9.13
CA MET A 211 15.74 -36.75 9.34
C MET A 211 15.24 -36.01 10.58
N VAL A 212 16.04 -35.95 11.65
CA VAL A 212 15.68 -35.24 12.89
C VAL A 212 15.63 -33.74 12.64
N ILE A 213 16.65 -33.20 11.95
CA ILE A 213 16.74 -31.78 11.60
C ILE A 213 15.62 -31.39 10.62
N PHE A 214 15.39 -32.22 9.58
CA PHE A 214 14.32 -32.00 8.61
C PHE A 214 12.93 -31.97 9.28
N THR A 215 12.68 -32.88 10.22
CA THR A 215 11.38 -32.94 10.94
C THR A 215 11.18 -31.71 11.82
N LEU A 216 12.23 -31.29 12.55
CA LEU A 216 12.20 -30.08 13.36
C LEU A 216 11.85 -28.84 12.52
N TYR A 217 12.56 -28.63 11.41
CA TYR A 217 12.35 -27.48 10.52
C TYR A 217 10.98 -27.51 9.85
N SER A 218 10.50 -28.69 9.44
CA SER A 218 9.20 -28.84 8.80
C SER A 218 8.05 -28.52 9.76
N LEU A 219 8.06 -29.07 10.98
CA LEU A 219 7.04 -28.78 11.98
C LEU A 219 7.08 -27.30 12.41
N TYR A 220 8.28 -26.75 12.60
CA TYR A 220 8.44 -25.33 12.89
C TYR A 220 7.86 -24.45 11.78
N GLY A 221 8.20 -24.73 10.52
CA GLY A 221 7.65 -24.00 9.39
C GLY A 221 6.12 -24.06 9.30
N LEU A 222 5.53 -25.25 9.50
CA LEU A 222 4.08 -25.43 9.52
C LEU A 222 3.40 -24.60 10.62
N SER A 223 3.96 -24.62 11.83
CA SER A 223 3.47 -23.81 12.95
C SER A 223 3.55 -22.31 12.66
N LEU A 224 4.61 -21.85 11.98
CA LEU A 224 4.75 -20.45 11.58
C LEU A 224 3.73 -20.01 10.52
N ILE A 225 3.36 -20.87 9.57
CA ILE A 225 2.27 -20.55 8.62
C ILE A 225 0.95 -20.39 9.37
N ALA A 226 0.64 -21.32 10.28
CA ALA A 226 -0.58 -21.27 11.06
C ALA A 226 -0.61 -20.00 11.95
N LEU A 227 0.52 -19.63 12.54
CA LEU A 227 0.68 -18.37 13.27
C LEU A 227 0.50 -17.16 12.34
N ALA A 228 1.02 -17.19 11.11
CA ALA A 228 0.84 -16.13 10.13
C ALA A 228 -0.63 -15.92 9.75
N PHE A 229 -1.39 -17.02 9.60
CA PHE A 229 -2.83 -16.98 9.36
C PHE A 229 -3.55 -16.37 10.57
N LEU A 230 -3.23 -16.80 11.79
CA LEU A 230 -3.78 -16.24 13.02
C LEU A 230 -3.53 -14.73 13.11
N MET A 231 -2.29 -14.28 12.88
CA MET A 231 -1.93 -12.86 12.90
C MET A 231 -2.62 -12.05 11.80
N SER A 232 -2.88 -12.66 10.63
CA SER A 232 -3.66 -12.04 9.55
C SER A 232 -5.15 -11.89 9.88
N VAL A 233 -5.67 -12.72 10.80
CA VAL A 233 -7.04 -12.65 11.30
C VAL A 233 -7.17 -11.58 12.38
N LEU A 234 -6.30 -11.61 13.38
CA LEU A 234 -6.29 -10.69 14.53
C LEU A 234 -5.98 -9.24 14.11
N ILE A 235 -5.09 -9.05 13.13
CA ILE A 235 -4.62 -7.71 12.73
C ILE A 235 -5.18 -7.33 11.35
N ARG A 236 -6.18 -6.45 11.34
CA ARG A 236 -6.84 -5.95 10.11
C ARG A 236 -5.91 -5.28 9.09
N LYS A 237 -4.72 -4.80 9.49
CA LYS A 237 -3.78 -4.10 8.60
C LYS A 237 -2.69 -5.07 8.12
N PRO A 238 -2.58 -5.37 6.81
CA PRO A 238 -1.65 -6.38 6.30
C PRO A 238 -0.18 -6.16 6.68
N MET A 239 0.30 -4.92 6.60
CA MET A 239 1.69 -4.59 6.94
C MET A 239 1.98 -4.74 8.43
N LEU A 240 0.99 -4.44 9.29
CA LEU A 240 1.13 -4.57 10.73
C LEU A 240 1.07 -6.05 11.14
N ALA A 241 0.23 -6.85 10.47
CA ALA A 241 0.15 -8.30 10.69
C ALA A 241 1.50 -8.97 10.45
N GLY A 242 2.14 -8.70 9.31
CA GLY A 242 3.46 -9.25 9.00
C GLY A 242 4.54 -8.77 9.96
N LEU A 243 4.57 -7.47 10.31
CA LEU A 243 5.57 -6.94 11.25
C LEU A 243 5.39 -7.52 12.65
N ALA A 244 4.16 -7.61 13.14
CA ALA A 244 3.87 -8.21 14.44
C ALA A 244 4.24 -9.70 14.46
N GLY A 245 3.97 -10.43 13.38
CA GLY A 245 4.42 -11.81 13.23
C GLY A 245 5.95 -11.93 13.29
N PHE A 246 6.68 -11.07 12.58
CA PHE A 246 8.14 -11.03 12.62
C PHE A 246 8.69 -10.74 14.03
N LEU A 247 8.18 -9.70 14.69
CA LEU A 247 8.61 -9.35 16.04
C LEU A 247 8.28 -10.45 17.05
N PHE A 248 7.12 -11.10 16.90
CA PHE A 248 6.74 -12.25 17.71
C PHE A 248 7.75 -13.41 17.55
N THR A 249 8.15 -13.72 16.31
CA THR A 249 9.15 -14.78 16.07
C THR A 249 10.51 -14.46 16.68
N VAL A 250 11.00 -13.22 16.54
CA VAL A 250 12.30 -12.82 17.07
C VAL A 250 12.26 -12.76 18.59
N PHE A 251 11.26 -12.11 19.20
CA PHE A 251 11.20 -11.92 20.64
C PHE A 251 11.09 -13.24 21.40
N TRP A 252 10.12 -14.08 21.04
CA TRP A 252 9.91 -15.36 21.72
C TRP A 252 10.97 -16.40 21.37
N GLY A 253 11.53 -16.34 20.15
CA GLY A 253 12.66 -17.18 19.79
C GLY A 253 13.93 -16.80 20.54
N CYS A 254 14.22 -15.50 20.71
CA CYS A 254 15.35 -15.06 21.52
C CYS A 254 15.20 -15.47 22.99
N LEU A 255 13.96 -15.49 23.50
CA LEU A 255 13.68 -15.96 24.86
C LEU A 255 14.05 -17.44 25.04
N GLY A 256 14.05 -18.25 23.97
CA GLY A 256 14.48 -19.64 24.01
C GLY A 256 15.97 -19.84 24.32
N PHE A 257 16.84 -18.85 24.04
CA PHE A 257 18.25 -18.92 24.47
C PHE A 257 18.40 -18.97 26.00
N THR A 258 17.40 -18.52 26.75
CA THR A 258 17.45 -18.60 28.22
C THR A 258 17.50 -20.04 28.73
N VAL A 259 17.07 -21.02 27.93
CA VAL A 259 17.18 -22.46 28.23
C VAL A 259 18.63 -22.94 28.22
N LEU A 260 19.53 -22.28 27.47
CA LEU A 260 20.97 -22.58 27.48
C LEU A 260 21.66 -22.04 28.75
N TYR A 261 21.24 -20.86 29.21
CA TYR A 261 21.95 -20.12 30.27
C TYR A 261 21.39 -20.35 31.68
N ARG A 262 20.12 -20.71 31.80
CA ARG A 262 19.42 -20.84 33.08
C ARG A 262 18.68 -22.17 33.15
N GLN A 263 18.81 -22.86 34.29
CA GLN A 263 17.89 -23.93 34.66
C GLN A 263 16.50 -23.31 34.92
N LEU A 264 15.71 -23.17 33.86
CA LEU A 264 14.31 -22.77 33.96
C LEU A 264 13.52 -23.88 34.66
N PRO A 265 12.57 -23.53 35.54
CA PRO A 265 11.66 -24.51 36.11
C PRO A 265 10.89 -25.19 34.98
N LEU A 266 10.82 -26.53 35.02
CA LEU A 266 10.22 -27.38 33.98
C LEU A 266 8.83 -26.88 33.55
N SER A 267 7.99 -26.47 34.49
CA SER A 267 6.64 -25.95 34.23
C SER A 267 6.62 -24.71 33.32
N LEU A 268 7.52 -23.76 33.54
CA LEU A 268 7.61 -22.54 32.74
C LEU A 268 8.13 -22.86 31.33
N GLY A 269 9.03 -23.83 31.21
CA GLY A 269 9.50 -24.33 29.91
C GLY A 269 8.36 -24.90 29.05
N TRP A 270 7.48 -25.71 29.63
CA TRP A 270 6.32 -26.27 28.91
C TRP A 270 5.33 -25.20 28.45
N VAL A 271 5.01 -24.22 29.31
CA VAL A 271 4.08 -23.13 28.96
C VAL A 271 4.65 -22.26 27.83
N LEU A 272 5.92 -21.89 27.92
CA LEU A 272 6.59 -21.11 26.88
C LEU A 272 6.75 -21.90 25.58
N SER A 273 6.79 -23.24 25.65
CA SER A 273 6.88 -24.09 24.46
C SER A 273 5.61 -24.08 23.60
N LEU A 274 4.46 -23.61 24.10
CA LEU A 274 3.27 -23.35 23.28
C LEU A 274 3.47 -22.19 22.28
N LEU A 275 4.57 -21.45 22.45
CA LEU A 275 5.02 -20.42 21.53
C LEU A 275 6.06 -21.06 20.61
N SER A 276 5.63 -21.49 19.42
CA SER A 276 6.48 -22.19 18.44
C SER A 276 7.93 -21.68 18.25
N PRO A 277 8.25 -20.36 18.27
CA PRO A 277 9.64 -19.90 18.15
C PRO A 277 10.51 -20.26 19.36
N PHE A 278 9.92 -20.29 20.56
CA PHE A 278 10.60 -20.73 21.78
C PHE A 278 10.85 -22.25 21.75
N ALA A 279 9.83 -23.04 21.38
CA ALA A 279 9.98 -24.49 21.27
C ALA A 279 11.07 -24.89 20.25
N PHE A 280 11.14 -24.21 19.10
CA PHE A 280 12.16 -24.45 18.09
C PHE A 280 13.58 -24.15 18.60
N THR A 281 13.78 -23.02 19.26
CA THR A 281 15.09 -22.62 19.79
C THR A 281 15.53 -23.51 20.96
N ALA A 282 14.61 -23.88 21.84
CA ALA A 282 14.86 -24.90 22.87
C ALA A 282 15.24 -26.26 22.27
N GLY A 283 14.57 -26.69 21.18
CA GLY A 283 14.91 -27.91 20.45
C GLY A 283 16.30 -27.86 19.80
N MET A 284 16.67 -26.75 19.16
CA MET A 284 18.01 -26.54 18.58
C MET A 284 19.11 -26.52 19.65
N ALA A 285 18.85 -25.90 20.80
CA ALA A 285 19.74 -25.90 21.94
C ALA A 285 20.00 -27.33 22.46
N GLN A 286 18.94 -28.16 22.55
CA GLN A 286 19.05 -29.56 22.96
C GLN A 286 19.86 -30.40 21.95
N ILE A 287 19.60 -30.25 20.65
CA ILE A 287 20.39 -30.93 19.60
C ILE A 287 21.87 -30.60 19.76
N THR A 288 22.18 -29.33 19.96
CA THR A 288 23.58 -28.89 20.03
C THR A 288 24.27 -29.38 21.29
N HIS A 289 23.56 -29.39 22.41
CA HIS A 289 24.07 -29.97 23.66
C HIS A 289 24.39 -31.45 23.51
N LEU A 290 23.50 -32.24 22.90
CA LEU A 290 23.70 -33.67 22.69
C LEU A 290 24.85 -33.96 21.71
N ASP A 291 24.99 -33.15 20.66
CA ASP A 291 26.06 -33.28 19.67
C ASP A 291 27.45 -32.96 20.27
N ASN A 292 27.55 -32.00 21.19
CA ASN A 292 28.81 -31.64 21.85
C ASN A 292 29.39 -32.79 22.70
N TYR A 293 28.53 -33.63 23.29
CA TYR A 293 28.90 -34.83 24.06
C TYR A 293 29.01 -36.10 23.21
N LEU A 294 29.13 -35.98 21.87
CA LEU A 294 29.22 -37.11 20.92
C LEU A 294 28.05 -38.11 21.05
N SER A 295 26.93 -37.70 21.65
CA SER A 295 25.73 -38.51 21.87
C SER A 295 24.65 -38.03 20.90
N GLY A 296 24.97 -38.02 19.61
CA GLY A 296 24.04 -37.53 18.59
C GLY A 296 22.83 -38.43 18.41
N VAL A 297 21.70 -37.81 18.07
CA VAL A 297 20.43 -38.51 17.87
C VAL A 297 20.32 -38.91 16.40
N ILE A 298 20.57 -40.19 16.10
CA ILE A 298 20.31 -40.77 14.77
C ILE A 298 18.81 -41.10 14.64
N PHE A 299 18.21 -41.64 15.71
CA PHE A 299 16.78 -41.85 15.90
C PHE A 299 16.41 -41.56 17.37
N PRO A 300 15.30 -40.90 17.67
CA PRO A 300 14.93 -40.60 19.04
C PRO A 300 14.44 -41.87 19.75
N ASP A 301 15.26 -42.42 20.64
CA ASP A 301 14.91 -43.59 21.46
C ASP A 301 14.12 -43.13 22.72
N PRO A 302 13.10 -43.87 23.19
CA PRO A 302 12.30 -43.46 24.35
C PRO A 302 13.02 -43.65 25.70
N SER A 303 14.16 -44.35 25.74
CA SER A 303 14.96 -44.56 26.94
C SER A 303 16.26 -43.74 26.89
N GLY A 304 16.24 -42.52 27.45
CA GLY A 304 17.40 -41.64 27.55
C GLY A 304 17.05 -40.16 27.38
N ASP A 305 18.04 -39.27 27.28
CA ASP A 305 17.85 -37.81 27.11
C ASP A 305 17.13 -37.41 25.80
N SER A 306 16.93 -38.35 24.87
CA SER A 306 16.19 -38.19 23.61
C SER A 306 14.67 -37.96 23.77
N TYR A 307 14.06 -38.25 24.94
CA TYR A 307 12.63 -38.00 25.15
C TYR A 307 12.25 -36.51 24.99
N LYS A 308 13.17 -35.60 25.33
CA LYS A 308 12.98 -34.14 25.25
C LYS A 308 12.79 -33.67 23.79
N MET A 309 13.43 -34.35 22.84
CA MET A 309 13.27 -34.09 21.41
C MET A 309 11.91 -34.54 20.89
N ILE A 310 11.42 -35.73 21.29
CA ILE A 310 10.09 -36.23 20.92
C ILE A 310 9.00 -35.29 21.44
N ALA A 311 9.14 -34.84 22.69
CA ALA A 311 8.23 -33.86 23.28
C ALA A 311 8.20 -32.57 22.46
N THR A 312 9.36 -32.06 22.02
CA THR A 312 9.44 -30.85 21.21
C THR A 312 8.71 -30.99 19.88
N PHE A 313 8.84 -32.14 19.19
CA PHE A 313 8.08 -32.41 17.96
C PHE A 313 6.57 -32.44 18.19
N PHE A 314 6.12 -33.09 19.27
CA PHE A 314 4.71 -33.13 19.62
C PHE A 314 4.14 -31.74 19.88
N ILE A 315 4.86 -30.89 20.63
CA ILE A 315 4.44 -29.52 20.92
C ILE A 315 4.33 -28.69 19.63
N LEU A 316 5.31 -28.75 18.72
CA LEU A 316 5.25 -28.00 17.46
C LEU A 316 4.08 -28.45 16.55
N ALA A 317 3.78 -29.74 16.53
CA ALA A 317 2.61 -30.27 15.83
C ALA A 317 1.30 -29.77 16.47
N PHE A 318 1.23 -29.77 17.81
CA PHE A 318 0.10 -29.25 18.57
C PHE A 318 -0.11 -27.75 18.31
N ASP A 319 0.95 -26.94 18.35
CA ASP A 319 0.91 -25.50 18.06
C ASP A 319 0.33 -25.22 16.67
N THR A 320 0.71 -26.01 15.67
CA THR A 320 0.18 -25.90 14.31
C THR A 320 -1.34 -26.06 14.28
N LEU A 321 -1.85 -27.10 14.92
CA LEU A 321 -3.30 -27.35 15.00
C LEU A 321 -4.00 -26.26 15.82
N PHE A 322 -3.41 -25.87 16.95
CA PHE A 322 -3.93 -24.84 17.84
C PHE A 322 -4.10 -23.50 17.12
N TYR A 323 -3.07 -23.02 16.43
CA TYR A 323 -3.14 -21.76 15.68
C TYR A 323 -4.16 -21.82 14.52
N LEU A 324 -4.31 -22.96 13.84
CA LEU A 324 -5.33 -23.12 12.79
C LEU A 324 -6.76 -23.06 13.36
N ILE A 325 -7.02 -23.73 14.48
CA ILE A 325 -8.34 -23.68 15.15
C ILE A 325 -8.65 -22.24 15.59
N PHE A 326 -7.68 -21.55 16.21
CA PHE A 326 -7.86 -20.15 16.60
C PHE A 326 -8.06 -19.23 15.40
N THR A 327 -7.41 -19.49 14.27
CA THR A 327 -7.63 -18.73 13.03
C THR A 327 -9.08 -18.84 12.57
N LEU A 328 -9.62 -20.06 12.51
CA LEU A 328 -11.01 -20.30 12.11
C LEU A 328 -12.02 -19.74 13.12
N TYR A 329 -11.72 -19.85 14.42
CA TYR A 329 -12.55 -19.32 15.49
C TYR A 329 -12.62 -17.79 15.46
N PHE A 330 -11.46 -17.11 15.50
CA PHE A 330 -11.42 -15.65 15.51
C PHE A 330 -11.94 -15.03 14.22
N GLU A 331 -11.89 -15.75 13.10
CA GLU A 331 -12.46 -15.24 11.86
C GLU A 331 -13.98 -15.06 11.95
N ARG A 332 -14.68 -15.98 12.61
CA ARG A 332 -16.13 -15.91 12.80
C ARG A 332 -16.50 -14.90 13.88
N VAL A 333 -15.73 -14.84 14.97
CA VAL A 333 -16.05 -14.01 16.13
C VAL A 333 -15.67 -12.54 15.95
N LEU A 334 -14.55 -12.25 15.27
CA LEU A 334 -14.13 -10.86 15.09
C LEU A 334 -15.05 -10.15 14.10
N PRO A 335 -15.71 -9.05 14.50
CA PRO A 335 -16.62 -8.33 13.62
C PRO A 335 -15.86 -7.81 12.42
N ASP A 336 -16.44 -7.90 11.22
CA ASP A 336 -15.84 -7.27 10.05
C ASP A 336 -16.12 -5.75 10.04
N LYS A 337 -15.69 -5.04 8.99
CA LYS A 337 -15.93 -3.58 8.84
C LYS A 337 -17.40 -3.16 9.01
N ASP A 338 -18.32 -4.08 8.74
CA ASP A 338 -19.78 -3.85 8.78
C ASP A 338 -20.41 -4.22 10.13
N GLY A 339 -19.59 -4.56 11.14
CA GLY A 339 -20.01 -4.53 12.54
C GLY A 339 -20.55 -5.83 13.14
N HIS A 340 -20.66 -6.92 12.37
CA HIS A 340 -21.19 -8.18 12.89
C HIS A 340 -20.12 -9.27 12.90
N GLY A 341 -19.98 -9.91 14.07
CA GLY A 341 -19.23 -11.15 14.28
C GLY A 341 -20.15 -12.11 15.05
N ASP A 342 -19.95 -13.41 14.84
CA ASP A 342 -20.70 -14.42 15.53
C ASP A 342 -20.49 -14.31 17.05
N SER A 343 -21.51 -14.68 17.82
CA SER A 343 -21.38 -14.80 19.28
C SER A 343 -20.15 -15.67 19.61
N PRO A 344 -19.31 -15.29 20.59
CA PRO A 344 -18.11 -16.06 20.94
C PRO A 344 -18.40 -17.52 21.34
N LEU A 345 -19.66 -17.83 21.67
CA LEU A 345 -20.16 -19.16 22.02
C LEU A 345 -21.07 -19.77 20.94
N PHE A 346 -20.92 -19.38 19.66
CA PHE A 346 -21.78 -19.86 18.57
C PHE A 346 -21.81 -21.40 18.46
N PHE A 347 -20.70 -22.08 18.76
CA PHE A 347 -20.58 -23.54 18.74
C PHE A 347 -21.31 -24.23 19.89
N LEU A 348 -21.88 -23.51 20.85
CA LEU A 348 -22.76 -24.09 21.87
C LEU A 348 -24.24 -23.96 21.51
N LYS A 349 -24.58 -23.20 20.46
CA LYS A 349 -25.98 -23.09 20.00
C LYS A 349 -26.36 -24.33 19.21
N SER A 350 -27.50 -24.94 19.56
CA SER A 350 -28.10 -26.09 18.87
C SER A 350 -28.20 -25.88 17.35
N SER A 351 -28.47 -24.64 16.92
CA SER A 351 -28.57 -24.24 15.51
C SER A 351 -27.28 -24.45 14.69
N PHE A 352 -26.12 -24.59 15.34
CA PHE A 352 -24.85 -24.85 14.64
C PHE A 352 -24.65 -26.35 14.33
N TRP A 353 -25.14 -27.25 15.19
CA TRP A 353 -24.90 -28.68 15.08
C TRP A 353 -26.05 -29.46 14.44
N SER A 354 -27.28 -28.95 14.56
CA SER A 354 -28.46 -29.62 14.03
C SER A 354 -28.95 -28.92 12.76
N LYS A 355 -28.96 -29.64 11.63
CA LYS A 355 -29.79 -29.29 10.47
C LYS A 355 -31.25 -29.43 10.91
N HIS A 356 -31.90 -28.36 11.32
CA HIS A 356 -33.36 -28.36 11.24
C HIS A 356 -33.74 -28.30 9.77
N GLN A 357 -34.09 -29.47 9.20
CA GLN A 357 -35.03 -29.49 8.10
C GLN A 357 -36.33 -28.92 8.65
N ASN A 358 -36.55 -27.62 8.50
CA ASN A 358 -37.88 -27.06 8.69
C ASN A 358 -38.73 -27.52 7.50
N THR A 359 -39.35 -28.69 7.67
CA THR A 359 -40.64 -29.02 7.06
C THR A 359 -41.63 -27.92 7.40
N HIS A 360 -42.16 -27.24 6.37
CA HIS A 360 -43.32 -26.35 6.41
C HIS A 360 -43.26 -25.19 7.42
N HIS A 361 -42.69 -24.06 7.00
CA HIS A 361 -43.11 -22.76 7.53
C HIS A 361 -44.10 -22.09 6.56
N GLU A 362 -45.37 -22.50 6.68
CA GLU A 362 -46.51 -21.59 6.50
C GLU A 362 -46.49 -20.58 7.67
N ILE A 363 -45.60 -19.58 7.65
CA ILE A 363 -45.63 -18.51 8.66
C ILE A 363 -45.32 -17.16 8.02
N PHE A 364 -46.40 -16.49 7.56
CA PHE A 364 -46.82 -15.10 7.82
C PHE A 364 -47.56 -14.51 6.61
N GLU A 365 -48.79 -14.98 6.39
CA GLU A 365 -49.86 -14.19 5.72
C GLU A 365 -50.57 -13.24 6.72
N ASN A 366 -50.08 -13.13 7.96
CA ASN A 366 -50.68 -12.30 9.01
C ASN A 366 -49.70 -11.28 9.58
N GLU A 367 -49.20 -10.38 8.75
CA GLU A 367 -48.89 -9.02 9.18
C GLU A 367 -49.56 -8.06 8.19
N ILE A 368 -50.44 -7.25 8.76
CA ILE A 368 -51.18 -6.16 8.13
C ILE A 368 -50.25 -5.41 7.17
N ASN A 369 -50.46 -5.58 5.86
CA ASN A 369 -50.02 -4.60 4.88
C ASN A 369 -50.55 -3.25 5.40
N PRO A 370 -49.71 -2.27 5.76
CA PRO A 370 -50.22 -0.92 5.82
C PRO A 370 -50.77 -0.65 4.43
N GLU A 371 -52.04 -0.31 4.40
CA GLU A 371 -52.81 0.06 3.23
C GLU A 371 -51.95 0.77 2.16
N HIS A 372 -51.53 0.05 1.12
CA HIS A 372 -51.44 0.67 -0.21
C HIS A 372 -52.86 0.73 -0.76
N SER A 373 -53.74 1.43 -0.04
CA SER A 373 -54.97 1.98 -0.57
C SER A 373 -54.56 3.22 -1.37
N SER A 374 -54.58 3.11 -2.70
CA SER A 374 -54.55 4.27 -3.61
C SER A 374 -53.38 5.26 -3.47
N ASP A 375 -52.15 4.83 -3.20
CA ASP A 375 -51.01 5.72 -3.47
C ASP A 375 -50.74 5.71 -4.98
N ASP A 376 -51.27 6.74 -5.64
CA ASP A 376 -51.21 6.97 -7.08
C ASP A 376 -49.76 6.91 -7.62
N SER A 377 -48.76 6.99 -6.74
CA SER A 377 -47.31 7.01 -7.01
C SER A 377 -46.72 5.70 -7.55
N PHE A 378 -47.49 4.61 -7.56
CA PHE A 378 -47.03 3.28 -7.96
C PHE A 378 -47.87 2.72 -9.10
N GLU A 379 -47.22 2.31 -10.19
CA GLU A 379 -47.91 1.62 -11.28
C GLU A 379 -48.39 0.24 -10.78
N PRO A 380 -49.69 -0.08 -10.95
CA PRO A 380 -50.22 -1.39 -10.62
C PRO A 380 -49.57 -2.47 -11.49
N VAL A 381 -49.33 -3.64 -10.89
CA VAL A 381 -48.63 -4.76 -11.54
C VAL A 381 -49.56 -5.37 -12.59
N SER A 382 -49.05 -5.66 -13.80
CA SER A 382 -49.85 -6.34 -14.82
C SER A 382 -50.13 -7.79 -14.39
N PRO A 383 -51.30 -8.36 -14.78
CA PRO A 383 -51.71 -9.70 -14.35
C PRO A 383 -50.72 -10.80 -14.75
N GLU A 384 -49.87 -10.57 -15.76
CA GLU A 384 -48.82 -11.50 -16.20
C GLU A 384 -47.72 -11.78 -15.16
N PHE A 385 -47.53 -10.88 -14.19
CA PHE A 385 -46.49 -10.99 -13.16
C PHE A 385 -47.02 -11.42 -11.79
N HIS A 386 -48.34 -11.61 -11.64
CA HIS A 386 -48.91 -12.12 -10.39
C HIS A 386 -48.40 -13.54 -10.13
N GLY A 387 -47.84 -13.79 -8.94
CA GLY A 387 -47.25 -15.08 -8.56
C GLY A 387 -45.83 -15.32 -9.07
N LYS A 388 -45.23 -14.34 -9.76
CA LYS A 388 -43.82 -14.35 -10.17
C LYS A 388 -42.94 -13.49 -9.26
N GLU A 389 -43.34 -13.23 -8.02
CA GLU A 389 -42.55 -12.42 -7.08
C GLU A 389 -41.31 -13.21 -6.62
N ALA A 390 -40.16 -12.91 -7.22
CA ALA A 390 -38.92 -13.60 -6.92
C ALA A 390 -38.11 -12.91 -5.80
N ILE A 391 -38.24 -11.60 -5.59
CA ILE A 391 -37.67 -10.92 -4.41
C ILE A 391 -38.76 -10.14 -3.69
N ARG A 392 -38.91 -10.34 -2.38
CA ARG A 392 -39.83 -9.58 -1.53
C ARG A 392 -39.05 -8.84 -0.45
N ILE A 393 -39.19 -7.52 -0.39
CA ILE A 393 -38.53 -6.65 0.59
C ILE A 393 -39.60 -6.12 1.53
N ARG A 394 -39.44 -6.37 2.84
CA ARG A 394 -40.40 -6.00 3.88
C ARG A 394 -39.68 -5.21 4.99
N ASN A 395 -40.03 -3.93 5.09
CA ASN A 395 -39.53 -2.97 6.08
C ASN A 395 -38.00 -2.92 6.26
N VAL A 396 -37.22 -3.01 5.18
CA VAL A 396 -35.75 -3.05 5.32
C VAL A 396 -35.20 -1.68 5.73
N ILE A 397 -34.57 -1.64 6.90
CA ILE A 397 -33.87 -0.47 7.47
C ILE A 397 -32.39 -0.78 7.55
N LYS A 398 -31.53 0.21 7.23
CA LYS A 398 -30.08 0.08 7.41
C LYS A 398 -29.47 1.33 8.02
N GLU A 399 -28.89 1.16 9.21
CA GLU A 399 -28.14 2.19 9.92
C GLU A 399 -26.63 1.89 9.92
N TYR A 400 -25.82 2.91 9.71
CA TYR A 400 -24.37 2.86 9.91
C TYR A 400 -23.94 3.76 11.07
N ASN A 401 -23.25 3.18 12.06
CA ASN A 401 -22.66 3.91 13.17
C ASN A 401 -21.28 4.45 12.78
N GLY A 402 -21.22 5.71 12.32
CA GLY A 402 -20.00 6.41 11.96
C GLY A 402 -19.40 7.21 13.12
N LYS A 403 -18.14 7.66 12.96
CA LYS A 403 -17.50 8.58 13.93
C LYS A 403 -18.18 9.96 14.00
N THR A 404 -18.92 10.32 12.96
CA THR A 404 -19.58 11.62 12.78
C THR A 404 -21.08 11.58 13.07
N GLY A 405 -21.63 10.45 13.53
CA GLY A 405 -23.05 10.27 13.81
C GLY A 405 -23.62 8.95 13.27
N LYS A 406 -24.89 8.69 13.60
CA LYS A 406 -25.71 7.66 12.95
C LYS A 406 -26.12 8.16 11.57
N VAL A 407 -25.93 7.33 10.54
CA VAL A 407 -26.43 7.60 9.19
C VAL A 407 -27.41 6.49 8.82
N GLU A 408 -28.68 6.86 8.67
CA GLU A 408 -29.73 6.00 8.12
C GLU A 408 -29.57 5.96 6.60
N ALA A 409 -29.13 4.82 6.07
CA ALA A 409 -28.94 4.64 4.64
C ALA A 409 -30.22 4.13 3.94
N LEU A 410 -31.09 3.42 4.66
CA LEU A 410 -32.40 2.95 4.20
C LEU A 410 -33.41 3.11 5.34
N GLN A 411 -34.58 3.66 5.04
CA GLN A 411 -35.62 4.04 6.01
C GLN A 411 -36.93 3.27 5.77
N GLY A 412 -36.89 1.94 5.87
CA GLY A 412 -38.08 1.09 5.83
C GLY A 412 -38.63 0.90 4.42
N ILE A 413 -37.88 0.18 3.58
CA ILE A 413 -38.26 -0.05 2.18
C ILE A 413 -39.23 -1.23 2.08
N PHE A 414 -40.30 -1.05 1.29
CA PHE A 414 -41.26 -2.09 0.91
C PHE A 414 -41.40 -2.13 -0.61
N PHE A 415 -40.98 -3.22 -1.26
CA PHE A 415 -41.24 -3.44 -2.68
C PHE A 415 -40.94 -4.89 -3.11
N ASP A 416 -41.60 -5.34 -4.17
CA ASP A 416 -41.45 -6.69 -4.74
C ASP A 416 -40.86 -6.63 -6.17
N ILE A 417 -40.07 -7.65 -6.54
CA ILE A 417 -39.38 -7.79 -7.84
C ILE A 417 -39.80 -9.09 -8.50
N TYR A 418 -40.02 -9.04 -9.81
CA TYR A 418 -40.64 -10.10 -10.57
C TYR A 418 -39.65 -10.82 -11.50
N GLU A 419 -39.83 -12.12 -11.67
CA GLU A 419 -39.07 -12.93 -12.63
C GLU A 419 -39.48 -12.63 -14.08
N GLY A 420 -38.50 -12.63 -14.99
CA GLY A 420 -38.70 -12.27 -16.41
C GLY A 420 -38.79 -10.76 -16.66
N GLN A 421 -38.58 -9.94 -15.63
CA GLN A 421 -38.62 -8.48 -15.67
C GLN A 421 -37.26 -7.89 -15.33
N ILE A 422 -36.82 -6.87 -16.08
CA ILE A 422 -35.65 -6.07 -15.72
C ILE A 422 -36.11 -4.89 -14.85
N THR A 423 -35.62 -4.80 -13.61
CA THR A 423 -35.95 -3.72 -12.68
C THR A 423 -34.73 -2.82 -12.45
N ALA A 424 -34.90 -1.51 -12.61
CA ALA A 424 -33.88 -0.50 -12.35
C ALA A 424 -34.16 0.29 -11.07
N ILE A 425 -33.16 0.41 -10.20
CA ILE A 425 -33.17 1.32 -9.04
C ILE A 425 -32.47 2.62 -9.43
N LEU A 426 -33.25 3.70 -9.46
CA LEU A 426 -32.85 5.05 -9.82
C LEU A 426 -32.73 5.93 -8.58
N GLY A 427 -31.85 6.93 -8.62
CA GLY A 427 -31.72 7.91 -7.55
C GLY A 427 -30.37 8.63 -7.57
N HIS A 428 -30.25 9.72 -6.81
CA HIS A 428 -28.98 10.45 -6.68
C HIS A 428 -27.89 9.61 -5.97
N ASN A 429 -26.66 10.11 -6.02
CA ASN A 429 -25.57 9.52 -5.25
C ASN A 429 -25.84 9.71 -3.74
N GLY A 430 -25.74 8.62 -2.98
CA GLY A 430 -26.08 8.61 -1.55
C GLY A 430 -27.52 8.24 -1.20
N ALA A 431 -28.39 8.01 -2.19
CA ALA A 431 -29.80 7.64 -1.94
C ALA A 431 -30.02 6.28 -1.26
N GLY A 432 -29.00 5.42 -1.18
CA GLY A 432 -29.09 4.08 -0.57
C GLY A 432 -29.05 2.90 -1.55
N LYS A 433 -28.95 3.13 -2.87
CA LYS A 433 -29.03 2.09 -3.92
C LYS A 433 -28.06 0.92 -3.71
N SER A 434 -26.76 1.21 -3.58
CA SER A 434 -25.73 0.20 -3.37
C SER A 434 -25.87 -0.50 -2.02
N THR A 435 -26.38 0.20 -1.00
CA THR A 435 -26.66 -0.40 0.32
C THR A 435 -27.72 -1.48 0.20
N LEU A 436 -28.80 -1.22 -0.55
CA LEU A 436 -29.86 -2.19 -0.80
C LEU A 436 -29.34 -3.43 -1.56
N LEU A 437 -28.56 -3.22 -2.63
CA LEU A 437 -27.94 -4.33 -3.38
C LEU A 437 -26.94 -5.14 -2.54
N ASN A 438 -26.21 -4.51 -1.63
CA ASN A 438 -25.32 -5.21 -0.70
C ASN A 438 -26.09 -6.07 0.31
N ILE A 439 -27.31 -5.67 0.69
CA ILE A 439 -28.18 -6.48 1.54
C ILE A 439 -28.69 -7.70 0.76
N LEU A 440 -29.21 -7.48 -0.45
CA LEU A 440 -29.74 -8.55 -1.30
C LEU A 440 -28.66 -9.57 -1.71
N SER A 441 -27.41 -9.14 -1.89
CA SER A 441 -26.28 -10.03 -2.21
C SER A 441 -25.65 -10.72 -1.00
N GLY A 442 -26.05 -10.36 0.23
CA GLY A 442 -25.48 -10.92 1.46
C GLY A 442 -24.12 -10.34 1.87
N LEU A 443 -23.67 -9.25 1.25
CA LEU A 443 -22.49 -8.50 1.70
C LEU A 443 -22.75 -7.67 2.96
N SER A 444 -24.00 -7.30 3.19
CA SER A 444 -24.48 -6.57 4.36
C SER A 444 -25.74 -7.21 4.92
N VAL A 445 -25.95 -7.10 6.23
CA VAL A 445 -27.19 -7.53 6.90
C VAL A 445 -28.07 -6.30 7.14
N SER A 446 -29.39 -6.43 7.03
CA SER A 446 -30.33 -5.37 7.43
C SER A 446 -30.23 -5.07 8.93
N THR A 447 -30.48 -3.83 9.33
CA THR A 447 -30.60 -3.47 10.76
C THR A 447 -31.94 -3.95 11.30
N GLU A 448 -33.01 -3.69 10.54
CA GLU A 448 -34.37 -4.20 10.78
C GLU A 448 -35.02 -4.56 9.44
N GLY A 449 -36.10 -5.35 9.50
CA GLY A 449 -36.78 -5.89 8.33
C GLY A 449 -36.10 -7.09 7.71
N SER A 450 -36.79 -7.70 6.75
CA SER A 450 -36.36 -8.92 6.07
C SER A 450 -36.50 -8.78 4.55
N ALA A 451 -35.65 -9.52 3.85
CA ALA A 451 -35.76 -9.69 2.41
C ALA A 451 -35.65 -11.18 2.08
N THR A 452 -36.52 -11.64 1.18
CA THR A 452 -36.55 -13.02 0.71
C THR A 452 -36.26 -13.07 -0.79
N ILE A 453 -35.53 -14.09 -1.23
CA ILE A 453 -35.26 -14.40 -2.64
C ILE A 453 -35.79 -15.81 -2.91
N TYR A 454 -36.73 -15.97 -3.84
CA TYR A 454 -37.48 -17.22 -4.10
C TYR A 454 -37.99 -17.88 -2.81
N ASN A 455 -38.63 -17.09 -1.94
CA ASN A 455 -39.15 -17.48 -0.61
C ASN A 455 -38.10 -17.94 0.40
N THR A 456 -36.81 -17.77 0.12
CA THR A 456 -35.73 -18.09 1.04
C THR A 456 -35.24 -16.82 1.75
N GLN A 457 -35.11 -16.85 3.07
CA GLN A 457 -34.79 -15.66 3.86
C GLN A 457 -33.28 -15.42 3.96
N LEU A 458 -32.83 -14.19 3.65
CA LEU A 458 -31.41 -13.83 3.61
C LEU A 458 -30.69 -13.84 4.97
N SER A 459 -31.43 -13.92 6.08
CA SER A 459 -30.87 -13.91 7.44
C SER A 459 -30.31 -15.26 7.91
N GLU A 460 -30.64 -16.36 7.25
CA GLU A 460 -30.19 -17.70 7.64
C GLU A 460 -28.93 -18.14 6.84
N ILE A 461 -27.87 -18.55 7.57
CA ILE A 461 -26.54 -18.82 7.02
C ILE A 461 -26.53 -20.03 6.07
N THR A 462 -27.36 -21.04 6.34
CA THR A 462 -27.43 -22.29 5.57
C THR A 462 -28.01 -22.10 4.18
N ASP A 463 -29.04 -21.27 4.08
CA ASP A 463 -29.77 -21.01 2.85
C ASP A 463 -28.97 -20.14 1.88
N MET A 464 -28.16 -19.24 2.44
CA MET A 464 -27.23 -18.39 1.71
C MET A 464 -26.26 -19.17 0.80
N GLU A 465 -25.77 -20.35 1.18
CA GLU A 465 -24.84 -21.11 0.31
C GLU A 465 -25.49 -21.63 -0.96
N GLU A 466 -26.78 -21.96 -0.91
CA GLU A 466 -27.53 -22.48 -2.06
C GLU A 466 -27.93 -21.33 -2.99
N ILE A 467 -28.44 -20.23 -2.42
CA ILE A 467 -28.79 -19.02 -3.17
C ILE A 467 -27.56 -18.43 -3.87
N ARG A 468 -26.39 -18.41 -3.22
CA ARG A 468 -25.14 -17.84 -3.79
C ARG A 468 -24.66 -18.54 -5.06
N LYS A 469 -25.04 -19.80 -5.30
CA LYS A 469 -24.71 -20.49 -6.56
C LYS A 469 -25.49 -19.93 -7.75
N ASN A 470 -26.70 -19.41 -7.48
CA ASN A 470 -27.63 -18.95 -8.50
C ASN A 470 -27.66 -17.41 -8.62
N ILE A 471 -26.90 -16.69 -7.77
CA ILE A 471 -26.74 -15.23 -7.84
C ILE A 471 -25.46 -14.85 -8.59
N GLY A 472 -25.59 -13.97 -9.59
CA GLY A 472 -24.50 -13.19 -10.16
C GLY A 472 -24.52 -11.77 -9.60
N PHE A 473 -23.45 -11.35 -8.91
CA PHE A 473 -23.35 -10.01 -8.35
C PHE A 473 -22.20 -9.20 -8.97
N CYS A 474 -22.52 -8.01 -9.48
CA CYS A 474 -21.56 -7.02 -9.98
C CYS A 474 -21.53 -5.78 -9.06
N PRO A 475 -20.58 -5.67 -8.12
CA PRO A 475 -20.49 -4.51 -7.21
C PRO A 475 -20.12 -3.22 -7.94
N GLN A 476 -20.31 -2.05 -7.30
CA GLN A 476 -19.87 -0.75 -7.86
C GLN A 476 -18.37 -0.69 -8.18
N PHE A 477 -17.53 -1.33 -7.35
CA PHE A 477 -16.08 -1.37 -7.58
C PHE A 477 -15.70 -2.52 -8.50
N ASN A 478 -14.74 -2.29 -9.41
CA ASN A 478 -14.27 -3.35 -10.30
C ASN A 478 -13.53 -4.44 -9.52
N PHE A 479 -13.99 -5.68 -9.69
CA PHE A 479 -13.48 -6.87 -9.04
C PHE A 479 -12.78 -7.76 -10.07
N GLN A 480 -11.44 -7.83 -9.98
CA GLN A 480 -10.60 -8.71 -10.78
C GLN A 480 -9.22 -8.89 -10.13
N PHE A 481 -8.55 -10.00 -10.46
CA PHE A 481 -7.15 -10.23 -10.15
C PHE A 481 -6.26 -9.44 -11.11
N ASP A 482 -5.68 -8.34 -10.61
CA ASP A 482 -4.85 -7.41 -11.38
C ASP A 482 -3.64 -8.05 -12.07
N PHE A 483 -3.15 -9.19 -11.58
CA PHE A 483 -1.96 -9.88 -12.11
C PHE A 483 -2.29 -10.95 -13.16
N LEU A 484 -3.56 -11.33 -13.31
CA LEU A 484 -4.02 -12.31 -14.30
C LEU A 484 -4.49 -11.61 -15.58
N THR A 485 -4.49 -12.34 -16.69
CA THR A 485 -5.14 -11.92 -17.94
C THR A 485 -6.66 -11.92 -17.82
N VAL A 486 -7.37 -11.29 -18.76
CA VAL A 486 -8.85 -11.31 -18.82
C VAL A 486 -9.36 -12.76 -18.89
N ARG A 487 -8.78 -13.57 -19.78
CA ARG A 487 -9.14 -15.00 -19.93
C ARG A 487 -8.87 -15.80 -18.65
N GLU A 488 -7.73 -15.58 -18.01
CA GLU A 488 -7.39 -16.27 -16.74
C GLU A 488 -8.32 -15.87 -15.60
N ASN A 489 -8.70 -14.60 -15.50
CA ASN A 489 -9.69 -14.15 -14.53
C ASN A 489 -11.01 -14.90 -14.70
N LEU A 490 -11.55 -14.91 -15.92
CA LEU A 490 -12.81 -15.60 -16.22
C LEU A 490 -12.72 -17.10 -15.90
N ARG A 491 -11.62 -17.78 -16.26
CA ARG A 491 -11.40 -19.21 -15.91
C ARG A 491 -11.38 -19.48 -14.41
N VAL A 492 -10.73 -18.61 -13.63
CA VAL A 492 -10.68 -18.77 -12.17
C VAL A 492 -12.07 -18.60 -11.57
N PHE A 493 -12.82 -17.58 -11.98
CA PHE A 493 -14.17 -17.35 -11.47
C PHE A 493 -15.19 -18.40 -11.95
N ALA A 494 -15.03 -18.93 -13.16
CA ALA A 494 -15.82 -20.06 -13.64
C ALA A 494 -15.67 -21.28 -12.70
N LYS A 495 -14.45 -21.57 -12.28
CA LYS A 495 -14.18 -22.66 -11.32
C LYS A 495 -14.70 -22.35 -9.92
N ILE A 496 -14.64 -21.09 -9.47
CA ILE A 496 -15.18 -20.68 -8.16
C ILE A 496 -16.70 -20.81 -8.12
N LYS A 497 -17.39 -20.42 -9.20
CA LYS A 497 -18.84 -20.59 -9.33
C LYS A 497 -19.29 -22.06 -9.42
N GLY A 498 -18.37 -22.98 -9.68
CA GLY A 498 -18.66 -24.41 -9.74
C GLY A 498 -19.01 -24.95 -11.14
N ILE A 499 -18.68 -24.22 -12.21
CA ILE A 499 -18.88 -24.67 -13.59
C ILE A 499 -17.99 -25.89 -13.86
N GLN A 500 -18.52 -26.90 -14.55
CA GLN A 500 -17.81 -28.13 -14.85
C GLN A 500 -16.52 -27.85 -15.63
N PRO A 501 -15.37 -28.46 -15.29
CA PRO A 501 -14.08 -28.17 -15.93
C PRO A 501 -14.08 -28.31 -17.46
N LYS A 502 -14.97 -29.15 -18.01
CA LYS A 502 -15.12 -29.37 -19.46
C LYS A 502 -15.80 -28.20 -20.18
N GLU A 503 -16.71 -27.50 -19.48
CA GLU A 503 -17.52 -26.40 -20.01
C GLU A 503 -16.85 -25.04 -19.78
N VAL A 504 -15.94 -24.94 -18.80
CA VAL A 504 -15.26 -23.68 -18.45
C VAL A 504 -14.70 -22.95 -19.68
N GLU A 505 -14.02 -23.65 -20.60
CA GLU A 505 -13.44 -23.00 -21.78
C GLU A 505 -14.49 -22.51 -22.77
N GLN A 506 -15.59 -23.25 -22.94
CA GLN A 506 -16.69 -22.85 -23.81
C GLN A 506 -17.39 -21.62 -23.25
N GLU A 507 -17.68 -21.64 -21.95
CA GLU A 507 -18.31 -20.55 -21.23
C GLU A 507 -17.46 -19.27 -21.25
N VAL A 508 -16.16 -19.41 -20.98
CA VAL A 508 -15.22 -18.28 -21.04
C VAL A 508 -15.16 -17.69 -22.45
N LYS A 509 -15.15 -18.54 -23.48
CA LYS A 509 -15.17 -18.08 -24.88
C LYS A 509 -16.47 -17.37 -25.21
N ARG A 510 -17.61 -17.87 -24.74
CA ARG A 510 -18.94 -17.26 -24.89
C ARG A 510 -18.96 -15.84 -24.33
N ILE A 511 -18.58 -15.67 -23.07
CA ILE A 511 -18.54 -14.35 -22.41
C ILE A 511 -17.57 -13.37 -23.10
N ILE A 512 -16.41 -13.87 -23.57
CA ILE A 512 -15.45 -13.03 -24.32
C ILE A 512 -16.04 -12.54 -25.65
N MET A 513 -16.83 -13.37 -26.34
CA MET A 513 -17.49 -12.98 -27.60
C MET A 513 -18.68 -12.06 -27.34
N GLU A 514 -19.51 -12.37 -26.37
CA GLU A 514 -20.69 -11.58 -26.01
C GLU A 514 -20.35 -10.15 -25.58
N LEU A 515 -19.33 -9.98 -24.73
CA LEU A 515 -18.90 -8.65 -24.24
C LEU A 515 -17.87 -7.95 -25.14
N ASP A 516 -17.56 -8.52 -26.30
CA ASP A 516 -16.54 -8.05 -27.25
C ASP A 516 -15.19 -7.76 -26.55
N MET A 517 -14.63 -8.77 -25.90
CA MET A 517 -13.35 -8.70 -25.18
C MET A 517 -12.21 -9.43 -25.90
N GLN A 518 -12.41 -9.82 -27.15
CA GLN A 518 -11.48 -10.66 -27.93
C GLN A 518 -10.10 -10.00 -28.08
N SER A 519 -10.08 -8.69 -28.33
CA SER A 519 -8.86 -7.89 -28.50
C SER A 519 -8.02 -7.75 -27.21
N ILE A 520 -8.66 -7.92 -26.04
CA ILE A 520 -8.04 -7.71 -24.72
C ILE A 520 -7.86 -8.98 -23.90
N GLN A 521 -8.28 -10.14 -24.42
CA GLN A 521 -8.36 -11.39 -23.66
C GLN A 521 -7.03 -11.84 -23.01
N ASP A 522 -5.90 -11.59 -23.68
CA ASP A 522 -4.55 -11.96 -23.22
C ASP A 522 -3.82 -10.79 -22.52
N ILE A 523 -4.50 -9.66 -22.30
CA ILE A 523 -3.95 -8.50 -21.61
C ILE A 523 -4.14 -8.67 -20.11
N ILE A 524 -3.08 -8.38 -19.34
CA ILE A 524 -3.11 -8.37 -17.87
C ILE A 524 -4.10 -7.29 -17.37
N ALA A 525 -5.01 -7.68 -16.49
CA ALA A 525 -6.13 -6.87 -16.03
C ALA A 525 -5.72 -5.49 -15.46
N LYS A 526 -4.55 -5.38 -14.83
CA LYS A 526 -4.01 -4.10 -14.34
C LYS A 526 -3.86 -3.03 -15.41
N LYS A 527 -3.57 -3.41 -16.66
CA LYS A 527 -3.35 -2.50 -17.80
C LYS A 527 -4.66 -2.07 -18.49
N LEU A 528 -5.78 -2.70 -18.16
CA LEU A 528 -7.08 -2.37 -18.74
C LEU A 528 -7.57 -0.98 -18.28
N SER A 529 -8.33 -0.33 -19.15
CA SER A 529 -9.03 0.92 -18.84
C SER A 529 -10.11 0.70 -17.77
N GLY A 530 -10.66 1.79 -17.21
CA GLY A 530 -11.75 1.72 -16.24
C GLY A 530 -12.96 0.96 -16.80
N GLY A 531 -13.41 1.32 -18.00
CA GLY A 531 -14.51 0.63 -18.69
C GLY A 531 -14.20 -0.82 -19.05
N GLN A 532 -12.97 -1.14 -19.51
CA GLN A 532 -12.61 -2.53 -19.79
C GLN A 532 -12.59 -3.41 -18.52
N LYS A 533 -12.16 -2.85 -17.38
CA LYS A 533 -12.26 -3.54 -16.09
C LYS A 533 -13.72 -3.76 -15.70
N ARG A 534 -14.57 -2.76 -15.98
CA ARG A 534 -16.01 -2.88 -15.75
C ARG A 534 -16.63 -4.01 -16.57
N LYS A 535 -16.32 -4.10 -17.87
CA LYS A 535 -16.73 -5.22 -18.72
C LYS A 535 -16.29 -6.57 -18.15
N LEU A 536 -15.03 -6.68 -17.70
CA LEU A 536 -14.55 -7.92 -17.07
C LEU A 536 -15.32 -8.26 -15.79
N THR A 537 -15.59 -7.29 -14.92
CA THR A 537 -16.38 -7.53 -13.70
C THR A 537 -17.81 -7.97 -14.03
N LEU A 538 -18.43 -7.35 -15.05
CA LEU A 538 -19.74 -7.78 -15.54
C LEU A 538 -19.69 -9.21 -16.10
N GLY A 539 -18.67 -9.55 -16.88
CA GLY A 539 -18.46 -10.91 -17.39
C GLY A 539 -18.29 -11.95 -16.28
N ILE A 540 -17.67 -11.58 -15.15
CA ILE A 540 -17.59 -12.43 -13.95
C ILE A 540 -18.96 -12.63 -13.30
N ALA A 541 -19.81 -11.60 -13.28
CA ALA A 541 -21.15 -11.70 -12.73
C ALA A 541 -22.05 -12.62 -13.57
N ILE A 542 -21.96 -12.56 -14.91
CA ILE A 542 -22.81 -13.30 -15.85
C ILE A 542 -22.36 -14.75 -16.06
N LEU A 543 -21.08 -15.04 -15.79
CA LEU A 543 -20.48 -16.37 -15.92
C LEU A 543 -21.35 -17.49 -15.33
N GLY A 544 -21.66 -18.53 -16.11
CA GLY A 544 -22.44 -19.68 -15.65
C GLY A 544 -23.95 -19.46 -15.59
N ASP A 545 -24.46 -18.40 -16.24
CA ASP A 545 -25.89 -18.11 -16.38
C ASP A 545 -26.70 -18.12 -15.07
N PRO A 546 -26.40 -17.22 -14.12
CA PRO A 546 -27.15 -17.15 -12.87
C PRO A 546 -28.61 -16.76 -13.10
N GLN A 547 -29.52 -17.36 -12.32
CA GLN A 547 -30.96 -17.05 -12.36
C GLN A 547 -31.25 -15.63 -11.83
N VAL A 548 -30.47 -15.17 -10.85
CA VAL A 548 -30.60 -13.84 -10.24
C VAL A 548 -29.37 -13.00 -10.55
N LEU A 549 -29.53 -11.88 -11.24
CA LEU A 549 -28.46 -10.96 -11.59
C LEU A 549 -28.65 -9.63 -10.85
N LEU A 550 -27.73 -9.33 -9.92
CA LEU A 550 -27.69 -8.12 -9.13
C LEU A 550 -26.53 -7.22 -9.61
N LEU A 551 -26.84 -6.09 -10.25
CA LEU A 551 -25.82 -5.25 -10.90
C LEU A 551 -25.81 -3.83 -10.32
N ASP A 552 -24.72 -3.45 -9.66
CA ASP A 552 -24.58 -2.11 -9.07
C ASP A 552 -23.82 -1.17 -10.02
N GLU A 553 -24.52 -0.32 -10.78
CA GLU A 553 -23.99 0.59 -11.81
C GLU A 553 -23.26 -0.13 -12.97
N PRO A 554 -23.88 -1.11 -13.67
CA PRO A 554 -23.21 -2.04 -14.61
C PRO A 554 -22.40 -1.33 -15.71
N THR A 555 -22.88 -0.19 -16.18
CA THR A 555 -22.30 0.52 -17.33
C THR A 555 -21.44 1.74 -16.97
N ALA A 556 -21.19 1.97 -15.68
CA ALA A 556 -20.39 3.11 -15.24
C ALA A 556 -18.98 3.12 -15.87
N GLY A 557 -18.66 4.21 -16.56
CA GLY A 557 -17.36 4.41 -17.24
C GLY A 557 -17.19 3.65 -18.56
N LEU A 558 -18.24 3.04 -19.09
CA LEU A 558 -18.29 2.52 -20.46
C LEU A 558 -18.63 3.64 -21.45
N ASP A 559 -18.06 3.57 -22.65
CA ASP A 559 -18.48 4.39 -23.80
C ASP A 559 -19.88 4.00 -24.27
N PRO A 560 -20.63 4.90 -24.96
CA PRO A 560 -22.00 4.64 -25.40
C PRO A 560 -22.17 3.34 -26.19
N PHE A 561 -21.23 3.03 -27.08
CA PHE A 561 -21.26 1.80 -27.86
C PHE A 561 -21.17 0.55 -26.97
N SER A 562 -20.19 0.52 -26.07
CA SER A 562 -20.04 -0.54 -25.08
C SER A 562 -21.24 -0.65 -24.13
N ARG A 563 -21.92 0.47 -23.80
CA ARG A 563 -23.16 0.46 -23.02
C ARG A 563 -24.28 -0.24 -23.78
N HIS A 564 -24.51 0.15 -25.03
CA HIS A 564 -25.52 -0.49 -25.88
C HIS A 564 -25.29 -1.99 -26.01
N ARG A 565 -24.04 -2.44 -26.18
CA ARG A 565 -23.74 -3.88 -26.23
C ARG A 565 -24.12 -4.60 -24.93
N VAL A 566 -23.84 -3.99 -23.78
CA VAL A 566 -24.27 -4.52 -22.48
C VAL A 566 -25.79 -4.52 -22.35
N TRP A 567 -26.48 -3.48 -22.83
CA TRP A 567 -27.93 -3.40 -22.79
C TRP A 567 -28.58 -4.48 -23.65
N SER A 568 -28.12 -4.67 -24.89
CA SER A 568 -28.58 -5.76 -25.76
C SER A 568 -28.40 -7.11 -25.08
N LEU A 569 -27.22 -7.34 -24.48
CA LEU A 569 -26.93 -8.58 -23.76
C LEU A 569 -27.88 -8.83 -22.59
N LEU A 570 -28.12 -7.81 -21.75
CA LEU A 570 -29.03 -7.93 -20.60
C LEU A 570 -30.48 -8.15 -21.04
N LYS A 571 -30.90 -7.53 -22.14
CA LYS A 571 -32.23 -7.75 -22.74
C LYS A 571 -32.39 -9.16 -23.29
N GLU A 572 -31.39 -9.67 -24.01
CA GLU A 572 -31.36 -11.03 -24.57
C GLU A 572 -31.45 -12.10 -23.48
N HIS A 573 -30.81 -11.86 -22.33
CA HIS A 573 -30.79 -12.79 -21.20
C HIS A 573 -31.95 -12.62 -20.20
N LYS A 574 -32.99 -11.82 -20.49
CA LYS A 574 -34.06 -11.55 -19.51
C LYS A 574 -35.02 -12.72 -19.26
N VAL A 575 -35.20 -13.60 -20.25
CA VAL A 575 -36.22 -14.66 -20.22
C VAL A 575 -35.94 -15.62 -19.06
N ASP A 576 -36.93 -15.83 -18.20
CA ASP A 576 -36.87 -16.67 -16.99
C ASP A 576 -35.72 -16.32 -16.04
N ARG A 577 -35.28 -15.05 -16.02
CA ARG A 577 -34.28 -14.54 -15.09
C ARG A 577 -34.78 -13.31 -14.36
N LEU A 578 -34.25 -13.10 -13.16
CA LEU A 578 -34.44 -11.86 -12.42
C LEU A 578 -33.21 -10.97 -12.59
N ILE A 579 -33.39 -9.79 -13.21
CA ILE A 579 -32.31 -8.80 -13.37
C ILE A 579 -32.68 -7.54 -12.60
N LEU A 580 -31.94 -7.26 -11.54
CA LEU A 580 -32.03 -6.03 -10.76
C LEU A 580 -30.74 -5.25 -10.92
N PHE A 581 -30.83 -4.02 -11.39
CA PHE A 581 -29.66 -3.15 -11.47
C PHE A 581 -29.91 -1.77 -10.87
N SER A 582 -28.86 -1.16 -10.30
CA SER A 582 -28.87 0.27 -9.95
C SER A 582 -28.20 1.07 -11.06
N THR A 583 -28.73 2.25 -11.35
CA THR A 583 -28.06 3.21 -12.24
C THR A 583 -28.37 4.65 -11.84
N GLN A 584 -27.43 5.53 -12.11
CA GLN A 584 -27.64 6.99 -12.09
C GLN A 584 -28.02 7.54 -13.47
N PHE A 585 -27.91 6.73 -14.53
CA PHE A 585 -28.21 7.13 -15.91
C PHE A 585 -29.69 6.84 -16.22
N MET A 586 -30.49 7.90 -16.29
CA MET A 586 -31.92 7.76 -16.54
C MET A 586 -32.23 7.26 -17.95
N ASP A 587 -31.40 7.62 -18.94
CA ASP A 587 -31.39 7.11 -20.31
C ASP A 587 -31.22 5.59 -20.34
N GLU A 588 -30.29 5.07 -19.53
CA GLU A 588 -30.08 3.62 -19.41
C GLU A 588 -31.32 2.91 -18.88
N ALA A 589 -31.91 3.43 -17.80
CA ALA A 589 -33.12 2.82 -17.25
C ALA A 589 -34.32 2.93 -18.20
N ASP A 590 -34.43 4.04 -18.95
CA ASP A 590 -35.49 4.25 -19.94
C ASP A 590 -35.48 3.14 -20.99
N ILE A 591 -34.29 2.87 -21.55
CA ILE A 591 -34.07 1.92 -22.63
C ILE A 591 -34.08 0.47 -22.14
N LEU A 592 -33.44 0.19 -21.00
CA LEU A 592 -33.16 -1.18 -20.55
C LEU A 592 -34.24 -1.77 -19.64
N ALA A 593 -34.77 -0.99 -18.70
CA ALA A 593 -35.58 -1.54 -17.62
C ALA A 593 -37.06 -1.62 -18.01
N ASP A 594 -37.74 -2.70 -17.65
CA ASP A 594 -39.19 -2.79 -17.77
C ASP A 594 -39.85 -1.94 -16.67
N ARG A 595 -39.32 -2.01 -15.43
CA ARG A 595 -39.79 -1.27 -14.26
C ARG A 595 -38.67 -0.44 -13.64
N LYS A 596 -39.00 0.79 -13.24
CA LYS A 596 -38.08 1.74 -12.63
C LYS A 596 -38.55 2.05 -11.22
N VAL A 597 -37.63 2.13 -10.27
CA VAL A 597 -37.88 2.39 -8.85
C VAL A 597 -37.04 3.58 -8.44
N PHE A 598 -37.67 4.68 -8.03
CA PHE A 598 -36.96 5.86 -7.56
C PHE A 598 -36.72 5.82 -6.06
N LEU A 599 -35.45 5.85 -5.67
CA LEU A 599 -34.97 5.92 -4.29
C LEU A 599 -34.36 7.31 -4.03
N SER A 600 -34.77 7.94 -2.93
CA SER A 600 -34.29 9.27 -2.51
C SER A 600 -34.28 9.31 -0.99
N ASN A 601 -33.17 9.76 -0.38
CA ASN A 601 -32.97 9.80 1.08
C ASN A 601 -33.32 8.48 1.80
N GLY A 602 -33.00 7.33 1.21
CA GLY A 602 -33.26 6.01 1.80
C GLY A 602 -34.72 5.56 1.76
N LYS A 603 -35.62 6.35 1.15
CA LYS A 603 -37.05 6.04 0.95
C LYS A 603 -37.37 5.86 -0.52
N LEU A 604 -38.40 5.06 -0.78
CA LEU A 604 -38.88 4.75 -2.12
C LEU A 604 -40.01 5.74 -2.48
N LYS A 605 -39.81 6.54 -3.52
CA LYS A 605 -40.73 7.64 -3.90
C LYS A 605 -41.81 7.22 -4.89
N CYS A 606 -41.42 6.51 -5.95
CA CYS A 606 -42.35 6.03 -6.96
C CYS A 606 -41.75 4.82 -7.69
N ALA A 607 -42.61 4.00 -8.29
CA ALA A 607 -42.18 2.91 -9.15
C ALA A 607 -43.15 2.68 -10.32
N GLY A 608 -42.61 2.37 -11.50
CA GLY A 608 -43.41 2.08 -12.69
C GLY A 608 -42.58 2.07 -13.99
N SER A 609 -43.28 1.96 -15.11
CA SER A 609 -42.76 2.01 -16.46
C SER A 609 -42.39 3.44 -16.86
N SER A 610 -41.54 3.60 -17.87
CA SER A 610 -41.11 4.94 -18.34
C SER A 610 -42.30 5.78 -18.76
N LEU A 611 -43.24 5.17 -19.47
CA LEU A 611 -44.45 5.82 -19.97
C LEU A 611 -45.33 6.29 -18.81
N PHE A 612 -45.59 5.42 -17.83
CA PHE A 612 -46.32 5.79 -16.60
C PHE A 612 -45.67 6.97 -15.88
N LEU A 613 -44.35 6.90 -15.66
CA LEU A 613 -43.60 7.93 -14.95
C LEU A 613 -43.57 9.26 -15.72
N LYS A 614 -43.34 9.23 -17.03
CA LYS A 614 -43.36 10.41 -17.92
C LYS A 614 -44.74 11.02 -18.03
N ARG A 615 -45.81 10.22 -18.00
CA ARG A 615 -47.19 10.72 -18.01
C ARG A 615 -47.56 11.39 -16.70
N LYS A 616 -47.19 10.80 -15.56
CA LYS A 616 -47.63 11.25 -14.24
C LYS A 616 -46.82 12.43 -13.70
N TRP A 617 -45.52 12.47 -13.99
CA TRP A 617 -44.61 13.52 -13.47
C TRP A 617 -43.85 14.28 -14.57
N GLY A 618 -43.96 13.85 -15.83
CA GLY A 618 -43.39 14.57 -16.97
C GLY A 618 -44.35 15.64 -17.52
N ILE A 619 -43.80 16.53 -18.34
CA ILE A 619 -44.51 17.73 -18.84
C ILE A 619 -45.16 17.46 -20.21
N GLY A 620 -44.97 16.26 -20.76
CA GLY A 620 -45.52 15.80 -22.04
C GLY A 620 -44.54 15.91 -23.21
N TYR A 621 -44.94 16.57 -24.28
CA TYR A 621 -44.12 16.85 -25.46
C TYR A 621 -43.50 18.25 -25.36
N HIS A 622 -42.31 18.43 -25.92
CA HIS A 622 -41.67 19.73 -26.10
C HIS A 622 -41.69 20.09 -27.59
N LEU A 623 -42.37 21.18 -27.91
CA LEU A 623 -42.37 21.78 -29.25
C LEU A 623 -41.26 22.83 -29.32
N SER A 624 -40.22 22.54 -30.11
CA SER A 624 -39.11 23.45 -30.39
C SER A 624 -39.35 24.16 -31.73
N LEU A 625 -39.44 25.48 -31.72
CA LEU A 625 -39.61 26.34 -32.90
C LEU A 625 -38.33 27.13 -33.13
N HIS A 626 -37.74 27.02 -34.32
CA HIS A 626 -36.60 27.85 -34.73
C HIS A 626 -37.12 29.14 -35.38
N ARG A 627 -36.70 30.29 -34.84
CA ARG A 627 -37.18 31.61 -35.25
C ARG A 627 -36.12 32.40 -36.05
N ASN A 628 -36.59 33.25 -36.95
CA ASN A 628 -35.81 34.31 -37.58
C ASN A 628 -36.02 35.64 -36.82
N GLU A 629 -35.20 36.65 -37.10
CA GLU A 629 -35.27 37.98 -36.47
C GLU A 629 -36.64 38.69 -36.62
N MET A 630 -37.48 38.27 -37.57
CA MET A 630 -38.80 38.86 -37.86
C MET A 630 -39.97 38.21 -37.07
N CYS A 631 -39.67 37.30 -36.14
CA CYS A 631 -40.66 36.45 -35.48
C CYS A 631 -41.32 37.13 -34.27
N ASP A 632 -42.65 37.24 -34.28
CA ASP A 632 -43.44 37.81 -33.18
C ASP A 632 -43.83 36.73 -32.14
N THR A 633 -43.09 36.69 -31.03
CA THR A 633 -43.21 35.69 -29.97
C THR A 633 -44.59 35.68 -29.30
N GLU A 634 -45.26 36.84 -29.18
CA GLU A 634 -46.59 36.92 -28.55
C GLU A 634 -47.66 36.30 -29.43
N LYS A 635 -47.61 36.55 -30.74
CA LYS A 635 -48.53 35.93 -31.71
C LYS A 635 -48.42 34.42 -31.72
N ILE A 636 -47.20 33.88 -31.77
CA ILE A 636 -46.97 32.42 -31.76
C ILE A 636 -47.45 31.82 -30.44
N THR A 637 -47.14 32.46 -29.31
CA THR A 637 -47.61 31.99 -28.01
C THR A 637 -49.14 31.97 -27.93
N SER A 638 -49.80 32.99 -28.49
CA SER A 638 -51.27 33.06 -28.56
C SER A 638 -51.87 31.96 -29.43
N LEU A 639 -51.25 31.66 -30.59
CA LEU A 639 -51.65 30.58 -31.50
C LEU A 639 -51.57 29.21 -30.82
N ILE A 640 -50.47 28.95 -30.11
CA ILE A 640 -50.26 27.69 -29.38
C ILE A 640 -51.27 27.58 -28.24
N LYS A 641 -51.45 28.65 -27.44
CA LYS A 641 -52.41 28.67 -26.33
C LYS A 641 -53.87 28.57 -26.78
N GLN A 642 -54.20 29.01 -27.99
CA GLN A 642 -55.54 28.86 -28.57
C GLN A 642 -55.92 27.38 -28.74
N HIS A 643 -54.96 26.55 -29.14
CA HIS A 643 -55.18 25.10 -29.30
C HIS A 643 -55.05 24.38 -27.96
N ILE A 644 -54.01 24.72 -27.19
CA ILE A 644 -53.63 24.07 -25.94
C ILE A 644 -53.39 25.15 -24.86
N PRO A 645 -54.41 25.49 -24.05
CA PRO A 645 -54.32 26.56 -23.05
C PRO A 645 -53.22 26.35 -22.02
N ASP A 646 -52.95 25.09 -21.67
CA ASP A 646 -52.00 24.68 -20.64
C ASP A 646 -50.54 24.67 -21.15
N ALA A 647 -50.31 25.04 -22.41
CA ALA A 647 -48.97 25.12 -22.98
C ALA A 647 -48.12 26.18 -22.24
N LYS A 648 -46.97 25.76 -21.71
CA LYS A 648 -46.00 26.65 -21.04
C LYS A 648 -44.78 26.85 -21.91
N LEU A 649 -44.36 28.10 -22.06
CA LEU A 649 -43.06 28.43 -22.65
C LEU A 649 -41.97 28.05 -21.63
N THR A 650 -41.14 27.06 -21.96
CA THR A 650 -40.06 26.54 -21.10
C THR A 650 -38.73 27.20 -21.38
N THR A 651 -38.45 27.55 -22.63
CA THR A 651 -37.16 28.15 -23.02
C THR A 651 -37.38 29.19 -24.11
N GLU A 652 -36.83 30.38 -23.90
CA GLU A 652 -36.79 31.46 -24.89
C GLU A 652 -35.33 31.83 -25.14
N SER A 653 -34.87 31.70 -26.39
CA SER A 653 -33.54 32.07 -26.85
C SER A 653 -33.67 32.85 -28.16
N GLU A 654 -32.67 33.67 -28.53
CA GLU A 654 -32.70 34.45 -29.78
C GLU A 654 -33.06 33.61 -31.01
N GLU A 655 -32.58 32.37 -31.09
CA GLU A 655 -32.80 31.50 -32.25
C GLU A 655 -33.93 30.46 -32.09
N LYS A 656 -34.40 30.20 -30.86
CA LYS A 656 -35.38 29.13 -30.61
C LYS A 656 -36.35 29.43 -29.46
N LEU A 657 -37.58 28.98 -29.63
CA LEU A 657 -38.65 28.92 -28.62
C LEU A 657 -38.98 27.45 -28.32
N VAL A 658 -39.15 27.10 -27.04
CA VAL A 658 -39.57 25.75 -26.64
C VAL A 658 -40.80 25.83 -25.76
N TYR A 659 -41.85 25.10 -26.14
CA TYR A 659 -43.10 25.00 -25.38
C TYR A 659 -43.29 23.57 -24.87
N SER A 660 -43.68 23.41 -23.61
CA SER A 660 -44.13 22.14 -23.07
C SER A 660 -45.64 21.98 -23.29
N LEU A 661 -46.02 20.86 -23.90
CA LEU A 661 -47.38 20.48 -24.27
C LEU A 661 -47.79 19.21 -23.51
N PRO A 662 -48.89 19.20 -22.75
CA PRO A 662 -49.33 18.03 -22.00
C PRO A 662 -49.71 16.85 -22.91
N LEU A 663 -49.28 15.63 -22.52
CA LEU A 663 -49.56 14.36 -23.22
C LEU A 663 -51.05 14.08 -23.40
N GLU A 664 -51.90 14.54 -22.48
CA GLU A 664 -53.35 14.30 -22.49
C GLU A 664 -54.07 14.99 -23.66
N LYS A 665 -53.44 15.99 -24.28
CA LYS A 665 -54.01 16.78 -25.39
C LYS A 665 -53.43 16.41 -26.75
N THR A 666 -52.81 15.22 -26.88
CA THR A 666 -52.20 14.75 -28.14
C THR A 666 -53.22 14.73 -29.30
N ASN A 667 -54.50 14.53 -29.01
CA ASN A 667 -55.59 14.59 -30.00
C ASN A 667 -55.79 15.97 -30.64
N LYS A 668 -55.30 17.06 -30.03
CA LYS A 668 -55.32 18.43 -30.59
C LYS A 668 -54.04 18.82 -31.32
N PHE A 669 -53.02 17.98 -31.29
CA PHE A 669 -51.74 18.25 -31.95
C PHE A 669 -51.87 18.34 -33.47
N PRO A 670 -52.69 17.51 -34.16
CA PRO A 670 -52.86 17.64 -35.61
C PRO A 670 -53.32 19.03 -36.05
N ASP A 671 -54.31 19.60 -35.35
CA ASP A 671 -54.84 20.94 -35.64
C ASP A 671 -53.78 22.02 -35.43
N LEU A 672 -53.08 21.96 -34.27
CA LEU A 672 -51.98 22.87 -33.93
C LEU A 672 -50.87 22.85 -34.99
N TYR A 673 -50.41 21.67 -35.38
CA TYR A 673 -49.37 21.54 -36.40
C TYR A 673 -49.87 21.98 -37.78
N SER A 674 -51.15 21.78 -38.12
CA SER A 674 -51.72 22.25 -39.38
C SER A 674 -51.71 23.77 -39.49
N ASP A 675 -51.93 24.47 -38.37
CA ASP A 675 -51.92 25.93 -38.33
C ASP A 675 -50.48 26.47 -38.28
N LEU A 676 -49.55 25.76 -37.62
CA LEU A 676 -48.11 26.05 -37.69
C LEU A 676 -47.56 25.86 -39.11
N ASP A 677 -47.98 24.82 -39.83
CA ASP A 677 -47.60 24.57 -41.23
C ASP A 677 -48.02 25.74 -42.15
N LYS A 678 -49.18 26.36 -41.89
CA LYS A 678 -49.67 27.54 -42.62
C LYS A 678 -48.96 28.84 -42.25
N CYS A 679 -48.26 28.90 -41.12
CA CYS A 679 -47.62 30.11 -40.59
C CYS A 679 -46.14 30.28 -41.02
N SER A 680 -45.71 29.67 -42.12
CA SER A 680 -44.33 29.80 -42.65
C SER A 680 -43.93 31.27 -42.90
N ASP A 681 -44.90 32.15 -43.16
CA ASP A 681 -44.71 33.58 -43.42
C ASP A 681 -44.39 34.40 -42.16
N GLN A 682 -44.59 33.85 -40.94
CA GLN A 682 -44.45 34.56 -39.66
C GLN A 682 -43.06 34.44 -39.01
N GLY A 683 -42.04 34.07 -39.79
CA GLY A 683 -40.64 34.03 -39.32
C GLY A 683 -40.25 32.74 -38.58
N ILE A 684 -41.04 31.67 -38.67
CA ILE A 684 -40.68 30.34 -38.17
C ILE A 684 -39.95 29.60 -39.30
N ARG A 685 -38.70 29.20 -39.05
CA ARG A 685 -37.87 28.50 -40.04
C ARG A 685 -38.23 27.02 -40.13
N ASN A 686 -38.28 26.36 -38.98
CA ASN A 686 -38.55 24.94 -38.79
C ASN A 686 -39.10 24.71 -37.39
N TYR A 687 -39.83 23.62 -37.19
CA TYR A 687 -40.29 23.19 -35.88
C TYR A 687 -40.06 21.70 -35.68
N ALA A 688 -39.79 21.29 -34.44
CA ALA A 688 -39.45 19.93 -34.05
C ALA A 688 -40.18 19.54 -32.76
N VAL A 689 -40.44 18.23 -32.60
CA VAL A 689 -41.16 17.67 -31.46
C VAL A 689 -40.27 16.66 -30.76
N SER A 690 -40.11 16.81 -29.44
CA SER A 690 -39.40 15.87 -28.56
C SER A 690 -40.26 15.49 -27.36
N VAL A 691 -39.96 14.36 -26.70
CA VAL A 691 -40.72 13.88 -25.53
C VAL A 691 -39.96 14.18 -24.24
N THR A 692 -40.68 14.35 -23.11
CA THR A 692 -40.08 14.48 -21.78
C THR A 692 -39.17 13.29 -21.47
N SER A 693 -37.94 13.54 -21.05
CA SER A 693 -36.99 12.49 -20.63
C SER A 693 -37.24 12.05 -19.18
N LEU A 694 -36.81 10.83 -18.82
CA LEU A 694 -36.81 10.39 -17.41
C LEU A 694 -35.93 11.28 -16.51
N ASN A 695 -34.91 11.94 -17.07
CA ASN A 695 -34.10 12.94 -16.35
C ASN A 695 -34.95 14.15 -15.90
N GLU A 696 -35.84 14.65 -16.75
CA GLU A 696 -36.73 15.75 -16.38
C GLU A 696 -37.75 15.33 -15.31
N VAL A 697 -38.26 14.10 -15.41
CA VAL A 697 -39.12 13.51 -14.37
C VAL A 697 -38.38 13.47 -13.03
N PHE A 698 -37.13 13.02 -13.02
CA PHE A 698 -36.29 12.97 -11.83
C PHE A 698 -36.08 14.37 -11.22
N LEU A 699 -35.73 15.37 -12.04
CA LEU A 699 -35.56 16.75 -11.57
C LEU A 699 -36.86 17.34 -11.00
N ASN A 700 -38.00 17.05 -11.61
CA ASN A 700 -39.31 17.48 -11.10
C ASN A 700 -39.66 16.81 -9.76
N LEU A 701 -39.31 15.53 -9.59
CA LEU A 701 -39.53 14.77 -8.36
C LEU A 701 -38.65 15.27 -7.20
N GLU A 702 -37.40 15.64 -7.48
CA GLU A 702 -36.52 16.23 -6.46
C GLU A 702 -36.87 17.68 -6.15
N GLY A 703 -37.17 18.49 -7.18
CA GLY A 703 -37.55 19.89 -7.02
C GLY A 703 -38.84 20.08 -6.22
N LYS A 704 -39.81 19.15 -6.33
CA LYS A 704 -41.02 19.17 -5.50
C LYS A 704 -40.76 18.75 -4.06
N SER A 705 -39.83 17.82 -3.80
CA SER A 705 -39.53 17.40 -2.42
C SER A 705 -38.88 18.49 -1.56
N ALA A 706 -38.24 19.50 -2.17
CA ALA A 706 -37.74 20.66 -1.42
C ALA A 706 -38.87 21.55 -0.84
N ILE A 707 -40.12 21.34 -1.24
CA ILE A 707 -41.28 22.14 -0.80
C ILE A 707 -42.08 21.44 0.32
N ASP A 708 -41.92 20.12 0.49
CA ASP A 708 -42.82 19.29 1.32
C ASP A 708 -42.17 18.60 2.55
N GLU A 709 -40.92 18.90 2.95
CA GLU A 709 -40.39 18.44 4.25
C GLU A 709 -40.68 19.46 5.38
N PRO A 710 -41.26 19.05 6.53
CA PRO A 710 -41.36 19.91 7.69
C PRO A 710 -39.99 19.99 8.38
N ASP A 711 -39.35 21.14 8.26
CA ASP A 711 -38.04 21.45 8.84
C ASP A 711 -37.94 21.08 10.34
N PHE A 712 -36.91 20.29 10.67
CA PHE A 712 -36.39 20.19 12.02
C PHE A 712 -35.61 21.48 12.34
N ASP A 713 -36.09 22.16 13.35
CA ASP A 713 -35.80 23.52 13.81
C ASP A 713 -34.31 23.83 14.06
N ILE A 714 -33.62 24.52 13.12
CA ILE A 714 -32.48 25.41 13.41
C ILE A 714 -32.48 26.64 12.47
N GLY A 715 -32.97 27.78 12.99
CA GLY A 715 -32.43 29.11 12.68
C GLY A 715 -32.92 29.83 11.41
N LYS A 716 -34.04 30.54 11.55
CA LYS A 716 -34.58 31.63 10.69
C LYS A 716 -33.58 32.25 9.68
N GLN A 717 -33.81 31.97 8.40
CA GLN A 717 -33.62 32.94 7.31
C GLN A 717 -34.80 32.87 6.33
N GLU A 718 -35.17 34.03 5.81
CA GLU A 718 -36.43 34.36 5.16
C GLU A 718 -36.70 33.58 3.86
N LYS A 719 -37.96 33.19 3.69
CA LYS A 719 -38.54 32.57 2.49
C LYS A 719 -38.47 33.54 1.30
N ILE A 720 -37.67 33.22 0.30
CA ILE A 720 -37.78 33.81 -1.05
C ILE A 720 -38.48 32.78 -1.94
N HIS A 721 -39.67 33.15 -2.42
CA HIS A 721 -40.38 32.47 -3.49
C HIS A 721 -39.53 32.49 -4.76
N VAL A 722 -38.96 31.35 -5.17
CA VAL A 722 -38.30 31.19 -6.47
C VAL A 722 -39.37 31.07 -7.53
N THR A 723 -39.79 32.24 -8.01
CA THR A 723 -40.32 32.38 -9.37
C THR A 723 -39.10 32.23 -10.28
N ARG A 724 -39.17 31.29 -11.24
CA ARG A 724 -38.12 30.94 -12.20
C ARG A 724 -37.84 32.16 -13.10
N ASN A 725 -37.11 33.14 -12.56
CA ASN A 725 -36.67 34.33 -13.27
C ASN A 725 -35.32 34.05 -13.91
N THR A 726 -35.20 34.46 -15.15
CA THR A 726 -34.00 34.58 -16.01
C THR A 726 -32.88 35.48 -15.43
N GLY A 727 -32.83 35.68 -14.11
CA GLY A 727 -31.88 36.55 -13.41
C GLY A 727 -30.65 35.83 -12.82
N ASP A 728 -30.73 34.53 -12.52
CA ASP A 728 -29.64 33.79 -11.86
C ASP A 728 -28.41 33.58 -12.76
N GLU A 729 -28.58 33.55 -14.08
CA GLU A 729 -27.44 33.51 -15.02
C GLU A 729 -26.58 34.78 -14.87
N SER A 730 -27.21 35.94 -14.60
CA SER A 730 -26.49 37.22 -14.48
C SER A 730 -25.70 37.36 -13.16
N GLU A 731 -26.16 36.74 -12.06
CA GLU A 731 -25.43 36.76 -10.78
C GLU A 731 -24.18 35.87 -10.81
N MET A 732 -24.29 34.65 -11.35
CA MET A 732 -23.12 33.78 -11.55
C MET A 732 -22.10 34.39 -12.53
N GLU A 733 -22.58 35.01 -13.61
CA GLU A 733 -21.72 35.74 -14.54
C GLU A 733 -20.99 36.90 -13.84
N GLN A 734 -21.69 37.70 -13.02
CA GLN A 734 -21.06 38.78 -12.24
C GLN A 734 -20.01 38.28 -11.24
N VAL A 735 -20.25 37.17 -10.55
CA VAL A 735 -19.30 36.57 -9.59
C VAL A 735 -18.00 36.16 -10.29
N LEU A 736 -18.08 35.65 -11.52
CA LEU A 736 -16.92 35.22 -12.32
C LEU A 736 -16.25 36.37 -13.10
N CYS A 737 -17.00 37.37 -13.54
CA CYS A 737 -16.51 38.55 -14.28
C CYS A 737 -15.49 39.37 -13.49
N SER A 738 -15.55 39.35 -12.16
CA SER A 738 -14.64 40.12 -11.31
C SER A 738 -13.33 39.41 -10.94
N LEU A 739 -13.04 38.19 -11.46
CA LEU A 739 -11.77 37.51 -11.17
C LEU A 739 -10.59 38.40 -11.59
N PRO A 740 -9.67 38.76 -10.68
CA PRO A 740 -8.64 39.75 -10.93
C PRO A 740 -7.82 39.38 -12.16
N GLU A 741 -7.74 40.29 -13.13
CA GLU A 741 -6.67 40.26 -14.12
C GLU A 741 -5.34 40.28 -13.39
N THR A 742 -4.44 39.39 -13.77
CA THR A 742 -3.12 39.24 -13.16
C THR A 742 -2.38 40.58 -13.15
N ARG A 743 -2.45 41.30 -12.04
CA ARG A 743 -1.78 42.59 -11.85
C ARG A 743 -0.27 42.38 -11.96
N LYS A 744 0.32 42.99 -12.99
CA LYS A 744 1.77 43.09 -13.31
C LYS A 744 2.50 41.74 -13.43
N ALA A 745 3.15 41.53 -14.58
CA ALA A 745 4.03 40.39 -14.82
C ALA A 745 5.09 40.27 -13.70
N VAL A 746 4.93 39.26 -12.85
CA VAL A 746 5.90 38.95 -11.80
C VAL A 746 7.21 38.56 -12.49
N SER A 747 8.33 39.20 -12.11
CA SER A 747 9.63 38.87 -12.69
C SER A 747 9.91 37.37 -12.58
N SER A 748 10.55 36.80 -13.60
CA SER A 748 10.82 35.35 -13.66
C SER A 748 11.51 34.83 -12.39
N ALA A 749 12.43 35.61 -11.81
CA ALA A 749 13.09 35.26 -10.55
C ALA A 749 12.13 35.26 -9.32
N ALA A 750 11.21 36.21 -9.25
CA ALA A 750 10.22 36.26 -8.16
C ALA A 750 9.21 35.11 -8.26
N LEU A 751 8.77 34.75 -9.48
CA LEU A 751 7.94 33.58 -9.71
C LEU A 751 8.68 32.29 -9.29
N TRP A 752 9.98 32.20 -9.59
CA TRP A 752 10.79 31.03 -9.27
C TRP A 752 10.88 30.81 -7.76
N ARG A 753 11.17 31.89 -7.01
CA ARG A 753 11.20 31.86 -5.54
C ARG A 753 9.85 31.44 -4.96
N ARG A 754 8.76 31.93 -5.55
CA ARG A 754 7.41 31.60 -5.10
C ARG A 754 7.06 30.14 -5.35
N GLN A 755 7.42 29.62 -6.53
CA GLN A 755 7.27 28.21 -6.86
C GLN A 755 8.08 27.30 -5.93
N ILE A 756 9.31 27.68 -5.58
CA ILE A 756 10.12 26.95 -4.59
C ILE A 756 9.41 26.89 -3.24
N TYR A 757 8.93 28.04 -2.75
CA TYR A 757 8.23 28.10 -1.47
C TYR A 757 6.95 27.24 -1.48
N ALA A 758 6.23 27.22 -2.60
CA ALA A 758 5.04 26.38 -2.78
C ALA A 758 5.40 24.89 -2.72
N VAL A 759 6.41 24.45 -3.47
CA VAL A 759 6.86 23.05 -3.47
C VAL A 759 7.44 22.63 -2.11
N ALA A 760 8.17 23.53 -1.43
CA ALA A 760 8.65 23.29 -0.07
C ALA A 760 7.48 23.13 0.91
N THR A 761 6.47 24.00 0.83
CA THR A 761 5.26 23.90 1.65
C THR A 761 4.51 22.59 1.39
N LEU A 762 4.36 22.18 0.12
CA LEU A 762 3.80 20.88 -0.26
C LEU A 762 4.58 19.74 0.39
N ARG A 763 5.92 19.77 0.30
CA ARG A 763 6.77 18.72 0.83
C ARG A 763 6.65 18.62 2.35
N PHE A 764 6.64 19.76 3.04
CA PHE A 764 6.43 19.84 4.47
C PHE A 764 5.04 19.31 4.89
N LEU A 765 3.98 19.71 4.19
CA LEU A 765 2.62 19.22 4.44
C LEU A 765 2.49 17.71 4.22
N LYS A 766 3.13 17.17 3.18
CA LYS A 766 3.23 15.73 2.98
C LYS A 766 3.87 15.08 4.20
N LEU A 767 5.09 15.48 4.57
CA LEU A 767 5.81 14.93 5.74
C LEU A 767 4.96 15.01 7.02
N ARG A 768 4.34 16.15 7.29
CA ARG A 768 3.45 16.36 8.45
C ARG A 768 2.26 15.40 8.47
N ARG A 769 1.64 15.13 7.32
CA ARG A 769 0.49 14.20 7.21
C ARG A 769 0.93 12.74 7.06
N GLU A 770 2.18 12.50 6.69
CA GLU A 770 2.85 11.20 6.73
C GLU A 770 3.51 10.95 8.10
N ARG A 771 2.99 11.56 9.18
CA ARG A 771 3.44 11.37 10.57
C ARG A 771 3.72 9.92 10.94
N ARG A 772 2.93 8.95 10.46
CA ARG A 772 3.16 7.53 10.71
C ARG A 772 4.49 7.03 10.15
N ALA A 773 4.88 7.46 8.94
CA ALA A 773 6.16 7.08 8.35
C ALA A 773 7.33 7.73 9.12
N LEU A 774 7.18 9.00 9.50
CA LEU A 774 8.15 9.73 10.33
C LEU A 774 8.28 9.13 11.73
N LEU A 775 7.16 8.76 12.37
CA LEU A 775 7.13 8.06 13.66
C LEU A 775 7.75 6.67 13.55
N CYS A 776 7.47 5.91 12.49
CA CYS A 776 8.14 4.63 12.25
C CYS A 776 9.64 4.81 12.06
N LEU A 777 10.07 5.85 11.33
CA LEU A 777 11.48 6.13 11.13
C LEU A 777 12.17 6.50 12.45
N LEU A 778 11.55 7.36 13.27
CA LEU A 778 12.01 7.70 14.62
C LEU A 778 11.99 6.50 15.56
N LEU A 779 11.01 5.60 15.43
CA LEU A 779 10.95 4.35 16.19
C LEU A 779 12.09 3.41 15.81
N VAL A 780 12.37 3.24 14.51
CA VAL A 780 13.51 2.44 14.03
C VAL A 780 14.82 3.03 14.54
N LEU A 781 14.97 4.35 14.51
CA LEU A 781 16.12 5.05 15.10
C LEU A 781 16.19 4.84 16.62
N GLY A 782 15.07 4.91 17.33
CA GLY A 782 14.99 4.65 18.77
C GLY A 782 15.37 3.21 19.13
N ILE A 783 14.90 2.23 18.34
CA ILE A 783 15.26 0.81 18.50
C ILE A 783 16.75 0.61 18.21
N ALA A 784 17.33 1.34 17.25
CA ALA A 784 18.76 1.27 16.96
C ALA A 784 19.65 1.73 18.13
N PHE A 785 19.13 2.53 19.07
CA PHE A 785 19.84 2.87 20.31
C PHE A 785 19.77 1.79 21.39
N ILE A 786 18.80 0.86 21.33
CA ILE A 786 18.63 -0.17 22.35
C ILE A 786 19.88 -1.04 22.49
N PRO A 787 20.50 -1.59 21.42
CA PRO A 787 21.73 -2.38 21.53
C PRO A 787 22.85 -1.61 22.23
N ILE A 788 23.02 -0.33 21.93
CA ILE A 788 24.07 0.54 22.49
C ILE A 788 23.83 0.78 23.99
N ILE A 789 22.57 1.02 24.37
CA ILE A 789 22.18 1.16 25.78
C ILE A 789 22.36 -0.18 26.50
N LEU A 790 21.98 -1.29 25.88
CA LEU A 790 22.10 -2.63 26.44
C LEU A 790 23.57 -3.00 26.63
N GLU A 791 24.44 -2.69 25.66
CA GLU A 791 25.88 -2.88 25.73
C GLU A 791 26.47 -2.05 26.87
N LYS A 792 26.07 -0.79 27.02
CA LYS A 792 26.49 0.06 28.15
C LYS A 792 26.00 -0.49 29.50
N ILE A 793 24.77 -1.01 29.57
CA ILE A 793 24.22 -1.64 30.78
C ILE A 793 24.99 -2.93 31.08
N MET A 794 25.17 -3.81 30.09
CA MET A 794 25.91 -5.06 30.20
C MET A 794 27.34 -4.79 30.65
N TYR A 795 28.00 -3.78 30.07
CA TYR A 795 29.32 -3.31 30.49
C TYR A 795 29.30 -2.84 31.94
N LYS A 796 28.35 -1.99 32.34
CA LYS A 796 28.23 -1.52 33.72
C LYS A 796 27.98 -2.68 34.70
N VAL A 797 27.18 -3.66 34.31
CA VAL A 797 26.90 -4.89 35.08
C VAL A 797 28.14 -5.81 35.13
N THR A 798 28.97 -5.85 34.09
CA THR A 798 30.25 -6.59 34.12
C THR A 798 31.36 -5.83 34.86
N ARG A 799 31.23 -4.51 35.03
CA ARG A 799 32.23 -3.63 35.68
C ARG A 799 32.04 -3.49 37.19
N GLU A 800 30.93 -3.95 37.78
CA GLU A 800 30.88 -4.08 39.24
C GLU A 800 31.97 -5.07 39.66
N THR A 801 33.01 -4.55 40.32
CA THR A 801 34.21 -5.26 40.75
C THR A 801 33.81 -6.42 41.64
N HIS A 802 33.65 -7.60 41.05
CA HIS A 802 33.30 -8.79 41.79
C HIS A 802 34.54 -9.28 42.54
N CYS A 803 34.51 -9.17 43.86
CA CYS A 803 35.39 -9.91 44.73
C CYS A 803 35.02 -11.40 44.64
N TRP A 804 36.00 -12.25 44.32
CA TRP A 804 35.83 -13.70 44.36
C TRP A 804 36.44 -14.22 45.65
N GLU A 805 35.59 -14.70 46.55
CA GLU A 805 36.02 -15.46 47.71
C GLU A 805 36.25 -16.91 47.29
N PHE A 806 37.49 -17.43 47.38
CA PHE A 806 37.75 -18.83 47.04
C PHE A 806 37.50 -19.71 48.26
N SER A 807 36.26 -20.15 48.42
CA SER A 807 35.84 -21.02 49.52
C SER A 807 35.65 -22.49 49.08
N PRO A 808 35.89 -23.47 49.96
CA PRO A 808 35.65 -24.88 49.66
C PRO A 808 34.21 -25.21 49.26
N SER A 809 33.24 -24.45 49.80
CA SER A 809 31.80 -24.62 49.55
C SER A 809 31.37 -24.35 48.10
N MET A 810 32.25 -23.81 47.26
CA MET A 810 32.00 -23.66 45.82
C MET A 810 32.01 -24.98 45.05
N TYR A 811 32.78 -25.97 45.52
CA TYR A 811 32.99 -27.22 44.78
C TYR A 811 32.69 -28.47 45.61
N PHE A 812 32.83 -28.39 46.93
CA PHE A 812 32.73 -29.55 47.79
C PHE A 812 31.52 -29.47 48.72
N LEU A 813 30.95 -30.64 49.02
CA LEU A 813 29.83 -30.77 49.94
C LEU A 813 30.27 -30.44 51.37
N SER A 814 29.45 -29.65 52.08
CA SER A 814 29.57 -29.50 53.54
C SER A 814 28.94 -30.68 54.27
N LEU A 815 29.31 -30.90 55.53
CA LEU A 815 28.93 -32.09 56.31
C LEU A 815 27.41 -32.25 56.51
N GLU A 816 26.63 -31.18 56.34
CA GLU A 816 25.17 -31.14 56.54
C GLU A 816 24.34 -31.05 55.24
N GLN A 817 24.95 -31.00 54.06
CA GLN A 817 24.24 -30.79 52.78
C GLN A 817 23.88 -32.10 52.05
N ILE A 818 22.65 -32.12 51.48
CA ILE A 818 22.18 -33.20 50.60
C ILE A 818 22.93 -33.12 49.25
N PRO A 819 23.40 -34.24 48.67
CA PRO A 819 24.05 -34.24 47.36
C PRO A 819 23.17 -33.56 46.30
N LYS A 820 23.63 -32.43 45.77
CA LYS A 820 23.04 -31.74 44.62
C LYS A 820 24.16 -31.42 43.64
N THR A 821 24.01 -31.84 42.39
CA THR A 821 24.86 -31.34 41.31
C THR A 821 24.70 -29.81 41.27
N PRO A 822 25.82 -29.04 41.36
CA PRO A 822 27.18 -29.42 40.95
C PRO A 822 28.22 -29.76 42.05
N LEU A 823 27.85 -29.98 43.33
CA LEU A 823 28.81 -30.22 44.44
C LEU A 823 29.16 -31.71 44.60
N THR A 824 30.43 -32.03 44.92
CA THR A 824 30.93 -33.41 45.11
C THR A 824 31.66 -33.59 46.44
N SER A 825 31.94 -34.82 46.88
CA SER A 825 32.95 -35.07 47.92
C SER A 825 34.35 -34.69 47.41
N LEU A 826 35.28 -34.37 48.32
CA LEU A 826 36.70 -34.19 48.03
C LEU A 826 37.41 -35.54 48.10
N LEU A 827 38.04 -35.96 47.01
CA LEU A 827 38.77 -37.23 46.94
C LEU A 827 40.18 -37.07 47.52
N ILE A 828 40.57 -37.93 48.46
CA ILE A 828 41.93 -37.99 49.02
C ILE A 828 42.55 -39.31 48.60
N VAL A 829 43.68 -39.25 47.89
CA VAL A 829 44.44 -40.43 47.45
C VAL A 829 45.67 -40.57 48.34
N ASN A 830 45.68 -41.61 49.19
CA ASN A 830 46.80 -41.86 50.10
C ASN A 830 47.90 -42.69 49.41
N ASN A 831 49.06 -42.07 49.16
CA ASN A 831 50.26 -42.68 48.59
C ASN A 831 51.45 -42.73 49.58
N THR A 832 51.21 -42.56 50.88
CA THR A 832 52.26 -42.57 51.93
C THR A 832 52.53 -43.98 52.48
N GLY A 833 51.62 -44.93 52.27
CA GLY A 833 51.66 -46.25 52.93
C GLY A 833 51.50 -46.19 54.47
N SER A 834 51.20 -45.00 55.03
CA SER A 834 51.06 -44.73 56.46
C SER A 834 49.69 -44.11 56.78
N ASN A 835 49.30 -44.10 58.06
CA ASN A 835 48.02 -43.54 58.49
C ASN A 835 48.08 -42.00 58.48
N ILE A 836 47.19 -41.37 57.71
CA ILE A 836 47.06 -39.91 57.51
C ILE A 836 45.96 -39.28 58.39
N GLU A 837 45.63 -39.89 59.53
CA GLU A 837 44.54 -39.45 60.42
C GLU A 837 44.65 -38.00 60.89
N ASP A 838 45.86 -37.49 61.12
CA ASP A 838 46.10 -36.10 61.52
C ASP A 838 45.68 -35.10 60.41
N LEU A 839 46.04 -35.41 59.16
CA LEU A 839 45.62 -34.66 57.99
C LEU A 839 44.11 -34.77 57.75
N VAL A 840 43.53 -35.97 57.86
CA VAL A 840 42.08 -36.19 57.68
C VAL A 840 41.28 -35.42 58.73
N HIS A 841 41.73 -35.41 59.99
CA HIS A 841 41.11 -34.61 61.05
C HIS A 841 41.17 -33.12 60.69
N SER A 842 42.35 -32.61 60.29
CA SER A 842 42.50 -31.21 59.91
C SER A 842 41.67 -30.80 58.70
N LEU A 843 41.44 -31.71 57.75
CA LEU A 843 40.59 -31.45 56.57
C LEU A 843 39.10 -31.44 56.93
N LYS A 844 38.66 -32.32 57.84
CA LYS A 844 37.27 -32.33 58.33
C LYS A 844 36.91 -31.07 59.11
N CYS A 845 37.87 -30.47 59.83
CA CYS A 845 37.68 -29.18 60.51
C CYS A 845 37.34 -28.02 59.56
N GLN A 846 37.54 -28.18 58.24
CA GLN A 846 37.19 -27.18 57.23
C GLN A 846 35.75 -27.32 56.68
N ASP A 847 34.91 -28.16 57.29
CA ASP A 847 33.52 -28.46 56.87
C ASP A 847 33.43 -29.01 55.43
N ILE A 848 34.22 -30.05 55.14
CA ILE A 848 34.27 -30.72 53.83
C ILE A 848 34.00 -32.21 53.98
N VAL A 849 33.12 -32.76 53.15
CA VAL A 849 32.91 -34.22 53.02
C VAL A 849 34.07 -34.84 52.22
N LEU A 850 34.77 -35.78 52.85
CA LEU A 850 35.96 -36.43 52.29
C LEU A 850 35.65 -37.88 51.89
N GLU A 851 36.19 -38.30 50.75
CA GLU A 851 36.22 -39.70 50.30
C GLU A 851 37.68 -40.12 50.15
N ILE A 852 38.10 -41.21 50.81
CA ILE A 852 39.50 -41.63 50.88
C ILE A 852 39.67 -42.88 50.03
N ASP A 853 40.59 -42.83 49.06
CA ASP A 853 40.97 -43.96 48.22
C ASP A 853 42.44 -44.35 48.47
N ASP A 854 42.70 -45.65 48.57
CA ASP A 854 44.04 -46.20 48.71
C ASP A 854 44.64 -46.41 47.32
N PHE A 855 45.91 -46.02 47.12
CA PHE A 855 46.62 -46.01 45.82
C PHE A 855 46.58 -47.33 45.02
N ARG A 856 46.11 -48.44 45.60
CA ARG A 856 45.92 -49.73 44.92
C ARG A 856 44.85 -49.69 43.83
N ASN A 857 43.90 -48.75 43.84
CA ASN A 857 42.90 -48.59 42.78
C ASN A 857 43.29 -47.43 41.84
N ARG A 858 43.94 -47.77 40.73
CA ARG A 858 44.51 -46.82 39.74
C ARG A 858 43.49 -45.93 39.00
N ASN A 859 42.20 -45.97 39.34
CA ASN A 859 41.12 -45.35 38.58
C ASN A 859 40.59 -44.03 39.19
N GLY A 860 40.82 -43.76 40.48
CA GLY A 860 40.19 -42.63 41.17
C GLY A 860 40.66 -41.24 40.70
N SER A 861 41.93 -41.07 40.32
CA SER A 861 42.46 -39.77 39.85
C SER A 861 41.91 -39.32 38.50
N ASP A 862 41.33 -40.25 37.73
CA ASP A 862 40.87 -40.05 36.36
C ASP A 862 39.32 -40.03 36.26
N ASP A 863 38.61 -40.15 37.38
CA ASP A 863 37.15 -40.16 37.39
C ASP A 863 36.60 -38.73 37.25
N PRO A 864 35.90 -38.39 36.15
CA PRO A 864 35.32 -37.07 35.94
C PRO A 864 34.13 -36.77 36.89
N SER A 865 33.71 -37.72 37.73
CA SER A 865 32.63 -37.55 38.71
C SER A 865 33.00 -36.60 39.87
N TYR A 866 34.28 -36.46 40.19
CA TYR A 866 34.77 -35.59 41.27
C TYR A 866 35.15 -34.19 40.75
N ASN A 867 34.93 -33.16 41.57
CA ASN A 867 35.34 -31.79 41.25
C ASN A 867 36.85 -31.55 41.46
N GLY A 868 37.48 -32.30 42.37
CA GLY A 868 38.92 -32.25 42.63
C GLY A 868 39.39 -33.34 43.59
N ALA A 869 40.70 -33.58 43.61
CA ALA A 869 41.34 -34.58 44.47
C ALA A 869 42.69 -34.08 45.03
N ILE A 870 43.08 -34.58 46.20
CA ILE A 870 44.39 -34.33 46.83
C ILE A 870 45.12 -35.67 46.95
N ILE A 871 46.28 -35.78 46.30
CA ILE A 871 47.17 -36.93 46.39
C ILE A 871 48.25 -36.61 47.41
N VAL A 872 48.36 -37.44 48.45
CA VAL A 872 49.31 -37.25 49.55
C VAL A 872 50.41 -38.29 49.44
N SER A 873 51.66 -37.86 49.47
CA SER A 873 52.87 -38.71 49.36
C SER A 873 53.92 -38.30 50.41
N GLY A 874 54.88 -39.17 50.72
CA GLY A 874 55.93 -38.91 51.72
C GLY A 874 55.91 -39.88 52.89
N ASP A 875 56.98 -39.89 53.68
CA ASP A 875 57.20 -40.81 54.80
C ASP A 875 57.13 -40.06 56.14
N GLN A 876 56.48 -40.64 57.15
CA GLN A 876 56.48 -40.21 58.56
C GLN A 876 56.33 -38.68 58.79
N LYS A 877 55.17 -38.13 58.44
CA LYS A 877 54.75 -36.71 58.66
C LYS A 877 55.43 -35.64 57.79
N ASP A 878 56.30 -36.01 56.86
CA ASP A 878 56.80 -35.11 55.81
C ASP A 878 55.90 -35.22 54.56
N TYR A 879 54.76 -34.52 54.59
CA TYR A 879 53.73 -34.65 53.57
C TYR A 879 54.04 -33.80 52.32
N ARG A 880 54.04 -34.46 51.15
CA ARG A 880 54.06 -33.84 49.83
C ARG A 880 52.70 -33.99 49.16
N PHE A 881 52.12 -32.85 48.77
CA PHE A 881 50.79 -32.79 48.17
C PHE A 881 50.86 -32.64 46.64
N SER A 882 49.99 -33.35 45.93
CA SER A 882 49.63 -33.03 44.54
C SER A 882 48.13 -32.81 44.46
N VAL A 883 47.71 -31.76 43.76
CA VAL A 883 46.30 -31.38 43.64
C VAL A 883 45.82 -31.66 42.22
N ALA A 884 44.76 -32.45 42.09
CA ALA A 884 44.15 -32.78 40.80
C ALA A 884 42.80 -32.07 40.67
N CYS A 885 42.60 -31.34 39.58
CA CYS A 885 41.37 -30.57 39.34
C CYS A 885 40.61 -31.07 38.12
N ASN A 886 39.28 -31.10 38.25
CA ASN A 886 38.40 -31.29 37.11
C ASN A 886 38.47 -30.06 36.21
N THR A 887 38.72 -30.26 34.92
CA THR A 887 38.89 -29.17 33.95
C THR A 887 37.61 -28.37 33.71
N LYS A 888 36.44 -28.87 34.15
CA LYS A 888 35.19 -28.12 34.17
C LYS A 888 35.12 -27.07 35.29
N LYS A 889 35.98 -27.15 36.31
CA LYS A 889 35.94 -26.26 37.49
C LYS A 889 37.06 -25.23 37.44
N LEU A 890 36.75 -24.01 36.99
CA LEU A 890 37.74 -22.98 36.62
C LEU A 890 38.63 -22.53 37.79
N ASN A 891 38.08 -22.39 39.00
CA ASN A 891 38.82 -21.93 40.18
C ASN A 891 39.22 -23.06 41.15
N CYS A 892 39.18 -24.32 40.70
CA CYS A 892 39.51 -25.46 41.55
C CYS A 892 40.93 -25.40 42.13
N PHE A 893 41.92 -24.99 41.33
CA PHE A 893 43.33 -24.95 41.78
C PHE A 893 43.57 -23.97 42.95
N PRO A 894 43.14 -22.70 42.89
CA PRO A 894 43.17 -21.80 44.04
C PRO A 894 42.47 -22.33 45.29
N VAL A 895 41.30 -22.98 45.13
CA VAL A 895 40.54 -23.55 46.25
C VAL A 895 41.27 -24.72 46.89
N LEU A 896 41.78 -25.68 46.11
CA LEU A 896 42.56 -26.80 46.64
C LEU A 896 43.84 -26.33 47.33
N MET A 897 44.51 -25.29 46.81
CA MET A 897 45.68 -24.71 47.46
C MET A 897 45.34 -24.08 48.82
N GLY A 898 44.18 -23.43 48.93
CA GLY A 898 43.63 -22.94 50.19
C GLY A 898 43.38 -24.08 51.19
N ILE A 899 42.74 -25.16 50.73
CA ILE A 899 42.44 -26.36 51.54
C ILE A 899 43.73 -26.99 52.10
N VAL A 900 44.75 -27.19 51.25
CA VAL A 900 46.06 -27.74 51.65
C VAL A 900 46.76 -26.81 52.66
N SER A 901 46.74 -25.49 52.42
CA SER A 901 47.36 -24.52 53.33
C SER A 901 46.72 -24.55 54.72
N ASN A 902 45.39 -24.58 54.78
CA ASN A 902 44.63 -24.67 56.04
C ASN A 902 44.80 -26.04 56.72
N ALA A 903 44.99 -27.11 55.94
CA ALA A 903 45.27 -28.44 56.48
C ALA A 903 46.64 -28.51 57.18
N LEU A 904 47.67 -27.88 56.59
CA LEU A 904 48.97 -27.75 57.24
C LEU A 904 48.88 -26.93 58.54
N MET A 905 48.11 -25.84 58.54
CA MET A 905 47.88 -25.03 59.73
C MET A 905 47.20 -25.82 60.86
N GLY A 906 46.19 -26.64 60.53
CA GLY A 906 45.51 -27.50 61.50
C GLY A 906 46.36 -28.67 62.01
N ILE A 907 47.30 -29.20 61.23
CA ILE A 907 48.31 -30.17 61.71
C ILE A 907 49.17 -29.55 62.84
N PHE A 908 49.40 -28.23 62.82
CA PHE A 908 50.08 -27.49 63.89
C PHE A 908 49.14 -27.02 65.02
N ASN A 909 47.93 -27.58 65.14
CA ASN A 909 46.91 -27.29 66.16
C ASN A 909 46.34 -25.85 66.16
N PHE A 910 46.29 -25.17 65.01
CA PHE A 910 45.60 -23.89 64.87
C PHE A 910 44.21 -24.06 64.24
N THR A 911 43.21 -23.32 64.76
CA THR A 911 41.79 -23.42 64.33
C THR A 911 41.34 -22.33 63.35
N GLU A 912 42.09 -21.24 63.24
CA GLU A 912 41.80 -20.15 62.31
C GLU A 912 42.11 -20.58 60.87
N LEU A 913 41.26 -20.19 59.91
CA LEU A 913 41.40 -20.54 58.50
C LEU A 913 41.87 -19.34 57.69
N ILE A 914 42.87 -19.55 56.82
CA ILE A 914 43.28 -18.55 55.84
C ILE A 914 42.17 -18.41 54.80
N GLN A 915 41.70 -17.18 54.63
CA GLN A 915 40.73 -16.80 53.60
C GLN A 915 41.43 -15.97 52.52
N MET A 916 41.21 -16.33 51.26
CA MET A 916 41.78 -15.61 50.13
C MET A 916 40.69 -15.14 49.19
N GLU A 917 40.72 -13.84 48.92
CA GLU A 917 39.88 -13.20 47.93
C GLU A 917 40.73 -12.80 46.70
N SER A 918 40.12 -12.80 45.51
CA SER A 918 40.73 -12.12 44.37
C SER A 918 39.84 -11.05 43.78
N THR A 919 40.49 -10.02 43.29
CA THR A 919 39.91 -8.91 42.55
C THR A 919 40.82 -8.55 41.38
N SER A 920 40.36 -7.64 40.54
CA SER A 920 41.11 -7.15 39.39
C SER A 920 41.31 -5.64 39.49
N PHE A 921 42.40 -5.14 38.89
CA PHE A 921 42.56 -3.70 38.67
C PHE A 921 41.54 -3.23 37.63
N SER A 922 40.90 -2.07 37.86
CA SER A 922 40.07 -1.45 36.81
C SER A 922 40.96 -1.10 35.62
N ARG A 923 40.68 -1.68 34.46
CA ARG A 923 41.30 -1.24 33.21
C ARG A 923 40.44 -0.13 32.64
N ASP A 924 40.69 1.10 33.05
CA ASP A 924 39.79 2.22 32.74
C ASP A 924 39.78 2.70 31.28
N ASP A 925 40.76 2.35 30.41
CA ASP A 925 40.84 3.03 29.10
C ASP A 925 40.78 2.14 27.82
N ILE A 926 41.28 0.90 27.81
CA ILE A 926 41.55 0.19 26.53
C ILE A 926 40.38 -0.65 25.98
N VAL A 927 39.54 -1.24 26.84
CA VAL A 927 38.38 -2.05 26.37
C VAL A 927 37.22 -1.15 25.96
N LEU A 928 37.17 0.07 26.50
CA LEU A 928 36.18 1.09 26.14
C LEU A 928 36.29 1.47 24.66
N ASP A 929 37.50 1.61 24.11
CA ASP A 929 37.71 2.02 22.72
C ASP A 929 37.18 1.00 21.70
N LEU A 930 37.31 -0.31 21.94
CA LEU A 930 36.92 -1.31 20.92
C LEU A 930 35.40 -1.54 20.82
N GLY A 931 34.70 -1.66 21.96
CA GLY A 931 33.23 -1.82 21.97
C GLY A 931 32.49 -0.54 21.55
N PHE A 932 33.05 0.62 21.93
CA PHE A 932 32.57 1.93 21.50
C PHE A 932 32.60 2.07 19.98
N ILE A 933 33.64 1.58 19.30
CA ILE A 933 33.74 1.62 17.83
C ILE A 933 32.59 0.85 17.16
N ASP A 934 32.26 -0.35 17.64
CA ASP A 934 31.24 -1.22 16.99
C ASP A 934 29.81 -0.66 17.09
N GLY A 935 29.39 -0.21 18.27
CA GLY A 935 28.04 0.38 18.45
C GLY A 935 27.83 1.67 17.66
N SER A 936 28.90 2.44 17.48
CA SER A 936 28.90 3.73 16.77
C SER A 936 28.83 3.54 15.27
N ILE A 937 29.64 2.61 14.74
CA ILE A 937 29.60 2.19 13.36
C ILE A 937 28.19 1.68 13.04
N PHE A 938 27.61 0.83 13.88
CA PHE A 938 26.25 0.30 13.67
C PHE A 938 25.17 1.39 13.59
N LEU A 939 25.21 2.38 14.48
CA LEU A 939 24.29 3.52 14.45
C LEU A 939 24.46 4.34 13.16
N LEU A 940 25.70 4.65 12.78
CA LEU A 940 26.04 5.36 11.55
C LEU A 940 25.61 4.58 10.30
N LEU A 941 25.74 3.26 10.28
CA LEU A 941 25.23 2.40 9.21
C LEU A 941 23.71 2.58 9.03
N ILE A 942 22.94 2.55 10.12
CA ILE A 942 21.47 2.69 10.07
C ILE A 942 21.04 4.10 9.66
N THR A 943 21.71 5.14 10.14
CA THR A 943 21.34 6.54 9.82
C THR A 943 21.53 6.91 8.35
N ASN A 944 22.53 6.35 7.67
CA ASN A 944 22.73 6.56 6.24
C ASN A 944 21.62 5.90 5.39
N CYS A 945 21.04 4.81 5.89
CA CYS A 945 19.93 4.08 5.26
C CYS A 945 18.58 4.82 5.34
N VAL A 946 18.48 5.88 6.13
CA VAL A 946 17.28 6.73 6.23
C VAL A 946 17.12 7.64 5.01
N SER A 947 18.22 8.01 4.35
CA SER A 947 18.19 8.99 3.26
C SER A 947 17.21 8.64 2.11
N PRO A 948 17.07 7.38 1.63
CA PRO A 948 16.12 7.06 0.57
C PRO A 948 14.65 7.14 1.03
N PHE A 949 14.36 6.98 2.32
CA PHE A 949 13.00 7.17 2.84
C PHE A 949 12.55 8.63 2.75
N ILE A 950 13.49 9.56 2.94
CA ILE A 950 13.24 10.99 2.84
C ILE A 950 13.24 11.40 1.36
N GLY A 951 14.35 11.18 0.63
CA GLY A 951 14.57 11.74 -0.69
C GLY A 951 13.76 11.12 -1.85
N MET A 952 13.28 9.86 -1.74
CA MET A 952 12.61 9.19 -2.87
C MET A 952 11.12 9.51 -3.04
N SER A 953 10.64 10.60 -2.45
CA SER A 953 9.21 10.97 -2.53
C SER A 953 8.74 11.39 -3.93
N SER A 954 9.68 11.86 -4.77
CA SER A 954 9.43 12.26 -6.15
C SER A 954 8.88 11.12 -7.02
N ILE A 955 9.23 9.85 -6.73
CA ILE A 955 8.69 8.68 -7.42
C ILE A 955 7.16 8.56 -7.24
N SER A 956 6.66 8.92 -6.04
CA SER A 956 5.22 8.94 -5.77
C SER A 956 4.50 9.97 -6.63
N ASP A 957 5.12 11.15 -6.81
CA ASP A 957 4.54 12.26 -7.57
C ASP A 957 4.56 11.99 -9.07
N TYR A 958 5.64 11.37 -9.57
CA TYR A 958 5.72 10.90 -10.95
C TYR A 958 4.66 9.84 -11.26
N LYS A 959 4.52 8.82 -10.41
CA LYS A 959 3.56 7.72 -10.63
C LYS A 959 2.10 8.16 -10.67
N LYS A 960 1.77 9.23 -9.93
CA LYS A 960 0.42 9.81 -9.90
C LYS A 960 0.21 10.86 -11.00
N ASN A 961 1.15 11.05 -11.92
CA ASN A 961 1.14 12.07 -12.97
C ASN A 961 0.97 13.52 -12.46
N VAL A 962 1.20 13.76 -11.16
CA VAL A 962 1.07 15.10 -10.58
C VAL A 962 2.25 15.97 -10.98
N GLN A 963 3.43 15.37 -11.17
CA GLN A 963 4.60 16.08 -11.69
C GLN A 963 4.30 16.65 -13.08
N SER A 964 3.78 15.85 -14.01
CA SER A 964 3.37 16.34 -15.34
C SER A 964 2.32 17.45 -15.25
N GLN A 965 1.33 17.33 -14.35
CA GLN A 965 0.29 18.33 -14.19
C GLN A 965 0.83 19.67 -13.65
N LEU A 966 1.76 19.63 -12.70
CA LEU A 966 2.46 20.81 -12.19
C LEU A 966 3.26 21.52 -13.29
N TRP A 967 3.90 20.75 -14.18
CA TRP A 967 4.72 21.28 -15.26
C TRP A 967 3.84 21.97 -16.33
N ILE A 968 2.71 21.36 -16.68
CA ILE A 968 1.71 21.96 -17.57
C ILE A 968 1.16 23.26 -16.97
N SER A 969 1.02 23.29 -15.64
CA SER A 969 0.59 24.50 -14.90
C SER A 969 1.69 25.57 -14.80
N GLY A 970 2.89 25.34 -15.34
CA GLY A 970 3.98 26.31 -15.41
C GLY A 970 5.10 26.16 -14.36
N LEU A 971 5.16 25.05 -13.61
CA LEU A 971 6.24 24.81 -12.64
C LEU A 971 7.58 24.55 -13.34
N TRP A 972 8.63 25.25 -12.94
CA TRP A 972 9.98 24.98 -13.43
C TRP A 972 10.61 23.73 -12.79
N PRO A 973 11.34 22.89 -13.56
CA PRO A 973 12.04 21.74 -13.02
C PRO A 973 13.02 22.11 -11.91
N SER A 974 13.76 23.21 -12.05
CA SER A 974 14.68 23.66 -10.99
C SER A 974 13.95 24.03 -9.71
N ALA A 975 12.79 24.70 -9.80
CA ALA A 975 11.98 25.07 -8.65
C ALA A 975 11.43 23.84 -7.92
N TYR A 976 11.09 22.78 -8.65
CA TYR A 976 10.65 21.51 -8.06
C TYR A 976 11.75 20.86 -7.22
N TRP A 977 12.94 20.63 -7.79
CA TRP A 977 14.04 19.97 -7.06
C TRP A 977 14.58 20.82 -5.91
N CYS A 978 14.74 22.13 -6.12
CA CYS A 978 15.17 23.04 -5.05
C CYS A 978 14.14 23.14 -3.93
N GLY A 979 12.83 23.17 -4.27
CA GLY A 979 11.75 23.19 -3.29
C GLY A 979 11.70 21.92 -2.42
N GLN A 980 11.95 20.74 -3.00
CA GLN A 980 12.07 19.51 -2.19
C GLN A 980 13.32 19.52 -1.31
N ALA A 981 14.47 19.91 -1.89
CA ALA A 981 15.74 19.97 -1.18
C ALA A 981 15.69 20.91 0.05
N LEU A 982 14.95 22.03 -0.05
CA LEU A 982 14.76 23.00 1.04
C LEU A 982 14.13 22.39 2.30
N VAL A 983 13.42 21.27 2.18
CA VAL A 983 12.79 20.56 3.32
C VAL A 983 13.56 19.29 3.67
N ASP A 984 13.97 18.53 2.68
CA ASP A 984 14.61 17.23 2.89
C ASP A 984 16.02 17.37 3.48
N ILE A 985 16.81 18.37 3.06
CA ILE A 985 18.17 18.60 3.57
C ILE A 985 18.14 19.01 5.06
N PRO A 986 17.38 20.04 5.49
CA PRO A 986 17.33 20.40 6.91
C PRO A 986 16.75 19.30 7.78
N LEU A 987 15.75 18.54 7.29
CA LEU A 987 15.19 17.41 8.02
C LEU A 987 16.24 16.31 8.23
N TYR A 988 16.98 15.94 7.18
CA TYR A 988 17.98 14.90 7.28
C TYR A 988 19.19 15.35 8.12
N PHE A 989 19.61 16.62 7.99
CA PHE A 989 20.58 17.24 8.88
C PHE A 989 20.14 17.17 10.34
N LEU A 990 18.90 17.53 10.67
CA LEU A 990 18.37 17.48 12.03
C LEU A 990 18.40 16.05 12.60
N ILE A 991 18.06 15.05 11.79
CA ILE A 991 18.13 13.63 12.17
C ILE A 991 19.58 13.22 12.44
N LEU A 992 20.51 13.48 11.53
CA LEU A 992 21.93 13.14 11.73
C LEU A 992 22.54 13.85 12.94
N PHE A 993 22.24 15.15 13.11
CA PHE A 993 22.73 15.98 14.20
C PHE A 993 22.19 15.51 15.55
N SER A 994 20.87 15.29 15.66
CA SER A 994 20.26 14.78 16.90
C SER A 994 20.83 13.43 17.32
N ILE A 995 21.13 12.55 16.36
CA ILE A 995 21.71 11.23 16.66
C ILE A 995 23.15 11.37 17.17
N HIS A 996 23.96 12.21 16.55
CA HIS A 996 25.32 12.49 17.04
C HIS A 996 25.30 13.17 18.41
N LEU A 997 24.33 14.04 18.66
CA LEU A 997 24.14 14.69 19.95
C LEU A 997 23.76 13.69 21.04
N ILE A 998 22.78 12.81 20.78
CA ILE A 998 22.37 11.75 21.73
C ILE A 998 23.54 10.81 22.01
N TYR A 999 24.26 10.42 20.95
CA TYR A 999 25.45 9.60 21.07
C TYR A 999 26.52 10.28 21.95
N TYR A 1000 26.82 11.56 21.72
CA TYR A 1000 27.72 12.35 22.56
C TYR A 1000 27.27 12.38 24.04
N PHE A 1001 25.97 12.54 24.31
CA PHE A 1001 25.42 12.50 25.67
C PHE A 1001 25.48 11.12 26.34
N ILE A 1002 25.23 10.04 25.59
CA ILE A 1002 25.32 8.68 26.11
C ILE A 1002 26.76 8.35 26.49
N PHE A 1003 27.75 8.90 25.78
CA PHE A 1003 29.16 8.60 25.96
C PHE A 1003 29.97 9.82 26.42
N LEU A 1004 29.55 10.39 27.56
CA LEU A 1004 30.12 11.58 28.21
C LEU A 1004 31.61 11.49 28.66
N GLY A 1005 32.41 10.61 28.06
CA GLY A 1005 33.84 10.40 28.35
C GLY A 1005 34.82 11.00 27.34
N PHE A 1006 34.35 11.44 26.16
CA PHE A 1006 35.23 12.00 25.13
C PHE A 1006 35.40 13.52 25.33
N GLN A 1007 36.62 13.98 25.69
CA GLN A 1007 36.99 15.39 25.62
C GLN A 1007 37.26 15.80 24.16
N LEU A 1008 36.22 15.83 23.32
CA LEU A 1008 36.38 16.35 21.96
C LEU A 1008 36.53 17.88 22.02
N SER A 1009 37.64 18.42 21.50
CA SER A 1009 37.83 19.87 21.43
C SER A 1009 36.73 20.53 20.60
N TRP A 1010 36.34 21.75 20.98
CA TRP A 1010 35.30 22.55 20.30
C TRP A 1010 35.54 22.70 18.78
N GLU A 1011 36.80 22.76 18.35
CA GLU A 1011 37.19 22.84 16.93
C GLU A 1011 36.77 21.58 16.15
N LEU A 1012 37.04 20.38 16.69
CA LEU A 1012 36.67 19.10 16.07
C LEU A 1012 35.15 18.92 16.00
N MET A 1013 34.41 19.41 17.00
CA MET A 1013 32.94 19.42 16.99
C MET A 1013 32.38 20.33 15.88
N PHE A 1014 32.96 21.51 15.69
CA PHE A 1014 32.54 22.42 14.62
C PHE A 1014 32.74 21.80 13.23
N VAL A 1015 33.92 21.21 13.00
CA VAL A 1015 34.25 20.56 11.71
C VAL A 1015 33.32 19.36 11.46
N LEU A 1016 32.99 18.58 12.49
CA LEU A 1016 32.01 17.49 12.38
C LEU A 1016 30.63 17.98 11.95
N VAL A 1017 30.14 19.09 12.51
CA VAL A 1017 28.85 19.69 12.10
C VAL A 1017 28.88 20.13 10.62
N VAL A 1018 29.97 20.77 10.18
CA VAL A 1018 30.14 21.17 8.77
C VAL A 1018 30.16 19.96 7.84
N CYS A 1019 30.78 18.85 8.26
CA CYS A 1019 30.79 17.59 7.52
C CYS A 1019 29.38 16.97 7.43
N ILE A 1020 28.62 16.94 8.54
CA ILE A 1020 27.25 16.42 8.58
C ILE A 1020 26.35 17.18 7.61
N ILE A 1021 26.47 18.52 7.54
CA ILE A 1021 25.73 19.34 6.58
C ILE A 1021 26.06 18.93 5.15
N GLY A 1022 27.35 18.85 4.80
CA GLY A 1022 27.79 18.43 3.47
C GLY A 1022 27.27 17.04 3.09
N CYS A 1023 27.41 16.06 4.00
CA CYS A 1023 26.93 14.69 3.81
C CYS A 1023 25.41 14.63 3.61
N ALA A 1024 24.64 15.42 4.38
CA ALA A 1024 23.20 15.49 4.23
C ALA A 1024 22.80 15.98 2.84
N VAL A 1025 23.47 17.01 2.32
CA VAL A 1025 23.25 17.56 0.99
C VAL A 1025 23.60 16.53 -0.09
N SER A 1026 24.79 15.93 -0.01
CA SER A 1026 25.29 14.94 -0.98
C SER A 1026 24.36 13.74 -1.10
N LEU A 1027 23.94 13.16 0.04
CA LEU A 1027 23.09 11.97 0.05
C LEU A 1027 21.67 12.23 -0.46
N ILE A 1028 21.06 13.37 -0.08
CA ILE A 1028 19.74 13.71 -0.61
C ILE A 1028 19.81 13.89 -2.13
N PHE A 1029 20.81 14.59 -2.68
CA PHE A 1029 20.93 14.71 -4.13
C PHE A 1029 21.24 13.37 -4.83
N LEU A 1030 22.05 12.50 -4.24
CA LEU A 1030 22.24 11.13 -4.74
C LEU A 1030 20.90 10.39 -4.80
N THR A 1031 20.07 10.47 -3.75
CA THR A 1031 18.76 9.81 -3.75
C THR A 1031 17.79 10.41 -4.78
N TYR A 1032 17.90 11.71 -5.10
CA TYR A 1032 17.14 12.32 -6.19
C TYR A 1032 17.58 11.81 -7.56
N VAL A 1033 18.88 11.68 -7.81
CA VAL A 1033 19.42 11.07 -9.05
C VAL A 1033 18.90 9.64 -9.19
N LEU A 1034 19.01 8.82 -8.13
CA LEU A 1034 18.49 7.45 -8.12
C LEU A 1034 16.96 7.43 -8.35
N SER A 1035 16.22 8.34 -7.74
CA SER A 1035 14.77 8.43 -7.91
C SER A 1035 14.39 8.74 -9.36
N PHE A 1036 15.14 9.61 -10.03
CA PHE A 1036 14.88 9.97 -11.41
C PHE A 1036 15.15 8.80 -12.37
N ILE A 1037 16.29 8.14 -12.22
CA ILE A 1037 16.69 7.00 -13.06
C ILE A 1037 15.68 5.84 -12.92
N PHE A 1038 15.27 5.54 -11.68
CA PHE A 1038 14.40 4.41 -11.37
C PHE A 1038 12.91 4.76 -11.27
N ARG A 1039 12.46 5.88 -11.87
CA ARG A 1039 11.06 6.36 -11.84
C ARG A 1039 9.99 5.35 -12.30
N LYS A 1040 10.37 4.35 -13.10
CA LYS A 1040 9.46 3.28 -13.58
C LYS A 1040 9.19 2.18 -12.55
N TRP A 1041 10.02 2.04 -11.51
CA TRP A 1041 9.94 0.93 -10.56
C TRP A 1041 9.07 1.29 -9.34
N ARG A 1042 8.34 0.29 -8.79
CA ARG A 1042 7.28 0.52 -7.79
C ARG A 1042 7.85 0.49 -6.36
N LYS A 1043 7.82 1.64 -5.66
CA LYS A 1043 8.16 1.82 -4.22
C LYS A 1043 9.50 1.18 -3.82
N ASN A 1044 10.61 1.84 -4.19
CA ASN A 1044 11.96 1.33 -3.94
C ASN A 1044 12.66 1.89 -2.70
N ASN A 1045 12.01 2.73 -1.87
CA ASN A 1045 12.70 3.39 -0.76
C ASN A 1045 13.33 2.36 0.21
N GLY A 1046 12.63 1.27 0.51
CA GLY A 1046 13.15 0.18 1.33
C GLY A 1046 14.24 -0.65 0.63
N PHE A 1047 14.12 -0.87 -0.69
CA PHE A 1047 15.15 -1.58 -1.47
C PHE A 1047 16.46 -0.81 -1.52
N TRP A 1048 16.41 0.51 -1.77
CA TRP A 1048 17.61 1.35 -1.77
C TRP A 1048 18.18 1.56 -0.37
N SER A 1049 17.34 1.64 0.65
CA SER A 1049 17.77 1.66 2.06
C SER A 1049 18.57 0.40 2.40
N PHE A 1050 18.06 -0.78 2.03
CA PHE A 1050 18.77 -2.05 2.19
C PHE A 1050 20.04 -2.14 1.33
N GLY A 1051 19.99 -1.67 0.08
CA GLY A 1051 21.16 -1.60 -0.79
C GLY A 1051 22.27 -0.73 -0.21
N PHE A 1052 21.92 0.44 0.35
CA PHE A 1052 22.88 1.30 1.05
C PHE A 1052 23.45 0.59 2.28
N PHE A 1053 22.63 -0.10 3.06
CA PHE A 1053 23.07 -0.88 4.23
C PHE A 1053 24.10 -1.95 3.85
N ILE A 1054 23.83 -2.75 2.80
CA ILE A 1054 24.74 -3.81 2.34
C ILE A 1054 26.05 -3.22 1.81
N ILE A 1055 25.99 -2.18 0.97
CA ILE A 1055 27.20 -1.52 0.45
C ILE A 1055 28.04 -1.01 1.61
N LEU A 1056 27.42 -0.36 2.58
CA LEU A 1056 28.10 0.18 3.76
C LEU A 1056 28.73 -0.91 4.64
N ILE A 1057 28.03 -2.04 4.87
CA ILE A 1057 28.61 -3.19 5.59
C ILE A 1057 29.82 -3.73 4.84
N CYS A 1058 29.67 -4.04 3.54
CA CYS A 1058 30.77 -4.59 2.74
C CYS A 1058 31.99 -3.67 2.75
N VAL A 1059 31.80 -2.36 2.59
CA VAL A 1059 32.88 -1.38 2.64
C VAL A 1059 33.51 -1.32 4.02
N SER A 1060 32.71 -1.37 5.09
CA SER A 1060 33.23 -1.40 6.47
C SER A 1060 34.07 -2.65 6.72
N THR A 1061 33.62 -3.83 6.27
CA THR A 1061 34.40 -5.08 6.39
C THR A 1061 35.72 -5.00 5.60
N ILE A 1062 35.69 -4.45 4.38
CA ILE A 1062 36.91 -4.23 3.59
C ILE A 1062 37.89 -3.31 4.34
N MET A 1063 37.39 -2.23 4.96
CA MET A 1063 38.23 -1.30 5.73
C MET A 1063 38.90 -1.97 6.93
N VAL A 1064 38.17 -2.82 7.67
CA VAL A 1064 38.72 -3.64 8.77
C VAL A 1064 39.84 -4.55 8.25
N SER A 1065 39.65 -5.22 7.10
CA SER A 1065 40.68 -6.08 6.51
C SER A 1065 41.94 -5.33 6.09
N THR A 1066 41.81 -4.07 5.65
CA THR A 1066 42.93 -3.21 5.24
C THR A 1066 43.60 -2.44 6.39
N GLN A 1067 43.27 -2.74 7.65
CA GLN A 1067 43.81 -2.04 8.83
C GLN A 1067 43.63 -0.50 8.78
N TYR A 1068 42.53 -0.02 8.19
CA TYR A 1068 42.20 1.42 8.12
C TYR A 1068 43.28 2.28 7.45
N GLU A 1069 43.84 1.81 6.33
CA GLU A 1069 44.81 2.56 5.57
C GLU A 1069 44.23 3.88 5.02
N LYS A 1070 44.89 5.02 5.33
CA LYS A 1070 44.38 6.39 5.06
C LYS A 1070 43.98 6.64 3.61
N LEU A 1071 44.73 6.12 2.64
CA LEU A 1071 44.45 6.30 1.21
C LEU A 1071 43.14 5.61 0.80
N ASN A 1072 42.95 4.37 1.22
CA ASN A 1072 41.75 3.58 0.91
C ASN A 1072 40.50 4.23 1.51
N LEU A 1073 40.63 4.77 2.72
CA LEU A 1073 39.57 5.50 3.39
C LEU A 1073 39.11 6.72 2.56
N ILE A 1074 40.03 7.55 2.10
CA ILE A 1074 39.73 8.74 1.27
C ILE A 1074 39.15 8.33 -0.09
N LEU A 1075 39.67 7.26 -0.71
CA LEU A 1075 39.16 6.77 -1.98
C LEU A 1075 37.70 6.29 -1.87
N CYS A 1076 37.38 5.55 -0.81
CA CYS A 1076 36.02 5.12 -0.51
C CYS A 1076 35.09 6.29 -0.19
N MET A 1077 35.56 7.34 0.50
CA MET A 1077 34.77 8.56 0.69
C MET A 1077 34.40 9.24 -0.64
N ILE A 1078 35.32 9.27 -1.61
CA ILE A 1078 35.09 9.92 -2.92
C ILE A 1078 34.07 9.13 -3.75
N PHE A 1079 34.24 7.81 -3.85
CA PHE A 1079 33.41 6.95 -4.71
C PHE A 1079 32.09 6.52 -4.08
N ILE A 1080 31.99 6.50 -2.75
CA ILE A 1080 30.84 5.99 -2.01
C ILE A 1080 30.31 7.09 -1.08
N PRO A 1081 29.40 7.96 -1.57
CA PRO A 1081 28.85 9.07 -0.79
C PRO A 1081 28.15 8.67 0.51
N SER A 1082 27.66 7.42 0.60
CA SER A 1082 27.07 6.89 1.84
C SER A 1082 28.12 6.56 2.90
N PHE A 1083 29.37 6.27 2.49
CA PHE A 1083 30.47 5.99 3.41
C PHE A 1083 31.14 7.26 3.95
N THR A 1084 30.95 8.43 3.33
CA THR A 1084 31.68 9.67 3.68
C THR A 1084 31.62 10.03 5.17
N LEU A 1085 30.43 9.95 5.79
CA LEU A 1085 30.27 10.25 7.22
C LEU A 1085 30.91 9.18 8.12
N LEU A 1086 30.76 7.90 7.75
CA LEU A 1086 31.34 6.78 8.50
C LEU A 1086 32.87 6.80 8.43
N GLY A 1087 33.42 7.01 7.23
CA GLY A 1087 34.85 7.19 7.04
C GLY A 1087 35.37 8.40 7.81
N TYR A 1088 34.61 9.50 7.92
CA TYR A 1088 35.07 10.69 8.64
C TYR A 1088 35.19 10.40 10.14
N VAL A 1089 34.21 9.67 10.71
CA VAL A 1089 34.26 9.23 12.11
C VAL A 1089 35.39 8.22 12.33
N MET A 1090 35.60 7.26 11.41
CA MET A 1090 36.74 6.33 11.49
C MET A 1090 38.09 7.06 11.44
N LEU A 1091 38.22 8.09 10.60
CA LEU A 1091 39.41 8.93 10.54
C LEU A 1091 39.64 9.70 11.86
N LEU A 1092 38.58 10.24 12.45
CA LEU A 1092 38.66 10.92 13.75
C LEU A 1092 39.11 9.99 14.87
N ILE A 1093 38.57 8.76 14.92
CA ILE A 1093 38.94 7.74 15.91
C ILE A 1093 40.42 7.35 15.73
N GLN A 1094 40.87 7.15 14.50
CA GLN A 1094 42.26 6.84 14.20
C GLN A 1094 43.21 7.97 14.63
N LEU A 1095 42.80 9.23 14.45
CA LEU A 1095 43.56 10.40 14.87
C LEU A 1095 43.62 10.54 16.40
N ASP A 1096 42.55 10.19 17.11
CA ASP A 1096 42.52 10.24 18.58
C ASP A 1096 43.37 9.12 19.21
N PHE A 1097 43.29 7.90 18.67
CA PHE A 1097 44.16 6.79 19.07
C PHE A 1097 45.65 7.14 18.91
N MET A 1098 45.99 7.84 17.82
CA MET A 1098 47.35 8.33 17.57
C MET A 1098 47.77 9.48 18.51
N ARG A 1099 46.81 10.25 19.04
CA ARG A 1099 47.06 11.38 19.95
C ARG A 1099 47.43 10.91 21.37
N ASN A 1100 46.88 9.78 21.82
CA ASN A 1100 47.21 9.18 23.12
C ASN A 1100 48.59 8.48 23.14
N LEU A 1101 49.19 8.22 21.98
CA LEU A 1101 50.55 7.68 21.84
C LEU A 1101 51.56 8.82 21.63
N ASP A 1102 51.87 9.57 22.69
CA ASP A 1102 52.95 10.56 22.99
C ASP A 1102 53.97 11.02 21.89
N SER A 1103 53.61 11.04 20.61
CA SER A 1103 54.56 11.16 19.50
C SER A 1103 54.05 12.07 18.38
N LEU A 1104 53.56 13.27 18.68
CA LEU A 1104 52.92 14.07 17.62
C LEU A 1104 53.03 15.60 17.66
N ASP A 1105 54.17 16.20 18.03
CA ASP A 1105 54.37 17.63 17.75
C ASP A 1105 54.64 17.91 16.25
N ASN A 1106 55.19 16.95 15.49
CA ASN A 1106 55.60 17.17 14.09
C ASN A 1106 54.54 16.85 13.01
N ARG A 1107 53.36 16.33 13.36
CA ARG A 1107 52.35 15.86 12.38
C ARG A 1107 51.05 16.68 12.31
N ILE A 1108 50.93 17.72 13.13
CA ILE A 1108 49.71 18.56 13.25
C ILE A 1108 49.28 19.18 11.91
N ASN A 1109 50.23 19.65 11.09
CA ASN A 1109 49.91 20.24 9.78
C ASN A 1109 49.35 19.23 8.77
N GLU A 1110 49.81 17.99 8.83
CA GLU A 1110 49.36 16.93 7.91
C GLU A 1110 47.95 16.44 8.29
N VAL A 1111 47.66 16.41 9.59
CA VAL A 1111 46.33 16.14 10.15
C VAL A 1111 45.33 17.21 9.71
N ASN A 1112 45.66 18.50 9.88
CA ASN A 1112 44.77 19.61 9.48
C ASN A 1112 44.45 19.63 7.99
N LYS A 1113 45.43 19.36 7.11
CA LYS A 1113 45.19 19.24 5.66
C LYS A 1113 44.25 18.08 5.33
N THR A 1114 44.39 16.96 6.03
CA THR A 1114 43.55 15.77 5.82
C THR A 1114 42.10 16.07 6.22
N ILE A 1115 41.89 16.72 7.37
CA ILE A 1115 40.58 17.12 7.87
C ILE A 1115 39.89 18.12 6.92
N LEU A 1116 40.65 19.08 6.36
CA LEU A 1116 40.12 20.02 5.37
C LEU A 1116 39.72 19.33 4.06
N LEU A 1117 40.53 18.38 3.58
CA LEU A 1117 40.22 17.63 2.37
C LEU A 1117 38.96 16.79 2.53
N THR A 1118 38.84 16.05 3.64
CA THR A 1118 37.69 15.17 3.89
C THR A 1118 36.39 15.94 4.11
N THR A 1119 36.44 17.17 4.63
CA THR A 1119 35.25 18.04 4.75
C THR A 1119 34.77 18.62 3.42
N LEU A 1120 35.64 18.78 2.42
CA LEU A 1120 35.28 19.33 1.10
C LEU A 1120 34.66 18.30 0.14
N ILE A 1121 34.99 17.02 0.29
CA ILE A 1121 34.48 15.90 -0.54
C ILE A 1121 32.95 15.92 -0.71
N PRO A 1122 32.13 15.96 0.36
CA PRO A 1122 30.68 15.86 0.21
C PRO A 1122 30.07 17.07 -0.51
N TYR A 1123 30.68 18.26 -0.41
CA TYR A 1123 30.22 19.44 -1.18
C TYR A 1123 30.51 19.29 -2.68
N LEU A 1124 31.67 18.73 -3.04
CA LEU A 1124 32.00 18.43 -4.44
C LEU A 1124 31.02 17.41 -5.03
N GLN A 1125 30.73 16.32 -4.31
CA GLN A 1125 29.72 15.33 -4.70
C GLN A 1125 28.34 15.96 -4.91
N SER A 1126 27.95 16.88 -4.03
CA SER A 1126 26.67 17.60 -4.12
C SER A 1126 26.52 18.37 -5.44
N VAL A 1127 27.57 19.07 -5.87
CA VAL A 1127 27.59 19.82 -7.14
C VAL A 1127 27.50 18.86 -8.33
N ILE A 1128 28.21 17.74 -8.28
CA ILE A 1128 28.18 16.71 -9.33
C ILE A 1128 26.76 16.15 -9.48
N PHE A 1129 26.11 15.76 -8.38
CA PHE A 1129 24.75 15.20 -8.45
C PHE A 1129 23.71 16.22 -8.92
N LEU A 1130 23.82 17.49 -8.52
CA LEU A 1130 22.95 18.55 -9.03
C LEU A 1130 23.11 18.73 -10.55
N PHE A 1131 24.35 18.66 -11.04
CA PHE A 1131 24.63 18.70 -12.48
C PHE A 1131 24.05 17.48 -13.22
N VAL A 1132 24.17 16.28 -12.64
CA VAL A 1132 23.56 15.05 -13.20
C VAL A 1132 22.04 15.18 -13.28
N ILE A 1133 21.36 15.70 -12.25
CA ILE A 1133 19.91 15.95 -12.28
C ILE A 1133 19.55 16.89 -13.43
N ARG A 1134 20.31 17.98 -13.59
CA ARG A 1134 20.12 18.92 -14.72
C ARG A 1134 20.25 18.21 -16.07
N CYS A 1135 21.27 17.37 -16.26
CA CYS A 1135 21.46 16.61 -17.50
C CYS A 1135 20.33 15.60 -17.74
N LEU A 1136 19.85 14.94 -16.68
CA LEU A 1136 18.76 13.99 -16.75
C LEU A 1136 17.43 14.67 -17.13
N GLU A 1137 17.13 15.82 -16.55
CA GLU A 1137 15.95 16.62 -16.91
C GLU A 1137 16.03 17.13 -18.35
N MET A 1138 17.21 17.58 -18.78
CA MET A 1138 17.42 18.02 -20.16
C MET A 1138 17.23 16.90 -21.19
N LYS A 1139 17.58 15.65 -20.85
CA LYS A 1139 17.48 14.51 -21.79
C LYS A 1139 16.12 13.82 -21.76
N TYR A 1140 15.58 13.55 -20.57
CA TYR A 1140 14.43 12.68 -20.33
C TYR A 1140 13.25 13.36 -19.60
N GLY A 1141 13.35 14.65 -19.29
CA GLY A 1141 12.26 15.46 -18.76
C GLY A 1141 11.20 15.75 -19.81
N ASN A 1142 10.04 16.24 -19.36
CA ASN A 1142 8.95 16.64 -20.24
C ASN A 1142 9.28 17.97 -20.94
N GLU A 1143 8.63 18.23 -22.08
CA GLU A 1143 8.78 19.52 -22.76
C GLU A 1143 8.32 20.67 -21.85
N ILE A 1144 9.16 21.70 -21.72
CA ILE A 1144 8.88 22.87 -20.87
C ILE A 1144 8.42 24.00 -21.79
N MET A 1145 7.34 24.69 -21.42
CA MET A 1145 6.81 25.82 -22.21
C MET A 1145 7.71 27.05 -22.15
N ASN A 1146 8.40 27.26 -21.02
CA ASN A 1146 9.23 28.45 -20.76
C ASN A 1146 10.66 28.08 -20.36
N LYS A 1147 11.61 28.96 -20.67
CA LYS A 1147 13.02 28.77 -20.31
C LYS A 1147 13.20 28.80 -18.78
N ASP A 1148 13.78 27.74 -18.23
CA ASP A 1148 14.07 27.66 -16.79
C ASP A 1148 15.20 28.65 -16.42
N PRO A 1149 15.04 29.51 -15.39
CA PRO A 1149 16.03 30.52 -15.04
C PRO A 1149 17.33 29.95 -14.47
N VAL A 1150 17.30 28.78 -13.82
CA VAL A 1150 18.45 28.20 -13.11
C VAL A 1150 19.06 27.05 -13.90
N PHE A 1151 18.26 26.07 -14.30
CA PHE A 1151 18.78 24.96 -15.11
C PHE A 1151 19.05 25.36 -16.57
N ARG A 1152 18.54 26.53 -17.00
CA ARG A 1152 18.68 27.09 -18.36
C ARG A 1152 18.23 26.13 -19.46
N ILE A 1153 17.25 25.29 -19.16
CA ILE A 1153 16.64 24.37 -20.13
C ILE A 1153 15.70 25.19 -21.01
N SER A 1154 15.95 25.21 -22.32
CA SER A 1154 15.10 25.87 -23.31
C SER A 1154 13.98 24.95 -23.79
N PRO A 1155 12.83 25.49 -24.23
CA PRO A 1155 11.82 24.71 -24.94
C PRO A 1155 12.45 24.02 -26.15
N ARG A 1156 12.19 22.72 -26.36
CA ARG A 1156 12.67 22.01 -27.56
C ARG A 1156 11.84 22.46 -28.76
N SER A 1157 12.47 22.76 -29.89
CA SER A 1157 11.73 23.00 -31.13
C SER A 1157 11.11 21.69 -31.60
N ARG A 1158 9.81 21.71 -31.93
CA ARG A 1158 9.10 20.54 -32.46
C ARG A 1158 9.61 20.28 -33.88
N GLU A 1159 10.40 19.22 -34.05
CA GLU A 1159 10.76 18.71 -35.38
C GLU A 1159 9.46 18.33 -36.11
N THR A 1160 9.24 18.97 -37.25
CA THR A 1160 8.08 18.77 -38.11
C THR A 1160 8.38 17.62 -39.07
N HIS A 1161 7.71 16.48 -38.87
CA HIS A 1161 7.74 15.40 -39.86
C HIS A 1161 6.45 15.43 -40.69
N PRO A 1162 6.55 15.27 -42.02
CA PRO A 1162 5.38 15.11 -42.87
C PRO A 1162 4.62 13.84 -42.48
N ASN A 1163 3.30 13.88 -42.61
CA ASN A 1163 2.46 12.76 -42.24
C ASN A 1163 2.66 11.60 -43.25
N PRO A 1164 2.90 10.36 -42.80
CA PRO A 1164 3.08 9.21 -43.71
C PRO A 1164 1.84 8.75 -44.45
N GLU A 1165 0.62 9.09 -43.99
CA GLU A 1165 -0.64 8.66 -44.63
C GLU A 1165 -1.27 9.84 -45.41
N GLU A 1166 -1.73 9.55 -46.63
CA GLU A 1166 -2.57 10.47 -47.42
C GLU A 1166 -4.04 10.37 -46.96
N PRO A 1167 -4.79 11.50 -46.95
CA PRO A 1167 -6.20 11.49 -46.56
C PRO A 1167 -7.08 10.81 -47.63
N GLU A 1168 -7.85 9.79 -47.23
CA GLU A 1168 -8.81 9.06 -48.08
C GLU A 1168 -10.25 9.31 -47.61
N GLU A 1169 -11.15 9.65 -48.55
CA GLU A 1169 -12.61 9.86 -48.35
C GLU A 1169 -13.00 10.67 -47.09
N GLU A 1170 -12.45 11.87 -46.96
CA GLU A 1170 -12.81 12.83 -45.90
C GLU A 1170 -14.14 13.55 -46.22
N ASP A 1171 -14.94 13.83 -45.21
CA ASP A 1171 -16.11 14.72 -45.31
C ASP A 1171 -15.65 16.15 -45.69
N GLU A 1172 -16.46 16.87 -46.48
CA GLU A 1172 -16.12 18.22 -46.97
C GLU A 1172 -15.75 19.18 -45.83
N ASP A 1173 -16.48 19.08 -44.71
CA ASP A 1173 -16.26 19.90 -43.52
C ASP A 1173 -14.88 19.63 -42.88
N VAL A 1174 -14.42 18.38 -42.87
CA VAL A 1174 -13.11 17.98 -42.33
C VAL A 1174 -11.98 18.45 -43.25
N GLN A 1175 -12.19 18.34 -44.57
CA GLN A 1175 -11.23 18.81 -45.56
C GLN A 1175 -11.05 20.33 -45.47
N ALA A 1176 -12.15 21.09 -45.34
CA ALA A 1176 -12.12 22.53 -45.16
C ALA A 1176 -11.36 22.93 -43.88
N GLU A 1177 -11.60 22.24 -42.77
CA GLU A 1177 -10.89 22.48 -41.51
C GLU A 1177 -9.38 22.20 -41.63
N ARG A 1178 -8.99 21.13 -42.33
CA ARG A 1178 -7.58 20.79 -42.57
C ARG A 1178 -6.86 21.88 -43.35
N VAL A 1179 -7.50 22.41 -44.40
CA VAL A 1179 -6.97 23.54 -45.18
C VAL A 1179 -6.86 24.80 -44.31
N GLN A 1180 -7.87 25.08 -43.47
CA GLN A 1180 -7.85 26.20 -42.53
C GLN A 1180 -6.68 26.09 -41.54
N ALA A 1181 -6.45 24.90 -40.97
CA ALA A 1181 -5.36 24.65 -40.04
C ALA A 1181 -3.98 24.80 -40.69
N ALA A 1182 -3.83 24.37 -41.95
CA ALA A 1182 -2.61 24.58 -42.72
C ALA A 1182 -2.38 26.09 -42.99
N ASN A 1183 -3.42 26.82 -43.39
CA ASN A 1183 -3.34 28.25 -43.68
C ASN A 1183 -2.96 29.08 -42.43
N ALA A 1184 -3.52 28.74 -41.27
CA ALA A 1184 -3.18 29.37 -39.99
C ALA A 1184 -1.69 29.18 -39.59
N LEU A 1185 -1.07 28.09 -40.06
CA LEU A 1185 0.38 27.89 -39.89
C LEU A 1185 1.20 28.75 -40.84
N THR A 1186 0.77 28.98 -42.08
CA THR A 1186 1.58 29.74 -43.07
C THR A 1186 1.40 31.26 -43.03
N ALA A 1187 0.25 31.78 -42.58
CA ALA A 1187 -0.05 33.22 -42.63
C ALA A 1187 -0.24 33.84 -41.22
N PRO A 1188 0.78 34.50 -40.64
CA PRO A 1188 0.72 35.06 -39.27
C PRO A 1188 -0.07 36.38 -39.11
N ASN A 1189 -0.71 36.90 -40.18
CA ASN A 1189 -1.34 38.23 -40.19
C ASN A 1189 -2.89 38.21 -40.29
N LEU A 1190 -3.56 37.12 -39.92
CA LEU A 1190 -5.02 37.13 -39.79
C LEU A 1190 -5.42 37.87 -38.50
N GLU A 1191 -6.39 38.79 -38.59
CA GLU A 1191 -6.90 39.59 -37.44
C GLU A 1191 -7.40 38.71 -36.28
N GLU A 1192 -7.81 37.47 -36.57
CA GLU A 1192 -8.20 36.46 -35.59
C GLU A 1192 -7.29 35.23 -35.65
N GLU A 1193 -6.11 35.29 -35.05
CA GLU A 1193 -5.27 34.10 -34.86
C GLU A 1193 -5.98 33.07 -33.93
N PRO A 1194 -6.17 31.81 -34.36
CA PRO A 1194 -6.71 30.76 -33.51
C PRO A 1194 -5.80 30.47 -32.32
N VAL A 1195 -6.40 30.12 -31.17
CA VAL A 1195 -5.66 29.90 -29.91
C VAL A 1195 -4.94 28.54 -29.92
N ILE A 1196 -5.56 27.54 -30.55
CA ILE A 1196 -4.98 26.20 -30.78
C ILE A 1196 -5.01 25.94 -32.28
N THR A 1197 -3.87 25.58 -32.84
CA THR A 1197 -3.76 25.08 -34.22
C THR A 1197 -3.11 23.72 -34.19
N ALA A 1198 -3.84 22.67 -34.56
CA ALA A 1198 -3.34 21.32 -34.74
C ALA A 1198 -3.42 20.96 -36.22
N SER A 1199 -2.30 20.60 -36.83
CA SER A 1199 -2.22 20.27 -38.26
C SER A 1199 -1.53 18.93 -38.47
N CYS A 1200 -2.20 18.06 -39.22
CA CYS A 1200 -1.75 16.74 -39.66
C CYS A 1200 -1.17 15.89 -38.54
N LEU A 1201 -1.81 15.88 -37.37
CA LEU A 1201 -1.36 15.12 -36.21
C LEU A 1201 -1.38 13.62 -36.49
N HIS A 1202 -0.25 12.96 -36.24
CA HIS A 1202 -0.11 11.50 -36.38
C HIS A 1202 0.57 10.91 -35.15
N LYS A 1203 0.05 9.79 -34.64
CA LYS A 1203 0.68 9.08 -33.52
C LYS A 1203 0.68 7.57 -33.67
N GLU A 1204 1.90 7.04 -33.66
CA GLU A 1204 2.16 5.60 -33.63
C GLU A 1204 2.75 5.18 -32.28
N TYR A 1205 2.22 4.09 -31.73
CA TYR A 1205 2.80 3.40 -30.58
C TYR A 1205 3.37 2.05 -31.01
N TYR A 1206 4.62 1.82 -30.64
CA TYR A 1206 5.29 0.54 -30.85
C TYR A 1206 4.96 -0.38 -29.67
N GLU A 1207 4.23 -1.47 -29.93
CA GLU A 1207 3.96 -2.46 -28.90
C GLU A 1207 5.17 -3.39 -28.73
N THR A 1208 5.92 -3.23 -27.65
CA THR A 1208 6.96 -4.20 -27.27
C THR A 1208 6.30 -5.43 -26.65
N LYS A 1209 5.98 -6.44 -27.47
CA LYS A 1209 5.73 -7.80 -26.97
C LYS A 1209 7.05 -8.38 -26.44
N LYS A 1210 6.99 -9.10 -25.32
CA LYS A 1210 8.17 -9.68 -24.64
C LYS A 1210 8.74 -10.94 -25.33
N SER A 1211 8.18 -11.38 -26.46
CA SER A 1211 8.65 -12.56 -27.19
C SER A 1211 9.65 -12.16 -28.29
N CYS A 1212 10.79 -12.83 -28.36
CA CYS A 1212 11.90 -12.52 -29.27
C CYS A 1212 11.58 -12.76 -30.77
N PHE A 1213 10.50 -13.49 -31.10
CA PHE A 1213 10.29 -14.05 -32.45
C PHE A 1213 9.07 -13.52 -33.22
N SER A 1214 8.40 -12.46 -32.77
CA SER A 1214 7.24 -11.89 -33.47
C SER A 1214 7.48 -10.44 -33.88
N THR A 1215 7.16 -10.11 -35.13
CA THR A 1215 7.27 -8.76 -35.71
C THR A 1215 6.45 -7.75 -34.88
N ARG A 1216 7.02 -6.56 -34.63
CA ARG A 1216 6.38 -5.50 -33.85
C ARG A 1216 5.09 -5.05 -34.54
N LYS A 1217 3.91 -5.44 -34.04
CA LYS A 1217 2.62 -4.83 -34.48
C LYS A 1217 2.64 -3.35 -34.08
N LYS A 1218 2.47 -2.47 -35.08
CA LYS A 1218 2.31 -1.02 -34.88
C LYS A 1218 0.84 -0.73 -34.53
N LYS A 1219 0.59 0.04 -33.47
CA LYS A 1219 -0.75 0.55 -33.18
C LYS A 1219 -0.79 2.04 -33.49
N ILE A 1220 -1.57 2.41 -34.49
CA ILE A 1220 -1.81 3.80 -34.85
C ILE A 1220 -2.95 4.31 -33.97
N ALA A 1221 -2.72 5.39 -33.23
CA ALA A 1221 -3.71 5.97 -32.33
C ALA A 1221 -4.42 7.18 -32.94
N ILE A 1222 -3.72 7.92 -33.81
CA ILE A 1222 -4.23 9.11 -34.48
C ILE A 1222 -3.65 9.13 -35.89
N ARG A 1223 -4.51 9.36 -36.87
CA ARG A 1223 -4.23 9.39 -38.30
C ARG A 1223 -4.66 10.75 -38.84
N ASN A 1224 -3.70 11.58 -39.22
CA ASN A 1224 -3.91 12.86 -39.93
C ASN A 1224 -4.94 13.84 -39.36
N VAL A 1225 -5.03 14.00 -38.03
CA VAL A 1225 -6.03 14.89 -37.43
C VAL A 1225 -5.62 16.36 -37.51
N SER A 1226 -6.51 17.21 -38.04
CA SER A 1226 -6.29 18.67 -38.14
C SER A 1226 -7.53 19.44 -37.67
N PHE A 1227 -7.34 20.46 -36.83
CA PHE A 1227 -8.40 21.37 -36.37
C PHE A 1227 -7.84 22.66 -35.77
N CYS A 1228 -8.67 23.71 -35.76
CA CYS A 1228 -8.40 24.99 -35.10
C CYS A 1228 -9.44 25.31 -34.03
N VAL A 1229 -9.01 25.97 -32.95
CA VAL A 1229 -9.90 26.51 -31.91
C VAL A 1229 -9.72 28.01 -31.84
N LYS A 1230 -10.79 28.76 -32.07
CA LYS A 1230 -10.84 30.22 -32.00
C LYS A 1230 -10.87 30.72 -30.55
N LYS A 1231 -10.73 32.03 -30.38
CA LYS A 1231 -10.90 32.68 -29.07
C LYS A 1231 -12.37 32.67 -28.67
N GLY A 1232 -12.66 32.35 -27.41
CA GLY A 1232 -14.02 32.26 -26.89
C GLY A 1232 -14.82 31.05 -27.38
N GLU A 1233 -14.18 30.10 -28.08
CA GLU A 1233 -14.83 28.91 -28.64
C GLU A 1233 -14.56 27.66 -27.78
N VAL A 1234 -15.59 26.85 -27.59
CA VAL A 1234 -15.50 25.48 -27.06
C VAL A 1234 -15.62 24.48 -28.21
N LEU A 1235 -14.51 23.82 -28.55
CA LEU A 1235 -14.49 22.69 -29.49
C LEU A 1235 -14.58 21.36 -28.72
N GLY A 1236 -15.61 20.56 -29.03
CA GLY A 1236 -15.80 19.22 -28.49
C GLY A 1236 -15.23 18.13 -29.40
N LEU A 1237 -14.31 17.30 -28.92
CA LEU A 1237 -13.89 16.04 -29.56
C LEU A 1237 -14.76 14.90 -29.01
N LEU A 1238 -15.75 14.48 -29.78
CA LEU A 1238 -16.64 13.36 -29.46
C LEU A 1238 -16.12 12.06 -30.08
N GLY A 1239 -16.20 10.94 -29.36
CA GLY A 1239 -15.78 9.65 -29.90
C GLY A 1239 -15.87 8.55 -28.86
N HIS A 1240 -15.87 7.29 -29.28
CA HIS A 1240 -15.87 6.14 -28.37
C HIS A 1240 -14.52 6.00 -27.64
N ASN A 1241 -14.44 5.08 -26.67
CA ASN A 1241 -13.19 4.80 -25.98
C ASN A 1241 -12.18 4.13 -26.93
N GLY A 1242 -10.99 4.71 -27.04
CA GLY A 1242 -9.96 4.24 -27.95
C GLY A 1242 -9.95 4.93 -29.32
N ALA A 1243 -10.89 5.84 -29.59
CA ALA A 1243 -10.90 6.65 -30.81
C ALA A 1243 -9.63 7.52 -30.99
N GLY A 1244 -8.89 7.82 -29.91
CA GLY A 1244 -7.64 8.60 -29.90
C GLY A 1244 -7.74 9.97 -29.22
N LYS A 1245 -8.92 10.37 -28.74
CA LYS A 1245 -9.23 11.64 -28.05
C LYS A 1245 -8.17 12.12 -27.03
N SER A 1246 -7.93 11.33 -25.97
CA SER A 1246 -6.96 11.69 -24.93
C SER A 1246 -5.51 11.66 -25.43
N THR A 1247 -5.22 10.91 -26.51
CA THR A 1247 -3.90 10.97 -27.16
C THR A 1247 -3.73 12.31 -27.87
N SER A 1248 -4.79 12.86 -28.47
CA SER A 1248 -4.77 14.19 -29.11
C SER A 1248 -4.44 15.27 -28.08
N ILE A 1249 -5.15 15.26 -26.93
CA ILE A 1249 -4.86 16.19 -25.83
C ILE A 1249 -3.43 16.01 -25.30
N LYS A 1250 -2.94 14.77 -25.16
CA LYS A 1250 -1.55 14.51 -24.70
C LYS A 1250 -0.49 15.03 -25.67
N MET A 1251 -0.78 15.04 -26.97
CA MET A 1251 0.11 15.66 -27.96
C MET A 1251 0.06 17.18 -27.89
N ILE A 1252 -1.14 17.75 -27.72
CA ILE A 1252 -1.32 19.20 -27.60
C ILE A 1252 -0.63 19.75 -26.34
N THR A 1253 -0.81 19.08 -25.20
CA THR A 1253 -0.16 19.43 -23.92
C THR A 1253 1.36 19.23 -23.92
N GLY A 1254 1.93 18.52 -24.91
CA GLY A 1254 3.36 18.17 -24.95
C GLY A 1254 3.76 17.01 -24.03
N CYS A 1255 2.79 16.32 -23.41
CA CYS A 1255 3.05 15.08 -22.65
C CYS A 1255 3.59 13.95 -23.53
N THR A 1256 3.15 13.91 -24.79
CA THR A 1256 3.56 12.89 -25.78
C THR A 1256 4.03 13.59 -27.06
N LYS A 1257 5.26 13.31 -27.52
CA LYS A 1257 5.75 13.83 -28.82
C LYS A 1257 4.89 13.23 -29.96
N PRO A 1258 4.33 14.04 -30.88
CA PRO A 1258 3.69 13.52 -32.08
C PRO A 1258 4.70 12.76 -32.95
N THR A 1259 4.23 11.76 -33.70
CA THR A 1259 5.08 11.06 -34.68
C THR A 1259 5.25 11.90 -35.95
N ALA A 1260 4.17 12.54 -36.39
CA ALA A 1260 4.16 13.56 -37.43
C ALA A 1260 3.12 14.64 -37.12
N GLY A 1261 3.20 15.78 -37.81
CA GLY A 1261 2.31 16.92 -37.61
C GLY A 1261 2.83 18.00 -36.66
N VAL A 1262 2.10 19.10 -36.59
CA VAL A 1262 2.47 20.32 -35.86
C VAL A 1262 1.32 20.76 -34.95
N VAL A 1263 1.67 21.18 -33.73
CA VAL A 1263 0.74 21.87 -32.84
C VAL A 1263 1.34 23.21 -32.44
N VAL A 1264 0.56 24.28 -32.60
CA VAL A 1264 0.90 25.63 -32.16
C VAL A 1264 -0.17 26.09 -31.16
N LEU A 1265 0.31 26.63 -30.02
CA LEU A 1265 -0.52 27.25 -29.00
C LEU A 1265 -0.16 28.74 -28.93
N GLN A 1266 -1.17 29.58 -28.72
CA GLN A 1266 -0.99 31.03 -28.63
C GLN A 1266 0.09 31.41 -27.59
N GLY A 1267 1.12 32.13 -28.03
CA GLY A 1267 2.28 32.54 -27.21
C GLY A 1267 3.61 31.85 -27.57
N SER A 1268 3.60 30.75 -28.34
CA SER A 1268 4.84 30.04 -28.73
C SER A 1268 5.59 30.68 -29.91
N ARG A 1269 4.96 31.63 -30.61
CA ARG A 1269 5.44 32.22 -31.87
C ARG A 1269 6.08 33.60 -31.74
N ALA A 1270 6.00 34.24 -30.57
CA ALA A 1270 6.59 35.55 -30.36
C ALA A 1270 8.11 35.45 -30.53
N SER A 1271 8.58 36.00 -31.65
CA SER A 1271 9.97 36.09 -32.06
C SER A 1271 10.85 36.60 -30.92
N VAL A 1272 12.10 36.15 -30.92
CA VAL A 1272 13.21 36.40 -29.97
C VAL A 1272 13.44 37.89 -29.61
N ARG A 1273 12.73 38.85 -30.21
CA ARG A 1273 12.89 40.30 -30.01
C ARG A 1273 11.82 41.01 -29.16
N GLN A 1274 10.66 40.43 -28.86
CA GLN A 1274 9.60 41.10 -28.06
C GLN A 1274 9.34 40.44 -26.69
N GLN A 1275 10.40 39.96 -26.04
CA GLN A 1275 10.32 39.23 -24.77
C GLN A 1275 9.88 40.07 -23.55
N HIS A 1276 9.60 41.37 -23.70
CA HIS A 1276 9.38 42.27 -22.56
C HIS A 1276 7.93 42.44 -22.09
N ASP A 1277 6.92 42.00 -22.85
CA ASP A 1277 5.51 42.26 -22.48
C ASP A 1277 4.60 41.01 -22.44
N ASN A 1278 5.16 39.81 -22.50
CA ASN A 1278 4.36 38.58 -22.48
C ASN A 1278 3.89 38.23 -21.06
N SER A 1279 2.61 38.48 -20.79
CA SER A 1279 1.86 37.74 -19.77
C SER A 1279 2.16 36.25 -19.94
N LEU A 1280 2.70 35.62 -18.89
CA LEU A 1280 2.98 34.18 -18.91
C LEU A 1280 1.64 33.44 -19.10
N LYS A 1281 1.33 33.06 -20.35
CA LYS A 1281 0.12 32.30 -20.68
C LYS A 1281 0.34 30.84 -20.28
N PHE A 1282 -0.29 30.43 -19.17
CA PHE A 1282 -0.27 29.05 -18.68
C PHE A 1282 -1.42 28.25 -19.29
N LEU A 1283 -1.23 26.95 -19.48
CA LEU A 1283 -2.23 26.03 -20.01
C LEU A 1283 -3.12 25.49 -18.86
N GLY A 1284 -4.43 25.65 -18.97
CA GLY A 1284 -5.38 24.96 -18.09
C GLY A 1284 -5.56 23.53 -18.57
N TYR A 1285 -5.23 22.52 -17.76
CA TYR A 1285 -5.43 21.11 -18.13
C TYR A 1285 -6.14 20.33 -17.03
N CYS A 1286 -7.28 19.72 -17.37
CA CYS A 1286 -7.97 18.72 -16.56
C CYS A 1286 -7.71 17.33 -17.15
N PRO A 1287 -6.86 16.48 -16.53
CA PRO A 1287 -6.55 15.13 -17.03
C PRO A 1287 -7.70 14.14 -16.82
N GLN A 1288 -7.76 13.05 -17.60
CA GLN A 1288 -8.74 11.97 -17.41
C GLN A 1288 -8.66 11.33 -16.02
N GLU A 1289 -7.45 11.07 -15.51
CA GLU A 1289 -7.24 10.56 -14.15
C GLU A 1289 -7.09 11.70 -13.14
N ASN A 1290 -7.79 11.59 -12.00
CA ASN A 1290 -7.72 12.54 -10.88
C ASN A 1290 -6.31 12.56 -10.23
N SER A 1291 -5.42 13.37 -10.80
CA SER A 1291 -4.00 13.48 -10.45
C SER A 1291 -3.78 14.34 -9.19
N LEU A 1292 -4.34 13.88 -8.06
CA LEU A 1292 -4.37 14.62 -6.79
C LEU A 1292 -3.55 13.95 -5.69
N TRP A 1293 -3.15 14.71 -4.67
CA TRP A 1293 -2.51 14.18 -3.47
C TRP A 1293 -3.56 13.74 -2.43
N PRO A 1294 -3.71 12.44 -2.15
CA PRO A 1294 -4.82 11.94 -1.33
C PRO A 1294 -4.81 12.45 0.12
N LYS A 1295 -3.64 12.83 0.65
CA LYS A 1295 -3.53 13.30 2.03
C LYS A 1295 -3.76 14.79 2.19
N LEU A 1296 -3.59 15.62 1.15
CA LEU A 1296 -3.77 17.08 1.26
C LEU A 1296 -5.26 17.44 1.27
N THR A 1297 -5.61 18.60 1.84
CA THR A 1297 -7.00 19.11 1.74
C THR A 1297 -7.26 19.74 0.39
N MET A 1298 -8.53 19.93 0.06
CA MET A 1298 -8.95 20.69 -1.11
C MET A 1298 -8.37 22.11 -1.09
N LYS A 1299 -8.47 22.82 0.04
CA LYS A 1299 -7.89 24.17 0.21
C LYS A 1299 -6.39 24.22 -0.11
N GLU A 1300 -5.63 23.26 0.41
CA GLU A 1300 -4.18 23.20 0.18
C GLU A 1300 -3.83 22.96 -1.29
N HIS A 1301 -4.62 22.17 -2.03
CA HIS A 1301 -4.41 22.00 -3.46
C HIS A 1301 -4.62 23.31 -4.21
N LEU A 1302 -5.70 24.04 -3.89
CA LEU A 1302 -6.05 25.30 -4.54
C LEU A 1302 -4.98 26.37 -4.30
N GLU A 1303 -4.54 26.54 -3.05
CA GLU A 1303 -3.47 27.48 -2.69
C GLU A 1303 -2.14 27.12 -3.35
N LEU A 1304 -1.81 25.83 -3.45
CA LEU A 1304 -0.59 25.36 -4.09
C LEU A 1304 -0.59 25.67 -5.59
N TYR A 1305 -1.65 25.29 -6.31
CA TYR A 1305 -1.75 25.54 -7.74
C TYR A 1305 -1.82 27.04 -8.05
N ALA A 1306 -2.48 27.84 -7.21
CA ALA A 1306 -2.46 29.29 -7.33
C ALA A 1306 -1.03 29.85 -7.24
N ALA A 1307 -0.23 29.37 -6.28
CA ALA A 1307 1.15 29.77 -6.12
C ALA A 1307 2.05 29.32 -7.29
N VAL A 1308 1.82 28.12 -7.83
CA VAL A 1308 2.54 27.59 -9.01
C VAL A 1308 2.26 28.43 -10.26
N LYS A 1309 0.99 28.82 -10.45
CA LYS A 1309 0.53 29.71 -11.52
C LYS A 1309 0.89 31.20 -11.31
N GLY A 1310 1.51 31.54 -10.18
CA GLY A 1310 2.03 32.89 -9.91
C GLY A 1310 1.04 33.91 -9.33
N LEU A 1311 -0.20 33.52 -9.03
CA LEU A 1311 -1.23 34.43 -8.48
C LEU A 1311 -0.83 34.99 -7.12
N GLY A 1312 -0.93 36.31 -6.89
CA GLY A 1312 -0.77 37.01 -5.59
C GLY A 1312 -1.48 36.31 -4.42
N LYS A 1313 -0.99 36.41 -3.17
CA LYS A 1313 -1.64 35.69 -2.05
C LYS A 1313 -3.09 36.16 -1.85
N GLU A 1314 -3.31 37.46 -1.99
CA GLU A 1314 -4.63 38.09 -1.90
C GLU A 1314 -5.49 37.73 -3.13
N ASP A 1315 -4.94 37.87 -4.33
CA ASP A 1315 -5.63 37.50 -5.58
C ASP A 1315 -6.01 36.01 -5.62
N ALA A 1316 -5.14 35.14 -5.10
CA ALA A 1316 -5.38 33.71 -4.97
C ALA A 1316 -6.52 33.44 -3.98
N ALA A 1317 -6.51 34.06 -2.81
CA ALA A 1317 -7.58 33.88 -1.83
C ALA A 1317 -8.95 34.30 -2.38
N LEU A 1318 -9.00 35.45 -3.08
CA LEU A 1318 -10.22 35.95 -3.73
C LEU A 1318 -10.69 35.06 -4.88
N SER A 1319 -9.75 34.61 -5.73
CA SER A 1319 -10.08 33.72 -6.85
C SER A 1319 -10.57 32.36 -6.36
N ILE A 1320 -9.96 31.83 -5.29
CA ILE A 1320 -10.32 30.56 -4.67
C ILE A 1320 -11.70 30.66 -4.02
N SER A 1321 -11.99 31.71 -3.24
CA SER A 1321 -13.28 31.84 -2.56
C SER A 1321 -14.44 31.85 -3.56
N ARG A 1322 -14.30 32.62 -4.65
CA ARG A 1322 -15.33 32.72 -5.70
C ARG A 1322 -15.54 31.42 -6.45
N LEU A 1323 -14.46 30.72 -6.85
CA LEU A 1323 -14.59 29.43 -7.54
C LEU A 1323 -15.18 28.33 -6.63
N VAL A 1324 -14.88 28.37 -5.34
CA VAL A 1324 -15.44 27.44 -4.35
C VAL A 1324 -16.92 27.72 -4.11
N GLU A 1325 -17.30 29.00 -4.04
CA GLU A 1325 -18.70 29.43 -3.90
C GLU A 1325 -19.53 29.04 -5.11
N ALA A 1326 -19.03 29.32 -6.33
CA ALA A 1326 -19.69 28.96 -7.58
C ALA A 1326 -19.97 27.45 -7.71
N LEU A 1327 -19.11 26.58 -7.17
CA LEU A 1327 -19.27 25.12 -7.23
C LEU A 1327 -19.87 24.50 -5.94
N LYS A 1328 -20.32 25.33 -4.99
CA LYS A 1328 -20.84 24.89 -3.68
C LYS A 1328 -19.89 23.95 -2.92
N LEU A 1329 -18.58 24.21 -2.96
CA LEU A 1329 -17.53 23.35 -2.36
C LEU A 1329 -17.10 23.79 -0.94
N GLN A 1330 -17.82 24.72 -0.31
CA GLN A 1330 -17.40 25.37 0.93
C GLN A 1330 -17.20 24.39 2.10
N GLU A 1331 -18.12 23.43 2.26
CA GLU A 1331 -18.08 22.44 3.34
C GLU A 1331 -16.87 21.49 3.25
N GLN A 1332 -16.40 21.23 2.04
CA GLN A 1332 -15.40 20.21 1.74
C GLN A 1332 -13.97 20.75 1.70
N LEU A 1333 -13.79 22.08 1.79
CA LEU A 1333 -12.50 22.77 1.73
C LEU A 1333 -11.45 22.20 2.71
N LYS A 1334 -11.89 21.85 3.93
CA LYS A 1334 -11.03 21.32 5.00
C LYS A 1334 -10.86 19.80 4.95
N ALA A 1335 -11.64 19.09 4.13
CA ALA A 1335 -11.57 17.65 4.03
C ALA A 1335 -10.35 17.19 3.20
N PRO A 1336 -9.65 16.10 3.59
CA PRO A 1336 -8.57 15.53 2.81
C PRO A 1336 -9.12 14.85 1.55
N VAL A 1337 -8.41 14.97 0.41
CA VAL A 1337 -8.89 14.47 -0.89
C VAL A 1337 -9.25 12.98 -0.87
N LYS A 1338 -8.59 12.16 -0.03
CA LYS A 1338 -8.90 10.73 0.10
C LYS A 1338 -10.34 10.45 0.55
N THR A 1339 -10.94 11.33 1.35
CA THR A 1339 -12.31 11.13 1.86
C THR A 1339 -13.38 11.71 0.94
N LEU A 1340 -12.98 12.44 -0.10
CA LEU A 1340 -13.91 13.02 -1.08
C LEU A 1340 -14.44 11.95 -2.04
N SER A 1341 -15.69 12.10 -2.46
CA SER A 1341 -16.28 11.31 -3.56
C SER A 1341 -15.53 11.56 -4.87
N GLU A 1342 -15.63 10.65 -5.84
CA GLU A 1342 -14.99 10.85 -7.14
C GLU A 1342 -15.54 12.08 -7.88
N GLY A 1343 -16.86 12.34 -7.81
CA GLY A 1343 -17.46 13.55 -8.36
C GLY A 1343 -16.84 14.83 -7.78
N ILE A 1344 -16.67 14.93 -6.46
CA ILE A 1344 -16.02 16.10 -5.85
C ILE A 1344 -14.55 16.23 -6.26
N LYS A 1345 -13.81 15.12 -6.33
CA LYS A 1345 -12.41 15.14 -6.81
C LYS A 1345 -12.33 15.66 -8.24
N ARG A 1346 -13.31 15.32 -9.06
CA ARG A 1346 -13.42 15.77 -10.43
C ARG A 1346 -13.73 17.27 -10.50
N LYS A 1347 -14.66 17.78 -9.68
CA LYS A 1347 -14.91 19.23 -9.52
C LYS A 1347 -13.61 19.96 -9.13
N LEU A 1348 -12.83 19.41 -8.20
CA LEU A 1348 -11.53 19.98 -7.84
C LEU A 1348 -10.54 20.02 -9.02
N CYS A 1349 -10.39 18.93 -9.78
CA CYS A 1349 -9.51 18.92 -10.97
C CYS A 1349 -9.91 20.01 -12.00
N PHE A 1350 -11.21 20.22 -12.19
CA PHE A 1350 -11.74 21.28 -13.04
C PHE A 1350 -11.43 22.68 -12.50
N VAL A 1351 -11.60 22.93 -11.20
CA VAL A 1351 -11.21 24.21 -10.59
C VAL A 1351 -9.71 24.47 -10.78
N LEU A 1352 -8.87 23.45 -10.60
CA LEU A 1352 -7.42 23.58 -10.77
C LEU A 1352 -7.03 23.94 -12.22
N SER A 1353 -7.78 23.47 -13.23
CA SER A 1353 -7.51 23.83 -14.62
C SER A 1353 -7.85 25.30 -14.90
N ILE A 1354 -8.98 25.79 -14.39
CA ILE A 1354 -9.50 27.16 -14.58
C ILE A 1354 -8.76 28.23 -13.76
N LEU A 1355 -8.21 27.84 -12.61
CA LEU A 1355 -7.52 28.76 -11.69
C LEU A 1355 -6.44 29.59 -12.41
N GLY A 1356 -6.39 30.90 -12.19
CA GLY A 1356 -5.37 31.77 -12.80
C GLY A 1356 -5.65 32.26 -14.22
N ASN A 1357 -6.89 32.12 -14.72
CA ASN A 1357 -7.35 32.65 -16.01
C ASN A 1357 -6.47 32.23 -17.21
N PRO A 1358 -6.31 30.93 -17.48
CA PRO A 1358 -5.57 30.48 -18.66
C PRO A 1358 -6.30 30.87 -19.95
N SER A 1359 -5.54 31.23 -20.99
CA SER A 1359 -6.09 31.53 -22.33
C SER A 1359 -6.50 30.27 -23.11
N VAL A 1360 -5.90 29.13 -22.78
CA VAL A 1360 -6.22 27.81 -23.35
C VAL A 1360 -6.62 26.87 -22.23
N VAL A 1361 -7.76 26.20 -22.38
CA VAL A 1361 -8.24 25.17 -21.45
C VAL A 1361 -8.43 23.85 -22.20
N LEU A 1362 -7.82 22.78 -21.71
CA LEU A 1362 -7.96 21.42 -22.23
C LEU A 1362 -8.63 20.57 -21.16
N LEU A 1363 -9.77 19.98 -21.49
CA LEU A 1363 -10.57 19.18 -20.57
C LEU A 1363 -10.72 17.75 -21.11
N ASP A 1364 -10.10 16.79 -20.43
CA ASP A 1364 -10.12 15.39 -20.85
C ASP A 1364 -11.20 14.61 -20.07
N GLU A 1365 -12.42 14.50 -20.60
CA GLU A 1365 -13.60 13.87 -19.98
C GLU A 1365 -14.01 14.46 -18.61
N PRO A 1366 -14.17 15.79 -18.46
CA PRO A 1366 -14.27 16.46 -17.16
C PRO A 1366 -15.52 16.11 -16.33
N PHE A 1367 -16.58 15.57 -16.93
CA PHE A 1367 -17.88 15.40 -16.27
C PHE A 1367 -18.15 13.95 -15.81
N THR A 1368 -17.24 13.01 -16.10
CA THR A 1368 -17.43 11.58 -15.78
C THR A 1368 -17.50 11.32 -14.27
N GLY A 1369 -18.48 10.52 -13.84
CA GLY A 1369 -18.63 10.08 -12.45
C GLY A 1369 -19.19 11.15 -11.50
N MET A 1370 -19.83 12.19 -12.05
CA MET A 1370 -20.62 13.17 -11.32
C MET A 1370 -22.10 12.85 -11.35
N ASP A 1371 -22.82 13.39 -10.37
CA ASP A 1371 -24.27 13.49 -10.34
C ASP A 1371 -24.78 14.53 -11.36
N PRO A 1372 -26.03 14.41 -11.85
CA PRO A 1372 -26.59 15.31 -12.88
C PRO A 1372 -26.57 16.80 -12.47
N GLU A 1373 -26.89 17.12 -11.22
CA GLU A 1373 -26.84 18.50 -10.72
C GLU A 1373 -25.40 19.04 -10.75
N GLY A 1374 -24.44 18.22 -10.31
CA GLY A 1374 -23.01 18.55 -10.38
C GLY A 1374 -22.49 18.78 -11.81
N GLN A 1375 -23.01 18.05 -12.80
CA GLN A 1375 -22.68 18.26 -14.21
C GLN A 1375 -23.22 19.60 -14.73
N GLN A 1376 -24.51 19.89 -14.50
CA GLN A 1376 -25.13 21.15 -14.94
C GLN A 1376 -24.42 22.39 -14.37
N GLN A 1377 -24.09 22.37 -13.07
CA GLN A 1377 -23.32 23.45 -12.45
C GLN A 1377 -21.97 23.68 -13.15
N MET A 1378 -21.27 22.59 -13.51
CA MET A 1378 -20.00 22.71 -14.23
C MET A 1378 -20.16 23.18 -15.68
N TRP A 1379 -21.23 22.80 -16.36
CA TRP A 1379 -21.54 23.30 -17.71
C TRP A 1379 -21.72 24.81 -17.72
N GLN A 1380 -22.54 25.33 -16.81
CA GLN A 1380 -22.79 26.76 -16.66
C GLN A 1380 -21.49 27.53 -16.38
N ILE A 1381 -20.65 27.03 -15.47
CA ILE A 1381 -19.36 27.66 -15.17
C ILE A 1381 -18.42 27.62 -16.37
N LEU A 1382 -18.38 26.51 -17.11
CA LEU A 1382 -17.53 26.41 -18.29
C LEU A 1382 -17.93 27.44 -19.33
N GLN A 1383 -19.22 27.52 -19.66
CA GLN A 1383 -19.74 28.50 -20.62
C GLN A 1383 -19.46 29.94 -20.18
N ALA A 1384 -19.78 30.28 -18.93
CA ALA A 1384 -19.53 31.62 -18.38
C ALA A 1384 -18.04 31.97 -18.40
N THR A 1385 -17.14 31.02 -18.08
CA THR A 1385 -15.70 31.28 -18.11
C THR A 1385 -15.12 31.44 -19.51
N VAL A 1386 -15.71 30.78 -20.51
CA VAL A 1386 -15.22 30.81 -21.90
C VAL A 1386 -15.67 32.06 -22.62
N LYS A 1387 -16.98 32.37 -22.56
CA LYS A 1387 -17.57 33.55 -23.19
C LYS A 1387 -16.99 34.85 -22.65
N ASN A 1388 -16.92 35.00 -21.31
CA ASN A 1388 -16.54 36.28 -20.70
C ASN A 1388 -15.05 36.63 -20.82
N LYS A 1389 -14.18 35.66 -21.14
CA LYS A 1389 -12.71 35.85 -21.15
C LYS A 1389 -12.05 35.41 -22.45
N GLU A 1390 -12.84 35.22 -23.51
CA GLU A 1390 -12.37 34.84 -24.85
C GLU A 1390 -11.40 33.63 -24.82
N ARG A 1391 -11.68 32.63 -23.97
CA ARG A 1391 -10.79 31.47 -23.80
C ARG A 1391 -11.00 30.45 -24.93
N GLY A 1392 -9.93 29.91 -25.50
CA GLY A 1392 -10.03 28.75 -26.39
C GLY A 1392 -10.10 27.46 -25.56
N THR A 1393 -11.16 26.67 -25.69
CA THR A 1393 -11.35 25.43 -24.93
C THR A 1393 -11.47 24.22 -25.85
N LEU A 1394 -10.70 23.17 -25.55
CA LEU A 1394 -10.85 21.85 -26.16
C LEU A 1394 -11.37 20.87 -25.12
N LEU A 1395 -12.56 20.33 -25.35
CA LEU A 1395 -13.22 19.35 -24.50
C LEU A 1395 -13.19 17.98 -25.20
N THR A 1396 -12.74 16.92 -24.54
CA THR A 1396 -13.06 15.56 -24.98
C THR A 1396 -14.19 15.00 -24.14
N THR A 1397 -15.16 14.40 -24.80
CA THR A 1397 -16.25 13.67 -24.15
C THR A 1397 -16.65 12.49 -25.04
N HIS A 1398 -17.36 11.53 -24.45
CA HIS A 1398 -18.07 10.48 -25.17
C HIS A 1398 -19.58 10.59 -25.01
N TYR A 1399 -20.08 11.59 -24.29
CA TYR A 1399 -21.51 11.83 -24.11
C TYR A 1399 -21.98 12.95 -25.02
N MET A 1400 -23.00 12.67 -25.82
CA MET A 1400 -23.57 13.66 -26.73
C MET A 1400 -24.25 14.79 -25.97
N SER A 1401 -24.94 14.48 -24.87
CA SER A 1401 -25.61 15.48 -24.01
C SER A 1401 -24.65 16.54 -23.46
N GLU A 1402 -23.45 16.12 -23.04
CA GLU A 1402 -22.40 17.04 -22.58
C GLU A 1402 -21.87 17.91 -23.73
N ALA A 1403 -21.72 17.34 -24.92
CA ALA A 1403 -21.27 18.07 -26.09
C ALA A 1403 -22.32 19.11 -26.53
N GLU A 1404 -23.61 18.72 -26.59
CA GLU A 1404 -24.71 19.63 -26.93
C GLU A 1404 -24.87 20.77 -25.93
N ALA A 1405 -24.69 20.47 -24.64
CA ALA A 1405 -24.88 21.46 -23.60
C ALA A 1405 -23.76 22.50 -23.55
N VAL A 1406 -22.53 22.19 -23.98
CA VAL A 1406 -21.36 23.04 -23.72
C VAL A 1406 -20.58 23.47 -24.95
N CYS A 1407 -20.57 22.69 -26.03
CA CYS A 1407 -19.69 22.95 -27.18
C CYS A 1407 -20.35 23.88 -28.20
N ASP A 1408 -19.60 24.83 -28.76
CA ASP A 1408 -20.06 25.65 -29.89
C ASP A 1408 -19.90 24.88 -31.21
N ARG A 1409 -18.77 24.16 -31.32
CA ARG A 1409 -18.45 23.25 -32.43
C ARG A 1409 -18.09 21.88 -31.90
N MET A 1410 -18.41 20.86 -32.68
CA MET A 1410 -18.15 19.48 -32.32
C MET A 1410 -17.49 18.74 -33.48
N ALA A 1411 -16.52 17.89 -33.16
CA ALA A 1411 -15.71 17.10 -34.06
C ALA A 1411 -15.82 15.63 -33.66
N MET A 1412 -16.39 14.80 -34.52
CA MET A 1412 -16.56 13.37 -34.27
C MET A 1412 -15.31 12.61 -34.72
N MET A 1413 -14.74 11.84 -33.81
CA MET A 1413 -13.49 11.11 -33.98
C MET A 1413 -13.76 9.60 -33.93
N VAL A 1414 -13.37 8.91 -35.00
CA VAL A 1414 -13.56 7.46 -35.19
C VAL A 1414 -12.23 6.89 -35.70
N SER A 1415 -11.74 5.79 -35.11
CA SER A 1415 -10.48 5.12 -35.52
C SER A 1415 -9.22 5.98 -35.62
N GLY A 1416 -9.14 7.08 -34.87
CA GLY A 1416 -8.01 8.00 -34.93
C GLY A 1416 -8.11 9.09 -36.01
N THR A 1417 -9.19 9.10 -36.79
CA THR A 1417 -9.50 10.10 -37.83
C THR A 1417 -10.70 10.97 -37.43
N LEU A 1418 -10.78 12.20 -37.95
CA LEU A 1418 -11.99 13.03 -37.85
C LEU A 1418 -12.96 12.65 -38.98
N ARG A 1419 -14.21 12.33 -38.63
CA ARG A 1419 -15.26 11.96 -39.60
C ARG A 1419 -16.09 13.15 -40.03
N CYS A 1420 -16.50 13.98 -39.08
CA CYS A 1420 -17.23 15.22 -39.35
C CYS A 1420 -16.88 16.26 -38.29
N ILE A 1421 -16.98 17.53 -38.66
CA ILE A 1421 -16.75 18.67 -37.78
C ILE A 1421 -17.73 19.79 -38.13
N GLY A 1422 -18.32 20.45 -37.15
CA GLY A 1422 -19.27 21.53 -37.42
C GLY A 1422 -19.97 22.04 -36.17
N SER A 1423 -20.87 23.01 -36.33
CA SER A 1423 -21.78 23.39 -35.24
C SER A 1423 -22.77 22.26 -34.97
N ILE A 1424 -23.28 22.17 -33.73
CA ILE A 1424 -24.28 21.16 -33.36
C ILE A 1424 -25.49 21.24 -34.29
N GLN A 1425 -25.96 22.46 -34.59
CA GLN A 1425 -27.11 22.68 -35.48
C GLN A 1425 -26.85 22.18 -36.91
N HIS A 1426 -25.65 22.42 -37.45
CA HIS A 1426 -25.24 21.90 -38.76
C HIS A 1426 -25.24 20.37 -38.78
N LEU A 1427 -24.66 19.74 -37.74
CA LEU A 1427 -24.63 18.29 -37.61
C LEU A 1427 -26.04 17.69 -37.42
N LYS A 1428 -26.94 18.34 -36.67
CA LYS A 1428 -28.36 17.94 -36.55
C LYS A 1428 -29.05 17.97 -37.91
N ASN A 1429 -28.85 19.03 -38.69
CA ASN A 1429 -29.49 19.17 -40.00
C ASN A 1429 -28.93 18.20 -41.06
N LYS A 1430 -27.62 17.88 -40.96
CA LYS A 1430 -26.92 16.98 -41.88
C LYS A 1430 -27.28 15.52 -41.62
N PHE A 1431 -27.30 15.10 -40.35
CA PHE A 1431 -27.43 13.69 -40.00
C PHE A 1431 -28.69 13.31 -39.18
N GLY A 1432 -29.34 14.25 -38.49
CA GLY A 1432 -30.49 14.00 -37.61
C GLY A 1432 -31.86 14.09 -38.30
N ARG A 1433 -31.98 13.62 -39.54
CA ARG A 1433 -33.20 13.74 -40.36
C ARG A 1433 -34.22 12.62 -40.15
N ASP A 1434 -33.98 11.71 -39.22
CA ASP A 1434 -34.91 10.61 -38.99
C ASP A 1434 -35.77 10.88 -37.74
N TYR A 1435 -36.97 10.32 -37.70
CA TYR A 1435 -37.87 10.31 -36.55
C TYR A 1435 -37.89 8.91 -35.93
N LEU A 1436 -38.04 8.85 -34.62
CA LEU A 1436 -38.24 7.65 -33.84
C LEU A 1436 -39.72 7.56 -33.43
N LEU A 1437 -40.38 6.47 -33.81
CA LEU A 1437 -41.73 6.13 -33.39
C LEU A 1437 -41.68 4.93 -32.44
N GLU A 1438 -42.04 5.17 -31.19
CA GLU A 1438 -42.20 4.15 -30.15
C GLU A 1438 -43.69 3.87 -29.91
N ILE A 1439 -44.08 2.60 -29.85
CA ILE A 1439 -45.47 2.19 -29.65
C ILE A 1439 -45.55 1.12 -28.57
N LYS A 1440 -46.40 1.33 -27.56
CA LYS A 1440 -46.72 0.33 -26.53
C LYS A 1440 -48.11 -0.25 -26.76
N MET A 1441 -48.19 -1.57 -26.82
CA MET A 1441 -49.42 -2.32 -27.01
C MET A 1441 -49.97 -2.91 -25.70
N LYS A 1442 -51.30 -2.92 -25.58
CA LYS A 1442 -52.00 -3.60 -24.48
C LYS A 1442 -51.93 -5.12 -24.58
N GLU A 1443 -52.01 -5.67 -25.79
CA GLU A 1443 -51.98 -7.12 -26.03
C GLU A 1443 -50.89 -7.47 -27.06
N PRO A 1444 -49.99 -8.42 -26.76
CA PRO A 1444 -48.89 -8.80 -27.64
C PRO A 1444 -49.32 -9.60 -28.89
N THR A 1445 -50.60 -10.00 -28.98
CA THR A 1445 -51.11 -10.85 -30.07
C THR A 1445 -51.31 -10.11 -31.40
N GLN A 1446 -51.39 -8.76 -31.38
CA GLN A 1446 -51.66 -7.95 -32.59
C GLN A 1446 -50.39 -7.37 -33.25
N VAL A 1447 -49.21 -7.82 -32.82
CA VAL A 1447 -47.90 -7.28 -33.27
C VAL A 1447 -47.74 -7.26 -34.79
N GLU A 1448 -48.00 -8.38 -35.46
CA GLU A 1448 -47.76 -8.49 -36.90
C GLU A 1448 -48.70 -7.59 -37.70
N ALA A 1449 -49.99 -7.56 -37.34
CA ALA A 1449 -50.97 -6.69 -37.98
C ALA A 1449 -50.63 -5.20 -37.82
N LEU A 1450 -50.12 -4.81 -36.64
CA LEU A 1450 -49.64 -3.45 -36.40
C LEU A 1450 -48.43 -3.11 -37.28
N HIS A 1451 -47.46 -4.02 -37.38
CA HIS A 1451 -46.27 -3.83 -38.22
C HIS A 1451 -46.63 -3.60 -39.68
N THR A 1452 -47.55 -4.42 -40.22
CA THR A 1452 -48.03 -4.27 -41.60
C THR A 1452 -48.72 -2.92 -41.83
N GLU A 1453 -49.52 -2.43 -40.88
CA GLU A 1453 -50.11 -1.10 -41.01
C GLU A 1453 -49.12 0.05 -40.85
N ILE A 1454 -48.06 -0.11 -40.04
CA ILE A 1454 -47.00 0.90 -39.96
C ILE A 1454 -46.26 1.03 -41.29
N LEU A 1455 -45.90 -0.10 -41.92
CA LEU A 1455 -45.27 -0.09 -43.24
C LEU A 1455 -46.20 0.49 -44.32
N LYS A 1456 -47.53 0.34 -44.20
CA LYS A 1456 -48.48 1.04 -45.07
C LYS A 1456 -48.51 2.54 -44.84
N LEU A 1457 -48.45 2.98 -43.59
CA LEU A 1457 -48.52 4.41 -43.24
C LEU A 1457 -47.22 5.14 -43.55
N PHE A 1458 -46.09 4.45 -43.38
CA PHE A 1458 -44.72 4.93 -43.51
C PHE A 1458 -43.88 3.86 -44.26
N PRO A 1459 -43.81 3.95 -45.61
CA PRO A 1459 -43.23 2.91 -46.46
C PRO A 1459 -41.75 2.61 -46.19
N GLN A 1460 -40.98 3.61 -45.77
CA GLN A 1460 -39.55 3.48 -45.48
C GLN A 1460 -39.27 3.31 -43.98
N ALA A 1461 -40.28 2.93 -43.19
CA ALA A 1461 -40.09 2.66 -41.77
C ALA A 1461 -39.10 1.52 -41.56
N ALA A 1462 -37.91 1.85 -41.07
CA ALA A 1462 -36.88 0.89 -40.72
C ALA A 1462 -37.07 0.44 -39.27
N TRP A 1463 -37.21 -0.86 -39.07
CA TRP A 1463 -37.43 -1.43 -37.75
C TRP A 1463 -36.17 -1.34 -36.89
N GLN A 1464 -36.29 -0.83 -35.66
CA GLN A 1464 -35.14 -0.65 -34.77
C GLN A 1464 -35.10 -1.70 -33.66
N GLU A 1465 -36.17 -1.84 -32.87
CA GLU A 1465 -36.23 -2.75 -31.71
C GLU A 1465 -37.66 -3.30 -31.46
N ARG A 1466 -37.79 -4.59 -31.06
CA ARG A 1466 -39.05 -5.23 -30.60
C ARG A 1466 -38.87 -5.81 -29.20
N TYR A 1467 -39.72 -5.36 -28.29
CA TYR A 1467 -39.92 -5.95 -26.97
C TYR A 1467 -41.38 -6.36 -26.82
N SER A 1468 -41.67 -7.30 -25.92
CA SER A 1468 -42.95 -8.00 -25.75
C SER A 1468 -44.21 -7.14 -25.89
N SER A 1469 -44.16 -5.87 -25.50
CA SER A 1469 -45.23 -4.89 -25.73
C SER A 1469 -44.78 -3.55 -26.32
N LEU A 1470 -43.48 -3.29 -26.55
CA LEU A 1470 -42.95 -2.01 -27.05
C LEU A 1470 -42.24 -2.20 -28.39
N MET A 1471 -42.58 -1.39 -29.39
CA MET A 1471 -41.91 -1.37 -30.70
C MET A 1471 -41.30 -0.01 -30.98
N ALA A 1472 -40.10 0.01 -31.57
CA ALA A 1472 -39.45 1.22 -32.03
C ALA A 1472 -39.16 1.16 -33.54
N TYR A 1473 -39.59 2.18 -34.26
CA TYR A 1473 -39.40 2.36 -35.71
C TYR A 1473 -38.60 3.63 -35.97
N LYS A 1474 -37.66 3.55 -36.90
CA LYS A 1474 -36.96 4.69 -37.49
C LYS A 1474 -37.68 5.09 -38.77
N LEU A 1475 -38.16 6.34 -38.84
CA LEU A 1475 -38.97 6.87 -39.92
C LEU A 1475 -38.19 8.03 -40.59
N PRO A 1476 -37.87 7.98 -41.88
CA PRO A 1476 -37.24 9.12 -42.54
C PRO A 1476 -38.18 10.34 -42.57
N VAL A 1477 -37.61 11.55 -42.51
CA VAL A 1477 -38.35 12.84 -42.54
C VAL A 1477 -39.39 12.92 -43.66
N GLU A 1478 -39.07 12.33 -44.82
CA GLU A 1478 -39.90 12.31 -46.03
C GLU A 1478 -41.26 11.62 -45.82
N ASP A 1479 -41.29 10.59 -44.99
CA ASP A 1479 -42.50 9.81 -44.69
C ASP A 1479 -43.35 10.47 -43.58
N VAL A 1480 -42.72 11.28 -42.74
CA VAL A 1480 -43.37 11.90 -41.57
C VAL A 1480 -43.95 13.29 -41.88
N HIS A 1481 -43.33 14.07 -42.76
CA HIS A 1481 -43.82 15.41 -43.08
C HIS A 1481 -45.04 15.41 -44.03
N PRO A 1482 -46.09 16.20 -43.74
CA PRO A 1482 -46.23 17.14 -42.62
C PRO A 1482 -46.60 16.44 -41.30
N LEU A 1483 -46.03 16.93 -40.18
CA LEU A 1483 -46.22 16.40 -38.82
C LEU A 1483 -47.70 16.31 -38.42
N SER A 1484 -48.52 17.26 -38.86
CA SER A 1484 -49.98 17.25 -38.66
C SER A 1484 -50.64 15.97 -39.18
N ARG A 1485 -50.23 15.50 -40.36
CA ARG A 1485 -50.75 14.28 -40.99
C ARG A 1485 -50.23 13.02 -40.33
N ALA A 1486 -48.97 13.01 -39.88
CA ALA A 1486 -48.40 11.87 -39.15
C ALA A 1486 -49.11 11.66 -37.81
N PHE A 1487 -49.28 12.70 -36.99
CA PHE A 1487 -50.02 12.60 -35.72
C PHE A 1487 -51.49 12.24 -35.94
N PHE A 1488 -52.15 12.76 -36.98
CA PHE A 1488 -53.53 12.37 -37.31
C PHE A 1488 -53.66 10.87 -37.63
N LYS A 1489 -52.76 10.34 -38.47
CA LYS A 1489 -52.70 8.92 -38.79
C LYS A 1489 -52.43 8.06 -37.56
N LEU A 1490 -51.47 8.45 -36.72
CA LEU A 1490 -51.13 7.71 -35.50
C LEU A 1490 -52.28 7.71 -34.48
N GLU A 1491 -53.02 8.81 -34.35
CA GLU A 1491 -54.17 8.87 -33.43
C GLU A 1491 -55.33 8.00 -33.91
N ALA A 1492 -55.58 7.94 -35.23
CA ALA A 1492 -56.53 6.99 -35.81
C ALA A 1492 -56.10 5.53 -35.58
N MET A 1493 -54.80 5.26 -35.74
CA MET A 1493 -54.21 3.94 -35.50
C MET A 1493 -54.33 3.51 -34.04
N LYS A 1494 -54.10 4.43 -33.09
CA LYS A 1494 -54.29 4.21 -31.65
C LYS A 1494 -55.70 3.75 -31.30
N GLN A 1495 -56.72 4.35 -31.92
CA GLN A 1495 -58.11 3.91 -31.72
C GLN A 1495 -58.39 2.54 -32.34
N THR A 1496 -57.83 2.27 -33.52
CA THR A 1496 -58.10 1.04 -34.29
C THR A 1496 -57.48 -0.21 -33.64
N PHE A 1497 -56.23 -0.13 -33.19
CA PHE A 1497 -55.49 -1.24 -32.59
C PHE A 1497 -55.48 -1.20 -31.06
N ASN A 1498 -56.26 -0.31 -30.44
CA ASN A 1498 -56.34 -0.13 -28.99
C ASN A 1498 -54.96 -0.05 -28.31
N LEU A 1499 -54.06 0.71 -28.95
CA LEU A 1499 -52.69 0.93 -28.46
C LEU A 1499 -52.77 1.55 -27.06
N GLU A 1500 -51.87 1.14 -26.17
CA GLU A 1500 -51.80 1.75 -24.84
C GLU A 1500 -51.35 3.21 -25.01
N GLU A 1501 -50.17 3.40 -25.61
CA GLU A 1501 -49.57 4.71 -25.86
C GLU A 1501 -48.60 4.66 -27.07
N TYR A 1502 -48.34 5.82 -27.70
CA TYR A 1502 -47.30 5.99 -28.71
C TYR A 1502 -46.51 7.29 -28.46
N SER A 1503 -45.27 7.31 -28.95
CA SER A 1503 -44.29 8.38 -28.82
C SER A 1503 -43.66 8.61 -30.20
N LEU A 1504 -43.79 9.83 -30.76
CA LEU A 1504 -43.12 10.22 -32.00
C LEU A 1504 -42.17 11.37 -31.70
N SER A 1505 -40.86 11.16 -31.90
CA SER A 1505 -39.84 12.16 -31.59
C SER A 1505 -38.74 12.18 -32.66
N GLN A 1506 -38.03 13.29 -32.82
CA GLN A 1506 -36.91 13.34 -33.75
C GLN A 1506 -35.71 12.56 -33.21
N ALA A 1507 -34.99 11.85 -34.08
CA ALA A 1507 -33.79 11.08 -33.73
C ALA A 1507 -32.72 12.01 -33.13
N THR A 1508 -32.09 11.55 -32.04
CA THR A 1508 -31.07 12.34 -31.36
C THR A 1508 -29.73 12.22 -32.08
N LEU A 1509 -28.89 13.25 -31.96
CA LEU A 1509 -27.51 13.20 -32.46
C LEU A 1509 -26.70 12.04 -31.84
N GLU A 1510 -27.12 11.51 -30.68
CA GLU A 1510 -26.51 10.35 -30.04
C GLU A 1510 -26.76 9.07 -30.86
N GLN A 1511 -27.93 8.92 -31.46
CA GLN A 1511 -28.23 7.78 -32.35
C GLN A 1511 -27.42 7.83 -33.64
N VAL A 1512 -27.28 9.02 -34.24
CA VAL A 1512 -26.40 9.25 -35.39
C VAL A 1512 -24.95 8.89 -35.05
N PHE A 1513 -24.47 9.35 -33.89
CA PHE A 1513 -23.12 9.07 -33.42
C PHE A 1513 -22.89 7.56 -33.25
N LEU A 1514 -23.88 6.82 -32.74
CA LEU A 1514 -23.82 5.37 -32.60
C LEU A 1514 -23.78 4.66 -33.97
N GLU A 1515 -24.53 5.13 -34.96
CA GLU A 1515 -24.48 4.61 -36.33
C GLU A 1515 -23.10 4.82 -36.97
N LEU A 1516 -22.55 6.03 -36.89
CA LEU A 1516 -21.19 6.33 -37.39
C LEU A 1516 -20.11 5.49 -36.69
N CYS A 1517 -20.31 5.15 -35.42
CA CYS A 1517 -19.39 4.27 -34.69
C CYS A 1517 -19.55 2.78 -35.09
N LYS A 1518 -20.73 2.33 -35.52
CA LYS A 1518 -20.96 0.93 -35.95
C LYS A 1518 -20.18 0.56 -37.22
N GLU A 1519 -19.98 1.50 -38.14
CA GLU A 1519 -19.17 1.29 -39.36
C GLU A 1519 -17.74 0.84 -39.07
N GLN A 1520 -17.25 1.13 -37.86
CA GLN A 1520 -15.88 0.86 -37.42
C GLN A 1520 -15.54 -0.64 -37.27
N GLU A 1521 -16.54 -1.49 -37.05
CA GLU A 1521 -16.34 -2.95 -36.95
C GLU A 1521 -16.12 -3.58 -38.31
N LEU A 1522 -16.75 -3.09 -39.39
CA LEU A 1522 -16.57 -3.63 -40.74
C LEU A 1522 -15.16 -3.40 -41.28
N GLY A 1523 -14.51 -2.29 -40.93
CA GLY A 1523 -13.18 -1.94 -41.45
C GLY A 1523 -11.98 -2.66 -40.80
N ASN A 1524 -12.14 -3.30 -39.63
CA ASN A 1524 -11.06 -4.03 -38.97
C ASN A 1524 -11.02 -5.54 -39.30
N VAL A 1525 -11.92 -6.01 -40.18
CA VAL A 1525 -12.09 -7.45 -40.51
C VAL A 1525 -11.05 -7.98 -41.53
N ASP A 1526 -10.05 -7.17 -41.93
CA ASP A 1526 -8.98 -7.66 -42.81
C ASP A 1526 -8.00 -8.66 -42.15
N ASP A 1527 -8.08 -8.88 -40.83
CA ASP A 1527 -7.40 -9.99 -40.17
C ASP A 1527 -8.32 -11.24 -40.18
N LYS A 1528 -8.25 -12.05 -41.25
CA LYS A 1528 -8.83 -13.39 -41.44
C LYS A 1528 -9.13 -14.15 -40.12
N ILE A 1529 -10.34 -14.05 -39.58
CA ILE A 1529 -10.90 -14.96 -38.58
C ILE A 1529 -12.40 -15.15 -38.87
N ASP A 1530 -12.82 -16.42 -38.91
CA ASP A 1530 -14.15 -16.94 -39.25
C ASP A 1530 -15.36 -16.01 -39.00
N THR A 1531 -16.02 -15.62 -40.09
CA THR A 1531 -17.30 -14.91 -40.18
C THR A 1531 -18.49 -15.83 -39.83
N THR A 1532 -18.55 -16.35 -38.61
CA THR A 1532 -19.71 -17.13 -38.13
C THR A 1532 -20.60 -16.37 -37.13
N VAL A 1533 -20.44 -15.05 -37.02
CA VAL A 1533 -21.43 -14.19 -36.37
C VAL A 1533 -21.98 -13.23 -37.41
N GLU A 1534 -22.69 -13.79 -38.40
CA GLU A 1534 -23.79 -13.07 -39.04
C GLU A 1534 -24.75 -12.71 -37.92
N TRP A 1535 -24.77 -11.44 -37.56
CA TRP A 1535 -25.94 -10.87 -36.93
C TRP A 1535 -27.10 -11.20 -37.86
N LYS A 1536 -28.07 -11.97 -37.35
CA LYS A 1536 -29.37 -12.11 -37.99
C LYS A 1536 -29.91 -10.70 -38.22
N LEU A 1537 -29.69 -10.17 -39.42
CA LEU A 1537 -30.76 -9.52 -40.15
C LEU A 1537 -31.92 -10.51 -40.02
N LEU A 1538 -32.88 -10.16 -39.16
CA LEU A 1538 -34.17 -10.83 -39.15
C LEU A 1538 -34.60 -10.95 -40.62
N PRO A 1539 -35.07 -12.13 -41.04
CA PRO A 1539 -35.38 -12.34 -42.44
C PRO A 1539 -36.26 -11.19 -42.92
N GLN A 1540 -35.90 -10.59 -44.06
CA GLN A 1540 -36.87 -9.91 -44.89
C GLN A 1540 -37.94 -10.96 -45.18
N GLU A 1541 -38.99 -11.00 -44.38
CA GLU A 1541 -40.23 -11.61 -44.81
C GLU A 1541 -40.75 -10.68 -45.90
N ASP A 1542 -40.54 -11.12 -47.14
CA ASP A 1542 -41.11 -10.55 -48.35
C ASP A 1542 -42.63 -10.31 -48.17
N PRO A 1543 -43.19 -9.30 -48.88
CA PRO A 1543 -44.46 -8.63 -48.55
C PRO A 1543 -45.72 -9.50 -48.52
#